data_AF-A0AA88GTP0-F1
#
_entry.id   AF-A0AA88GTP0-F1
#
_cell.length_a   1.000
_cell.length_b   1.000
_cell.length_c   1.000
_cell.angle_alpha   90.00
_cell.angle_beta   90.00
_cell.angle_gamma   90.00
#
_symmetry.space_group_name_H-M   'P 1'
#
loop_
_entity.id
_entity.type
_entity.pdbx_description
1 polymer ?
#
loop_
_entity_poly.entity_id
_entity_poly.type
_entity_poly.pdbx_seq_one_letter_code
_entity_poly.pdbx_strand_id
1 'polypeptide(L)'
;MYACFKQLHPPTAVSFCLSARFTSPNDENLIIAKNHVMEVYSVNKKDNSVVLVRAFELFGVIDSIVAVTLQGMKKNILIINFEDEAKASVVEFDEKKNDLRTLSLHYFEDDFLKEGRAKFFHNQPIILDPHNRFATIIVCDSKLVILPFKQVGEDASLSTDDTFLMALSDKSMDDMATRLRKSVERILLQLSEVQPKFKDNSDLSINFKQFDGPPLFFDTVAYAFVSPDKVLVSMKEGDLYTIYLDGGGSRINNITLKKTKTTTPASCMCTLSGNLLFLGSRLGDSVLYEYSEIKELEEENTTTNGTMDDEAANLFNSSTGFEPEKKKRKVTTADDFLAALEQDDASSSAFLLKSSKKEMTTIDLKIRNLFTNIGPISHLTIADTSVDISGFKSRANDNNLSVIACSGTGRHGRLTVLNRSVQPDAQNTAKLPFAVKQMWTVAGGDSIHDSYVILSLEDKTKVLESKTSLDEVTSKSTFVTNDTTINIGKLKNHVVQVTSDSVIFLDRITLKRTNEHRSSLKIRASFILDPYILLHLKDGTLQLLTMSSTSLKSEPLRLSDPKHGKITAVTFYKALPELGFLSSSQESLYLCCIYLTDGTFEIYTIPQKTCVFSFSQFYQFHSTVFDEGARDPSTLTETEVKYPYVSQMLLRGVGSESEMPYLITILSDNTVHIYKSFLDRSTKTKDTRLNRLRFSKTQHDDFLPSDLAKKNEELRLELRNEKNIFSKADNARSRLIPFNNIGGYRGIFFTGERPLWFFTEYSNLRIHPQQKRESISGFTPYHHRDCPHGFIYFVENENKFTILSLSSKSVFNSYWPHRKVLLKSTPNLITYHQETNTCLVFTSVPMKAILPEDRPLPSGRYPPAVEQKHTVRLFSGNDWEEMDNYDFELHESVLAAKVVSLSKEEYNDDTDISFEEPLNSRNQDLVTMVAVGTAYVQSERELCRGRLLLFDLEPILGSNRFKINLMSSTSVKGPITRVEQVDRYLVCSVGNRIYTYYFDWNEKRMHITSFYDTQFYTSSLNCIRNFILYGDIYKSVTFLRWREKGHRLIPMAKDNRPLQVITSEFLVNDQLLGMAVVDANKNLQVFQYLPQHQESNDGRNLVPVCDFHIGTLITTVLRMKMRDIPDEITIAIGNPASTTTIPTTTDKKQPSLQKRDTSKTNPNFQFILFGSIDGSIGYVAPINELTHRRLYALQLKMYTQLEHSAGLHPKAFRLYKPLERTEYNYKKNIIDGQLIWMYAHLNTISQRDLARQIGTNAENILRNIQELNQGTYFF
;
A
#
# COMPACT_ATOMS: atom_id res chain seq x y z
N MET A 1 14.88 -27.24 -3.74
CA MET A 1 14.75 -25.90 -3.12
C MET A 1 13.28 -25.60 -2.90
N TYR A 2 12.91 -24.84 -1.87
CA TYR A 2 11.52 -24.44 -1.60
C TYR A 2 11.47 -22.95 -1.25
N ALA A 3 10.35 -22.29 -1.54
CA ALA A 3 10.19 -20.86 -1.27
C ALA A 3 8.77 -20.50 -0.79
N CYS A 4 8.62 -19.30 -0.25
CA CYS A 4 7.36 -18.68 0.10
C CYS A 4 7.26 -17.32 -0.59
N PHE A 5 6.16 -17.08 -1.28
CA PHE A 5 5.84 -15.80 -1.92
C PHE A 5 4.89 -15.00 -1.02
N LYS A 6 5.17 -13.72 -0.77
CA LYS A 6 4.25 -12.84 -0.04
C LYS A 6 4.30 -11.43 -0.59
N GLN A 7 3.13 -10.87 -0.85
CA GLN A 7 2.98 -9.45 -1.14
C GLN A 7 3.02 -8.64 0.16
N LEU A 8 3.87 -7.63 0.22
CA LEU A 8 4.02 -6.74 1.36
C LEU A 8 3.15 -5.50 1.20
N HIS A 9 3.22 -4.84 0.05
CA HIS A 9 2.45 -3.65 -0.31
C HIS A 9 1.49 -3.98 -1.46
N PRO A 10 0.17 -3.72 -1.33
CA PRO A 10 -0.81 -4.01 -2.37
C PRO A 10 -0.62 -3.11 -3.60
N PRO A 11 -1.16 -3.51 -4.77
CA PRO A 11 -1.15 -2.67 -5.96
C PRO A 11 -1.91 -1.36 -5.70
N THR A 12 -1.38 -0.25 -6.22
CA THR A 12 -1.98 1.08 -6.07
C THR A 12 -2.49 1.68 -7.37
N ALA A 13 -2.01 1.18 -8.51
CA ALA A 13 -2.40 1.66 -9.83
C ALA A 13 -3.87 1.33 -10.11
N VAL A 14 -4.69 2.37 -10.31
CA VAL A 14 -6.12 2.22 -10.58
C VAL A 14 -6.33 1.89 -12.05
N SER A 15 -6.93 0.74 -12.34
CA SER A 15 -7.17 0.30 -13.72
C SER A 15 -8.61 0.55 -14.15
N PHE A 16 -9.58 0.32 -13.27
CA PHE A 16 -11.00 0.56 -13.55
C PHE A 16 -11.68 1.27 -12.37
N CYS A 17 -12.71 2.06 -12.68
CA CYS A 17 -13.58 2.67 -11.70
C CYS A 17 -15.03 2.66 -12.20
N LEU A 18 -15.98 2.64 -11.28
CA LEU A 18 -17.40 2.73 -11.60
C LEU A 18 -18.20 3.31 -10.41
N SER A 19 -19.33 3.95 -10.73
CA SER A 19 -20.35 4.33 -9.75
C SER A 19 -21.48 3.30 -9.77
N ALA A 20 -21.87 2.78 -8.60
CA ALA A 20 -22.97 1.84 -8.48
C ALA A 20 -23.62 1.89 -7.09
N ARG A 21 -24.88 1.50 -6.99
CA ARG A 21 -25.59 1.24 -5.72
C ARG A 21 -25.37 -0.20 -5.28
N PHE A 22 -24.14 -0.52 -4.92
CA PHE A 22 -23.67 -1.88 -4.72
C PHE A 22 -23.87 -2.37 -3.29
N THR A 23 -23.54 -1.56 -2.29
CA THR A 23 -23.65 -1.98 -0.87
C THR A 23 -25.08 -1.97 -0.38
N SER A 24 -25.89 -1.02 -0.83
CA SER A 24 -27.30 -0.89 -0.45
C SER A 24 -28.07 -0.13 -1.54
N PRO A 25 -29.40 -0.32 -1.64
CA PRO A 25 -30.26 0.34 -2.64
C PRO A 25 -30.23 1.87 -2.66
N ASN A 26 -29.85 2.50 -1.55
CA ASN A 26 -29.91 3.96 -1.38
C ASN A 26 -28.52 4.62 -1.38
N ASP A 27 -27.47 3.83 -1.18
CA ASP A 27 -26.11 4.32 -1.05
C ASP A 27 -25.44 4.25 -2.42
N GLU A 28 -24.85 5.37 -2.84
CA GLU A 28 -24.00 5.38 -4.01
C GLU A 28 -22.57 5.03 -3.59
N ASN A 29 -21.96 4.10 -4.33
CA ASN A 29 -20.63 3.63 -4.08
C ASN A 29 -19.71 3.95 -5.27
N LEU A 30 -18.50 4.39 -4.93
CA LEU A 30 -17.37 4.43 -5.86
C LEU A 30 -16.61 3.12 -5.71
N ILE A 31 -16.54 2.32 -6.77
CA ILE A 31 -15.81 1.06 -6.79
C ILE A 31 -14.55 1.25 -7.64
N ILE A 32 -13.41 0.88 -7.08
CA ILE A 32 -12.08 1.06 -7.67
C ILE A 32 -11.44 -0.34 -7.80
N ALA A 33 -10.94 -0.67 -8.99
CA ALA A 33 -10.17 -1.88 -9.24
C ALA A 33 -8.69 -1.57 -9.47
N LYS A 34 -7.82 -2.21 -8.68
CA LYS A 34 -6.36 -2.08 -8.68
C LYS A 34 -5.75 -3.48 -8.91
N ASN A 35 -5.52 -3.86 -10.16
CA ASN A 35 -5.07 -5.20 -10.54
C ASN A 35 -5.97 -6.30 -9.92
N HIS A 36 -5.54 -6.96 -8.85
CA HIS A 36 -6.28 -8.05 -8.17
C HIS A 36 -7.01 -7.59 -6.89
N VAL A 37 -6.97 -6.29 -6.58
CA VAL A 37 -7.63 -5.69 -5.40
C VAL A 37 -8.82 -4.85 -5.86
N MET A 38 -9.98 -5.06 -5.25
CA MET A 38 -11.17 -4.24 -5.46
C MET A 38 -11.53 -3.50 -4.18
N GLU A 39 -11.66 -2.17 -4.25
CA GLU A 39 -12.02 -1.31 -3.12
C GLU A 39 -13.40 -0.68 -3.34
N VAL A 40 -14.26 -0.74 -2.34
CA VAL A 40 -15.61 -0.17 -2.37
C VAL A 40 -15.70 0.97 -1.39
N TYR A 41 -15.92 2.18 -1.90
CA TYR A 41 -16.10 3.41 -1.13
C TYR A 41 -17.57 3.82 -1.12
N SER A 42 -18.08 4.26 0.03
CA SER A 42 -19.39 4.91 0.15
C SER A 42 -19.22 6.41 -0.01
N VAL A 43 -20.09 7.05 -0.79
CA VAL A 43 -20.10 8.51 -0.97
C VAL A 43 -21.07 9.14 0.01
N ASN A 44 -20.59 10.04 0.87
CA ASN A 44 -21.42 10.82 1.77
C ASN A 44 -21.87 12.12 1.06
N LYS A 45 -23.17 12.20 0.76
CA LYS A 45 -23.79 13.32 0.05
C LYS A 45 -23.83 14.64 0.83
N LYS A 46 -23.64 14.61 2.16
CA LYS A 46 -23.68 15.84 2.98
C LYS A 46 -22.39 16.64 2.87
N ASP A 47 -21.26 15.92 2.92
CA ASP A 47 -19.92 16.53 3.00
C ASP A 47 -19.08 16.28 1.75
N ASN A 48 -19.66 15.65 0.72
CA ASN A 48 -18.96 15.21 -0.50
C ASN A 48 -17.65 14.48 -0.16
N SER A 49 -17.71 13.59 0.83
CA SER A 49 -16.58 12.81 1.32
C SER A 49 -16.78 11.32 1.03
N VAL A 50 -15.68 10.57 0.96
CA VAL A 50 -15.67 9.14 0.67
C VAL A 50 -15.12 8.35 1.83
N VAL A 51 -15.74 7.20 2.11
CA VAL A 51 -15.37 6.30 3.20
C VAL A 51 -15.20 4.89 2.65
N LEU A 52 -14.06 4.25 2.91
CA LEU A 52 -13.84 2.86 2.49
C LEU A 52 -14.72 1.92 3.31
N VAL A 53 -15.62 1.22 2.62
CA VAL A 53 -16.47 0.18 3.22
C VAL A 53 -15.64 -1.09 3.41
N ARG A 54 -15.11 -1.63 2.31
CA ARG A 54 -14.36 -2.88 2.28
C ARG A 54 -13.38 -2.91 1.10
N ALA A 55 -12.23 -3.54 1.30
CA ALA A 55 -11.31 -3.93 0.26
C ALA A 55 -11.30 -5.46 0.12
N PHE A 56 -11.30 -5.95 -1.11
CA PHE A 56 -11.34 -7.36 -1.46
C PHE A 56 -10.09 -7.72 -2.24
N GLU A 57 -9.33 -8.68 -1.73
CA GLU A 57 -8.24 -9.31 -2.47
C GLU A 57 -8.81 -10.50 -3.24
N LEU A 58 -8.69 -10.48 -4.57
CA LEU A 58 -9.18 -11.51 -5.47
C LEU A 58 -8.00 -12.36 -5.94
N PHE A 59 -8.20 -13.67 -6.06
CA PHE A 59 -7.21 -14.57 -6.68
C PHE A 59 -7.39 -14.58 -8.20
N GLY A 60 -7.29 -13.41 -8.82
CA GLY A 60 -7.47 -13.17 -10.26
C GLY A 60 -7.23 -11.70 -10.59
N VAL A 61 -6.63 -11.41 -11.74
CA VAL A 61 -6.41 -10.03 -12.21
C VAL A 61 -7.68 -9.53 -12.87
N ILE A 62 -8.22 -8.40 -12.42
CA ILE A 62 -9.45 -7.81 -12.98
C ILE A 62 -9.12 -7.21 -14.35
N ASP A 63 -9.76 -7.71 -15.40
CA ASP A 63 -9.61 -7.22 -16.78
C ASP A 63 -10.77 -6.30 -17.20
N SER A 64 -11.97 -6.52 -16.66
CA SER A 64 -13.12 -5.64 -16.88
C SER A 64 -14.12 -5.78 -15.73
N ILE A 65 -14.82 -4.70 -15.41
CA ILE A 65 -15.84 -4.68 -14.36
C ILE A 65 -16.99 -3.76 -14.74
N VAL A 66 -18.22 -4.23 -14.57
CA VAL A 66 -19.44 -3.45 -14.86
C VAL A 66 -20.51 -3.68 -13.79
N ALA A 67 -21.35 -2.67 -13.56
CA ALA A 67 -22.50 -2.78 -12.66
C ALA A 67 -23.80 -2.94 -13.44
N VAL A 68 -24.65 -3.87 -13.00
CA VAL A 68 -25.95 -4.16 -13.60
C VAL A 68 -27.04 -3.99 -12.56
N THR A 69 -28.20 -3.49 -13.00
CA THR A 69 -29.43 -3.51 -12.18
C THR A 69 -30.38 -4.55 -12.77
N LEU A 70 -30.63 -5.64 -12.04
CA LEU A 70 -31.63 -6.63 -12.46
C LEU A 70 -33.05 -6.06 -12.31
N GLN A 71 -33.96 -6.41 -13.22
CA GLN A 71 -35.34 -5.94 -13.17
C GLN A 71 -36.02 -6.38 -11.86
N GLY A 72 -36.61 -5.42 -11.14
CA GLY A 72 -37.22 -5.65 -9.81
C GLY A 72 -36.26 -5.47 -8.63
N MET A 73 -34.94 -5.45 -8.86
CA MET A 73 -33.96 -5.12 -7.81
C MET A 73 -33.60 -3.63 -7.82
N LYS A 74 -33.37 -3.07 -6.63
CA LYS A 74 -32.87 -1.69 -6.47
C LYS A 74 -31.36 -1.63 -6.21
N LYS A 75 -30.76 -2.76 -5.86
CA LYS A 75 -29.34 -2.94 -5.58
C LYS A 75 -28.64 -3.43 -6.85
N ASN A 76 -27.43 -2.93 -7.09
CA ASN A 76 -26.61 -3.36 -8.21
C ASN A 76 -25.88 -4.67 -7.90
N ILE A 77 -25.72 -5.47 -8.93
CA ILE A 77 -24.76 -6.59 -8.97
C ILE A 77 -23.56 -6.19 -9.82
N LEU A 78 -22.42 -6.85 -9.62
CA LEU A 78 -21.22 -6.62 -10.43
C LEU A 78 -20.94 -7.85 -11.27
N ILE A 79 -20.52 -7.62 -12.50
CA ILE A 79 -19.95 -8.64 -13.38
C ILE A 79 -18.47 -8.29 -13.54
N ILE A 80 -17.60 -9.23 -13.18
CA ILE A 80 -16.15 -9.06 -13.18
C ILE A 80 -15.55 -10.10 -14.12
N ASN A 81 -14.76 -9.67 -15.09
CA ASN A 81 -13.98 -10.54 -15.95
C ASN A 81 -12.51 -10.58 -15.50
N PHE A 82 -11.87 -11.75 -15.61
CA PHE A 82 -10.51 -11.97 -15.14
C PHE A 82 -9.54 -12.30 -16.29
N GLU A 83 -8.34 -11.69 -16.23
CA GLU A 83 -7.27 -11.86 -17.21
C GLU A 83 -6.74 -13.31 -17.25
N ASP A 84 -6.30 -13.75 -18.43
CA ASP A 84 -5.70 -15.08 -18.76
C ASP A 84 -6.61 -16.30 -18.54
N GLU A 85 -7.66 -16.18 -17.73
CA GLU A 85 -8.52 -17.29 -17.33
C GLU A 85 -9.87 -17.30 -18.05
N ALA A 86 -10.19 -16.29 -18.87
CA ALA A 86 -11.48 -16.16 -19.57
C ALA A 86 -12.67 -16.55 -18.64
N LYS A 87 -12.66 -15.99 -17.43
CA LYS A 87 -13.61 -16.26 -16.35
C LYS A 87 -14.40 -15.01 -16.03
N ALA A 88 -15.72 -15.14 -16.01
CA ALA A 88 -16.62 -14.08 -15.59
C ALA A 88 -17.35 -14.46 -14.31
N SER A 89 -17.23 -13.65 -13.27
CA SER A 89 -17.92 -13.83 -11.99
C SER A 89 -18.99 -12.77 -11.81
N VAL A 90 -20.18 -13.20 -11.42
CA VAL A 90 -21.29 -12.32 -11.04
C VAL A 90 -21.39 -12.31 -9.52
N VAL A 91 -21.22 -11.13 -8.92
CA VAL A 91 -21.13 -10.96 -7.46
C VAL A 91 -22.14 -9.96 -6.93
N GLU A 92 -22.63 -10.24 -5.73
CA GLU A 92 -23.45 -9.36 -4.90
C GLU A 92 -22.70 -9.04 -3.59
N PHE A 93 -22.96 -7.87 -3.02
CA PHE A 93 -22.47 -7.53 -1.68
C PHE A 93 -23.34 -8.16 -0.58
N ASP A 94 -22.77 -8.99 0.29
CA ASP A 94 -23.43 -9.51 1.49
C ASP A 94 -23.30 -8.50 2.66
N GLU A 95 -24.39 -7.82 2.98
CA GLU A 95 -24.46 -6.83 4.05
C GLU A 95 -24.27 -7.43 5.45
N LYS A 96 -24.54 -8.73 5.65
CA LYS A 96 -24.44 -9.38 6.97
C LYS A 96 -23.01 -9.76 7.31
N LYS A 97 -22.27 -10.26 6.32
CA LYS A 97 -20.86 -10.63 6.44
C LYS A 97 -19.90 -9.47 6.14
N ASN A 98 -20.39 -8.40 5.49
CA ASN A 98 -19.57 -7.35 4.89
C ASN A 98 -18.53 -7.96 3.93
N ASP A 99 -19.00 -8.87 3.08
CA ASP A 99 -18.19 -9.67 2.15
C ASP A 99 -18.86 -9.82 0.77
N LEU A 100 -18.16 -10.38 -0.21
CA LEU A 100 -18.73 -10.70 -1.53
C LEU A 100 -19.43 -12.06 -1.50
N ARG A 101 -20.64 -12.11 -2.05
CA ARG A 101 -21.35 -13.34 -2.37
C ARG A 101 -21.31 -13.57 -3.88
N THR A 102 -20.74 -14.69 -4.29
CA THR A 102 -20.76 -15.12 -5.70
C THR A 102 -22.13 -15.68 -6.05
N LEU A 103 -22.78 -15.10 -7.08
CA LEU A 103 -24.07 -15.57 -7.60
C LEU A 103 -23.88 -16.61 -8.70
N SER A 104 -22.99 -16.33 -9.65
CA SER A 104 -22.61 -17.26 -10.71
C SER A 104 -21.15 -17.07 -11.13
N LEU A 105 -20.56 -18.12 -11.69
CA LEU A 105 -19.20 -18.11 -12.21
C LEU A 105 -19.20 -18.86 -13.55
N HIS A 106 -18.71 -18.20 -14.59
CA HIS A 106 -18.70 -18.70 -15.97
C HIS A 106 -17.25 -18.89 -16.43
N TYR A 107 -16.99 -20.05 -17.05
CA TYR A 107 -15.66 -20.46 -17.51
C TYR A 107 -15.66 -20.59 -19.03
N PHE A 108 -14.77 -19.88 -19.71
CA PHE A 108 -14.62 -19.92 -21.18
C PHE A 108 -13.24 -20.45 -21.62
N GLU A 109 -12.58 -21.25 -20.78
CA GLU A 109 -11.23 -21.77 -21.01
C GLU A 109 -11.15 -23.00 -21.92
N ASP A 110 -12.27 -23.46 -22.49
CA ASP A 110 -12.32 -24.68 -23.30
C ASP A 110 -11.33 -24.61 -24.48
N ASP A 111 -10.62 -25.71 -24.73
CA ASP A 111 -9.67 -25.83 -25.85
C ASP A 111 -10.37 -25.58 -27.19
N PHE A 112 -11.65 -25.93 -27.32
CA PHE A 112 -12.47 -25.60 -28.49
C PHE A 112 -12.65 -24.09 -28.66
N LEU A 113 -12.80 -23.35 -27.56
CA LEU A 113 -12.92 -21.90 -27.59
C LEU A 113 -11.59 -21.25 -27.97
N LYS A 114 -10.48 -21.76 -27.43
CA LYS A 114 -9.12 -21.24 -27.66
C LYS A 114 -8.57 -21.44 -29.08
N GLU A 115 -9.14 -22.34 -29.88
CA GLU A 115 -8.71 -22.61 -31.27
C GLU A 115 -7.20 -22.92 -31.36
N GLY A 116 -6.66 -23.62 -30.35
CA GLY A 116 -5.24 -23.97 -30.28
C GLY A 116 -4.31 -22.86 -29.78
N ARG A 117 -4.82 -21.65 -29.47
CA ARG A 117 -4.02 -20.58 -28.87
C ARG A 117 -3.64 -20.94 -27.43
N ALA A 118 -2.40 -20.65 -27.06
CA ALA A 118 -1.92 -20.80 -25.68
C ALA A 118 -2.37 -19.62 -24.79
N LYS A 119 -2.64 -18.45 -25.38
CA LYS A 119 -2.95 -17.20 -24.66
C LYS A 119 -3.98 -16.34 -25.41
N PHE A 120 -4.72 -15.53 -24.66
CA PHE A 120 -5.54 -14.42 -25.17
C PHE A 120 -4.70 -13.13 -25.21
N PHE A 121 -4.63 -12.47 -26.36
CA PHE A 121 -3.73 -11.31 -26.55
C PHE A 121 -4.38 -9.96 -26.26
N HIS A 122 -5.72 -9.92 -26.14
CA HIS A 122 -6.46 -8.68 -25.91
C HIS A 122 -7.37 -8.78 -24.70
N ASN A 123 -7.65 -7.61 -24.12
CA ASN A 123 -8.64 -7.46 -23.07
C ASN A 123 -10.00 -7.94 -23.58
N GLN A 124 -10.78 -8.50 -22.67
CA GLN A 124 -12.09 -9.09 -22.91
C GLN A 124 -13.15 -8.17 -22.28
N PRO A 125 -13.53 -7.06 -22.95
CA PRO A 125 -14.44 -6.07 -22.38
C PRO A 125 -15.85 -6.65 -22.22
N ILE A 126 -16.51 -6.25 -21.13
CA ILE A 126 -17.92 -6.53 -20.91
C ILE A 126 -18.75 -5.38 -21.50
N ILE A 127 -19.67 -5.69 -22.39
CA ILE A 127 -20.62 -4.73 -22.98
C ILE A 127 -22.01 -5.01 -22.41
N LEU A 128 -22.65 -3.98 -21.85
CA LEU A 128 -23.99 -4.06 -21.30
C LEU A 128 -25.05 -3.53 -22.26
N ASP A 129 -26.20 -4.20 -22.31
CA ASP A 129 -27.43 -3.65 -22.90
C ASP A 129 -27.89 -2.43 -22.08
N PRO A 130 -28.17 -1.26 -22.69
CA PRO A 130 -28.64 -0.08 -21.97
C PRO A 130 -29.94 -0.29 -21.18
N HIS A 131 -30.74 -1.28 -21.58
CA HIS A 131 -31.97 -1.67 -20.88
C HIS A 131 -31.77 -2.80 -19.85
N ASN A 132 -30.51 -3.19 -19.58
CA ASN A 132 -30.13 -4.24 -18.64
C ASN A 132 -30.84 -5.59 -18.90
N ARG A 133 -30.97 -6.01 -20.16
CA ARG A 133 -31.57 -7.32 -20.51
C ARG A 133 -30.53 -8.44 -20.66
N PHE A 134 -29.31 -8.10 -21.07
CA PHE A 134 -28.21 -9.04 -21.16
C PHE A 134 -26.86 -8.32 -21.07
N ALA A 135 -25.81 -9.07 -20.74
CA ALA A 135 -24.41 -8.67 -20.88
C ALA A 135 -23.75 -9.48 -21.98
N THR A 136 -22.74 -8.90 -22.62
CA THR A 136 -21.97 -9.54 -23.68
C THR A 136 -20.49 -9.49 -23.34
N ILE A 137 -19.79 -10.61 -23.52
CA ILE A 137 -18.35 -10.75 -23.27
C ILE A 137 -17.68 -11.21 -24.55
N ILE A 138 -16.64 -10.51 -24.98
CA ILE A 138 -15.83 -10.92 -26.13
C ILE A 138 -14.74 -11.86 -25.61
N VAL A 139 -14.68 -13.06 -26.17
CA VAL A 139 -13.70 -14.09 -25.81
C VAL A 139 -12.93 -14.49 -27.07
N CYS A 140 -11.62 -14.73 -26.95
CA CYS A 140 -10.73 -15.15 -28.05
C CYS A 140 -10.64 -14.20 -29.25
N ASP A 141 -10.99 -12.92 -29.11
CA ASP A 141 -11.00 -11.94 -30.20
C ASP A 141 -11.93 -12.29 -31.38
N SER A 142 -12.70 -13.38 -31.28
CA SER A 142 -13.51 -13.95 -32.36
C SER A 142 -14.87 -14.50 -31.90
N LYS A 143 -15.09 -14.66 -30.58
CA LYS A 143 -16.32 -15.27 -30.03
C LYS A 143 -17.04 -14.29 -29.14
N LEU A 144 -18.36 -14.28 -29.25
CA LEU A 144 -19.25 -13.44 -28.48
C LEU A 144 -20.08 -14.30 -27.53
N VAL A 145 -19.91 -14.11 -26.23
CA VAL A 145 -20.70 -14.76 -25.19
C VAL A 145 -21.81 -13.81 -24.74
N ILE A 146 -23.05 -14.28 -24.73
CA ILE A 146 -24.20 -13.51 -24.25
C ILE A 146 -24.71 -14.11 -22.95
N LEU A 147 -24.80 -13.29 -21.91
CA LEU A 147 -25.33 -13.59 -20.59
C LEU A 147 -26.71 -12.91 -20.42
N PRO A 148 -27.83 -13.62 -20.66
CA PRO A 148 -29.17 -13.05 -20.51
C PRO A 148 -29.56 -12.88 -19.03
N PHE A 149 -30.36 -11.85 -18.73
CA PHE A 149 -30.94 -11.62 -17.42
C PHE A 149 -32.44 -11.94 -17.45
N LYS A 150 -32.90 -12.90 -16.63
CA LYS A 150 -34.32 -13.27 -16.55
C LYS A 150 -35.17 -12.20 -15.85
N GLN A 151 -36.40 -12.02 -16.33
CA GLN A 151 -37.43 -11.19 -15.67
C GLN A 151 -37.98 -11.93 -14.45
N VAL A 152 -37.97 -11.28 -13.28
CA VAL A 152 -38.33 -11.93 -12.01
C VAL A 152 -39.85 -12.05 -11.85
N GLY A 153 -40.33 -13.29 -11.81
CA GLY A 153 -41.63 -13.71 -11.27
C GLY A 153 -41.45 -15.11 -10.66
N GLU A 154 -41.27 -15.15 -9.33
CA GLU A 154 -40.94 -16.31 -8.49
C GLU A 154 -39.51 -16.87 -8.67
N ASP A 155 -38.77 -16.89 -7.55
CA ASP A 155 -37.36 -17.30 -7.36
C ASP A 155 -36.31 -16.71 -8.32
N ALA A 156 -35.59 -15.70 -7.83
CA ALA A 156 -34.45 -15.08 -8.50
C ALA A 156 -33.24 -16.04 -8.58
N SER A 157 -33.31 -17.03 -9.44
CA SER A 157 -32.16 -17.81 -9.91
C SER A 157 -31.75 -17.31 -11.30
N LEU A 158 -30.49 -16.90 -11.48
CA LEU A 158 -29.87 -16.89 -12.81
C LEU A 158 -29.91 -18.34 -13.31
N SER A 159 -30.72 -18.63 -14.33
CA SER A 159 -30.64 -19.95 -14.97
C SER A 159 -29.36 -20.02 -15.80
N THR A 160 -28.53 -21.00 -15.48
CA THR A 160 -27.26 -21.30 -16.16
C THR A 160 -27.44 -21.84 -17.59
N ASP A 161 -28.64 -22.25 -17.96
CA ASP A 161 -28.87 -23.09 -19.14
C ASP A 161 -28.95 -22.30 -20.47
N ASP A 162 -29.02 -20.97 -20.43
CA ASP A 162 -29.25 -20.12 -21.62
C ASP A 162 -28.02 -19.25 -21.99
N THR A 163 -26.78 -19.74 -21.83
CA THR A 163 -25.59 -19.01 -22.33
C THR A 163 -25.42 -19.25 -23.82
N PHE A 164 -25.53 -18.20 -24.64
CA PHE A 164 -25.40 -18.31 -26.09
C PHE A 164 -23.99 -17.92 -26.55
N LEU A 165 -23.45 -18.70 -27.50
CA LEU A 165 -22.16 -18.45 -28.13
C LEU A 165 -22.37 -18.14 -29.62
N MET A 166 -21.91 -16.97 -30.07
CA MET A 166 -21.94 -16.57 -31.48
C MET A 166 -20.51 -16.43 -32.01
N ALA A 167 -20.22 -17.03 -33.16
CA ALA A 167 -18.96 -16.86 -33.86
C ALA A 167 -18.99 -15.58 -34.72
N LEU A 168 -17.97 -14.73 -34.61
CA LEU A 168 -17.80 -13.56 -35.46
C LEU A 168 -16.94 -13.95 -36.67
N SER A 169 -17.43 -13.72 -37.89
CA SER A 169 -16.63 -13.94 -39.10
C SER A 169 -15.57 -12.84 -39.27
N ASP A 170 -14.31 -13.24 -39.43
CA ASP A 170 -13.09 -12.41 -39.46
C ASP A 170 -13.14 -11.15 -40.35
N LYS A 171 -12.64 -10.02 -39.78
CA LYS A 171 -11.64 -9.07 -40.32
C LYS A 171 -11.59 -7.76 -39.48
N SER A 172 -10.41 -7.49 -38.91
CA SER A 172 -9.90 -6.29 -38.20
C SER A 172 -10.65 -5.76 -36.96
N MET A 173 -9.88 -5.41 -35.92
CA MET A 173 -10.34 -4.99 -34.57
C MET A 173 -11.08 -3.64 -34.54
N ASP A 174 -10.63 -2.62 -35.29
CA ASP A 174 -11.25 -1.29 -35.25
C ASP A 174 -12.66 -1.27 -35.87
N ASP A 175 -12.92 -2.19 -36.80
CA ASP A 175 -14.25 -2.37 -37.39
C ASP A 175 -15.15 -3.28 -36.51
N MET A 176 -14.56 -4.02 -35.56
CA MET A 176 -15.25 -4.99 -34.71
C MET A 176 -16.15 -4.33 -33.67
N ALA A 177 -15.73 -3.26 -32.98
CA ALA A 177 -16.58 -2.56 -32.01
C ALA A 177 -17.82 -1.93 -32.68
N THR A 178 -17.64 -1.39 -33.90
CA THR A 178 -18.72 -0.82 -34.71
C THR A 178 -19.65 -1.89 -35.27
N ARG A 179 -19.10 -3.03 -35.72
CA ARG A 179 -19.87 -4.21 -36.15
C ARG A 179 -20.55 -4.94 -34.99
N LEU A 180 -19.96 -4.95 -33.80
CA LEU A 180 -20.52 -5.48 -32.55
C LEU A 180 -21.65 -4.60 -32.07
N ARG A 181 -21.50 -3.27 -32.11
CA ARG A 181 -22.60 -2.34 -31.84
C ARG A 181 -23.75 -2.57 -32.82
N LYS A 182 -23.47 -2.74 -34.12
CA LYS A 182 -24.48 -3.11 -35.15
C LYS A 182 -25.06 -4.51 -34.96
N SER A 183 -24.31 -5.48 -34.46
CA SER A 183 -24.78 -6.87 -34.26
C SER A 183 -25.58 -7.01 -32.96
N VAL A 184 -25.16 -6.34 -31.90
CA VAL A 184 -25.91 -6.14 -30.65
C VAL A 184 -27.17 -5.33 -30.94
N GLU A 185 -27.11 -4.26 -31.75
CA GLU A 185 -28.28 -3.54 -32.27
C GLU A 185 -29.18 -4.45 -33.12
N ARG A 186 -28.64 -5.32 -34.00
CA ARG A 186 -29.43 -6.33 -34.72
C ARG A 186 -30.12 -7.32 -33.79
N ILE A 187 -29.46 -7.77 -32.73
CA ILE A 187 -30.03 -8.68 -31.71
C ILE A 187 -31.12 -7.94 -30.90
N LEU A 188 -30.86 -6.70 -30.50
CA LEU A 188 -31.81 -5.76 -29.89
C LEU A 188 -33.05 -5.51 -30.76
N LEU A 189 -32.86 -5.44 -32.08
CA LEU A 189 -33.88 -5.21 -33.11
C LEU A 189 -34.60 -6.50 -33.55
N GLN A 190 -33.99 -7.68 -33.40
CA GLN A 190 -34.69 -8.97 -33.56
C GLN A 190 -35.57 -9.29 -32.36
N LEU A 191 -35.20 -8.77 -31.18
CA LEU A 191 -35.96 -8.91 -29.92
C LEU A 191 -36.98 -7.78 -29.70
N SER A 192 -37.05 -6.77 -30.57
CA SER A 192 -38.11 -5.76 -30.56
C SER A 192 -38.93 -5.84 -31.84
N GLU A 193 -40.27 -5.85 -31.74
CA GLU A 193 -41.20 -6.00 -32.87
C GLU A 193 -41.15 -4.84 -33.91
N VAL A 194 -40.16 -3.95 -33.82
CA VAL A 194 -40.01 -2.79 -34.69
C VAL A 194 -38.72 -2.94 -35.51
N GLN A 195 -38.88 -3.24 -36.79
CA GLN A 195 -37.79 -3.33 -37.78
C GLN A 195 -37.51 -1.96 -38.41
N PRO A 196 -36.44 -1.22 -38.04
CA PRO A 196 -35.90 -0.20 -38.91
C PRO A 196 -35.01 -0.88 -39.96
N LYS A 197 -35.31 -0.65 -41.25
CA LYS A 197 -34.46 -1.09 -42.37
C LYS A 197 -33.11 -0.36 -42.29
N PHE A 198 -32.08 -0.99 -41.74
CA PHE A 198 -30.71 -0.54 -41.94
C PHE A 198 -30.22 -1.02 -43.32
N LYS A 199 -29.96 -0.07 -44.23
CA LYS A 199 -29.11 -0.35 -45.39
C LYS A 199 -27.69 -0.61 -44.87
N ASP A 200 -27.06 -1.70 -45.30
CA ASP A 200 -25.63 -1.95 -45.11
C ASP A 200 -24.84 -0.86 -45.86
N ASN A 201 -24.64 0.28 -45.22
CA ASN A 201 -23.70 1.29 -45.69
C ASN A 201 -22.32 0.90 -45.16
N SER A 202 -21.51 0.33 -46.05
CA SER A 202 -20.06 0.12 -45.88
C SER A 202 -19.28 1.43 -45.81
N ASP A 203 -19.89 2.56 -46.19
CA ASP A 203 -19.28 3.89 -46.21
C ASP A 203 -19.93 4.82 -45.18
N LEU A 204 -19.54 4.68 -43.91
CA LEU A 204 -19.75 5.74 -42.92
C LEU A 204 -18.52 6.67 -42.94
N SER A 205 -18.28 7.34 -44.07
CA SER A 205 -17.34 8.45 -44.10
C SER A 205 -17.98 9.64 -43.38
N ILE A 206 -17.70 9.77 -42.09
CA ILE A 206 -18.03 10.98 -41.34
C ILE A 206 -17.14 12.09 -41.94
N ASN A 207 -17.74 13.03 -42.66
CA ASN A 207 -17.04 14.23 -43.13
C ASN A 207 -16.74 15.10 -41.90
N PHE A 208 -15.55 14.92 -41.32
CA PHE A 208 -15.06 15.81 -40.27
C PHE A 208 -14.76 17.18 -40.87
N LYS A 209 -15.33 18.25 -40.28
CA LYS A 209 -14.79 19.59 -40.49
C LYS A 209 -13.40 19.65 -39.87
N GLN A 210 -12.50 20.42 -40.49
CA GLN A 210 -11.16 20.63 -39.94
C GLN A 210 -11.26 21.27 -38.56
N PHE A 211 -10.62 20.67 -37.57
CA PHE A 211 -10.50 21.25 -36.24
C PHE A 211 -9.42 22.34 -36.28
N ASP A 212 -9.78 23.56 -35.91
CA ASP A 212 -8.87 24.72 -35.99
C ASP A 212 -7.78 24.71 -34.92
N GLY A 213 -7.92 23.87 -33.88
CA GLY A 213 -6.96 23.73 -32.79
C GLY A 213 -5.72 22.86 -33.10
N PRO A 214 -4.91 22.54 -32.07
CA PRO A 214 -3.71 21.72 -32.23
C PRO A 214 -4.08 20.29 -32.69
N PRO A 215 -3.18 19.59 -33.40
CA PRO A 215 -3.43 18.20 -33.77
C PRO A 215 -3.45 17.32 -32.52
N LEU A 216 -4.59 16.66 -32.28
CA LEU A 216 -4.80 15.79 -31.12
C LEU A 216 -4.93 14.34 -31.57
N PHE A 217 -4.24 13.43 -30.87
CA PHE A 217 -4.42 11.99 -31.03
C PHE A 217 -5.26 11.46 -29.88
N PHE A 218 -6.46 10.96 -30.18
CA PHE A 218 -7.30 10.25 -29.22
C PHE A 218 -6.83 8.78 -29.11
N ASP A 219 -5.57 8.56 -28.74
CA ASP A 219 -5.05 7.24 -28.38
C ASP A 219 -5.25 7.00 -26.87
N THR A 220 -5.78 5.84 -26.49
CA THR A 220 -5.88 5.42 -25.07
C THR A 220 -6.58 6.44 -24.16
N VAL A 221 -7.81 6.82 -24.49
CA VAL A 221 -8.56 7.89 -23.82
C VAL A 221 -9.52 7.32 -22.78
N ALA A 222 -9.47 7.87 -21.56
CA ALA A 222 -10.56 7.72 -20.60
C ALA A 222 -11.56 8.87 -20.76
N TYR A 223 -12.85 8.57 -20.65
CA TYR A 223 -13.91 9.55 -20.78
C TYR A 223 -15.03 9.32 -19.75
N ALA A 224 -15.76 10.39 -19.44
CA ALA A 224 -16.98 10.31 -18.65
C ALA A 224 -18.01 11.35 -19.12
N PHE A 225 -19.27 10.97 -19.13
CA PHE A 225 -20.38 11.90 -19.37
C PHE A 225 -20.67 12.68 -18.09
N VAL A 226 -20.58 14.00 -18.17
CA VAL A 226 -20.99 14.91 -17.08
C VAL A 226 -22.48 15.19 -17.20
N SER A 227 -22.93 15.41 -18.43
CA SER A 227 -24.32 15.55 -18.83
C SER A 227 -24.50 14.89 -20.21
N PRO A 228 -25.75 14.66 -20.67
CA PRO A 228 -25.99 14.03 -21.98
C PRO A 228 -25.36 14.77 -23.17
N ASP A 229 -25.10 16.07 -23.01
CA ASP A 229 -24.54 16.99 -24.01
C ASP A 229 -23.04 17.33 -23.77
N LYS A 230 -22.44 16.89 -22.67
CA LYS A 230 -21.04 17.21 -22.31
C LYS A 230 -20.25 15.97 -21.92
N VAL A 231 -19.14 15.73 -22.62
CA VAL A 231 -18.22 14.62 -22.38
C VAL A 231 -16.86 15.14 -21.98
N LEU A 232 -16.34 14.69 -20.84
CA LEU A 232 -14.96 14.93 -20.45
C LEU A 232 -14.07 13.82 -20.98
N VAL A 233 -12.93 14.20 -21.53
CA VAL A 233 -11.96 13.32 -22.19
C VAL A 233 -10.57 13.62 -21.67
N SER A 234 -9.90 12.62 -21.10
CA SER A 234 -8.50 12.71 -20.67
C SER A 234 -7.58 12.13 -21.74
N MET A 235 -6.63 12.94 -22.19
CA MET A 235 -5.60 12.55 -23.15
C MET A 235 -4.45 11.80 -22.45
N LYS A 236 -3.60 11.13 -23.23
CA LYS A 236 -2.43 10.36 -22.75
C LYS A 236 -1.48 11.12 -21.81
N GLU A 237 -1.28 12.42 -22.04
CA GLU A 237 -0.43 13.24 -21.18
C GLU A 237 -1.14 13.78 -19.92
N GLY A 238 -2.44 13.50 -19.78
CA GLY A 238 -3.30 13.99 -18.71
C GLY A 238 -3.95 15.34 -19.00
N ASP A 239 -3.89 15.83 -20.23
CA ASP A 239 -4.65 17.02 -20.62
C ASP A 239 -6.13 16.66 -20.77
N LEU A 240 -7.00 17.39 -20.08
CA LEU A 240 -8.44 17.16 -20.05
C LEU A 240 -9.14 18.13 -21.00
N TYR A 241 -9.97 17.59 -21.89
CA TYR A 241 -10.79 18.34 -22.81
C TYR A 241 -12.28 18.08 -22.54
N THR A 242 -13.11 19.09 -22.73
CA THR A 242 -14.57 18.95 -22.77
C THR A 242 -15.05 18.97 -24.22
N ILE A 243 -15.82 17.94 -24.59
CA ILE A 243 -16.57 17.85 -25.83
C ILE A 243 -18.00 18.30 -25.56
N TYR A 244 -18.43 19.36 -26.24
CA TYR A 244 -19.80 19.88 -26.24
C TYR A 244 -20.53 19.38 -27.47
N LEU A 245 -21.67 18.72 -27.26
CA LEU A 245 -22.54 18.18 -28.29
C LEU A 245 -23.72 19.13 -28.48
N ASP A 246 -23.57 20.08 -29.40
CA ASP A 246 -24.63 21.03 -29.72
C ASP A 246 -25.67 20.35 -30.63
N GLY A 247 -26.90 20.16 -30.14
CA GLY A 247 -27.98 19.53 -30.89
C GLY A 247 -29.37 20.00 -30.47
N GLY A 248 -30.31 19.95 -31.41
CA GLY A 248 -31.74 20.18 -31.16
C GLY A 248 -32.54 18.90 -31.42
N GLY A 249 -32.97 18.22 -30.36
CA GLY A 249 -33.79 17.00 -30.48
C GLY A 249 -32.98 15.73 -30.75
N SER A 250 -33.20 15.08 -31.91
CA SER A 250 -32.68 13.74 -32.23
C SER A 250 -31.37 13.72 -33.04
N ARG A 251 -30.75 14.87 -33.30
CA ARG A 251 -29.51 14.99 -34.09
C ARG A 251 -28.52 15.96 -33.43
N ILE A 252 -27.23 15.61 -33.53
CA ILE A 252 -26.10 16.47 -33.15
C ILE A 252 -25.73 17.31 -34.37
N ASN A 253 -25.75 18.64 -34.22
CA ASN A 253 -25.47 19.60 -35.30
C ASN A 253 -24.01 20.04 -35.30
N ASN A 254 -23.40 20.19 -34.12
CA ASN A 254 -22.02 20.62 -33.98
C ASN A 254 -21.32 19.93 -32.80
N ILE A 255 -20.02 19.70 -32.94
CA ILE A 255 -19.17 19.14 -31.87
C ILE A 255 -18.07 20.17 -31.63
N THR A 256 -18.02 20.72 -30.42
CA THR A 256 -16.99 21.69 -30.03
C THR A 256 -16.09 21.09 -28.97
N LEU A 257 -14.78 21.21 -29.15
CA LEU A 257 -13.76 20.70 -28.23
C LEU A 257 -13.03 21.87 -27.59
N LYS A 258 -12.98 21.92 -26.25
CA LYS A 258 -12.21 22.94 -25.50
C LYS A 258 -11.31 22.27 -24.46
N LYS A 259 -10.09 22.80 -24.27
CA LYS A 259 -9.19 22.35 -23.20
C LYS A 259 -9.69 22.90 -21.87
N THR A 260 -9.82 22.03 -20.88
CA THR A 260 -10.39 22.36 -19.57
C THR A 260 -9.30 22.55 -18.53
N LYS A 261 -8.46 21.52 -18.33
CA LYS A 261 -7.41 21.54 -17.32
C LYS A 261 -6.34 20.49 -17.65
N THR A 262 -5.16 20.63 -17.07
CA THR A 262 -4.13 19.60 -17.10
C THR A 262 -4.12 18.83 -15.77
N THR A 263 -4.26 17.51 -15.83
CA THR A 263 -4.41 16.60 -14.68
C THR A 263 -3.43 15.41 -14.77
N THR A 264 -3.62 14.40 -13.91
CA THR A 264 -3.01 13.08 -14.08
C THR A 264 -3.61 12.35 -15.29
N PRO A 265 -2.80 11.58 -16.06
CA PRO A 265 -3.32 10.73 -17.13
C PRO A 265 -4.32 9.73 -16.58
N ALA A 266 -5.55 9.78 -17.06
CA ALA A 266 -6.60 8.91 -16.57
C ALA A 266 -6.58 7.58 -17.33
N SER A 267 -6.56 6.47 -16.58
CA SER A 267 -6.87 5.13 -17.10
C SER A 267 -8.38 4.87 -17.13
N CYS A 268 -9.12 5.47 -16.19
CA CYS A 268 -10.56 5.33 -16.08
C CYS A 268 -11.18 6.58 -15.43
N MET A 269 -12.43 6.89 -15.76
CA MET A 269 -13.16 8.03 -15.22
C MET A 269 -14.62 7.65 -14.93
N CYS A 270 -15.19 8.17 -13.84
CA CYS A 270 -16.62 8.03 -13.56
C CYS A 270 -17.18 9.25 -12.83
N THR A 271 -18.43 9.60 -13.13
CA THR A 271 -19.18 10.63 -12.42
C THR A 271 -19.97 10.03 -11.25
N LEU A 272 -20.11 10.81 -10.18
CA LEU A 272 -20.78 10.47 -8.93
C LEU A 272 -21.79 11.58 -8.59
N SER A 273 -22.79 11.28 -7.75
CA SER A 273 -23.70 12.34 -7.28
C SER A 273 -22.97 13.41 -6.45
N GLY A 274 -23.56 14.61 -6.42
CA GLY A 274 -22.95 15.77 -5.75
C GLY A 274 -21.92 16.51 -6.59
N ASN A 275 -22.02 16.42 -7.92
CA ASN A 275 -21.06 16.98 -8.89
C ASN A 275 -19.63 16.51 -8.65
N LEU A 276 -19.47 15.21 -8.41
CA LEU A 276 -18.18 14.60 -8.16
C LEU A 276 -17.71 13.84 -9.41
N LEU A 277 -16.43 13.97 -9.74
CA LEU A 277 -15.76 13.28 -10.85
C LEU A 277 -14.55 12.56 -10.30
N PHE A 278 -14.54 11.23 -10.37
CA PHE A 278 -13.38 10.44 -10.02
C PHE A 278 -12.53 10.17 -11.26
N LEU A 279 -11.23 10.46 -11.16
CA LEU A 279 -10.21 10.22 -12.17
C LEU A 279 -9.20 9.21 -11.62
N GLY A 280 -9.29 7.97 -12.11
CA GLY A 280 -8.36 6.90 -11.79
C GLY A 280 -7.14 6.94 -12.71
N SER A 281 -5.94 6.76 -12.15
CA SER A 281 -4.68 6.75 -12.90
C SER A 281 -3.81 5.55 -12.52
N ARG A 282 -3.18 4.93 -13.53
CA ARG A 282 -2.09 3.96 -13.33
C ARG A 282 -0.72 4.64 -13.20
N LEU A 283 -0.55 5.84 -13.77
CA LEU A 283 0.74 6.51 -13.93
C LEU A 283 1.01 7.58 -12.86
N GLY A 284 -0.02 8.03 -12.15
CA GLY A 284 0.09 9.01 -11.07
C GLY A 284 -0.98 8.79 -10.02
N ASP A 285 -1.09 9.72 -9.06
CA ASP A 285 -2.14 9.65 -8.04
C ASP A 285 -3.53 9.78 -8.68
N SER A 286 -4.47 9.00 -8.16
CA SER A 286 -5.87 9.12 -8.58
C SER A 286 -6.56 10.21 -7.79
N VAL A 287 -7.50 10.93 -8.40
CA VAL A 287 -8.03 12.18 -7.85
C VAL A 287 -9.55 12.18 -7.90
N LEU A 288 -10.18 12.59 -6.80
CA LEU A 288 -11.61 12.93 -6.77
C LEU A 288 -11.76 14.44 -6.91
N TYR A 289 -12.37 14.88 -7.99
CA TYR A 289 -12.71 16.28 -8.24
C TYR A 289 -14.15 16.57 -7.86
N GLU A 290 -14.39 17.78 -7.37
CA GLU A 290 -15.69 18.42 -7.34
C GLU A 290 -15.74 19.39 -8.53
N TYR A 291 -16.76 19.26 -9.38
CA TYR A 291 -16.92 20.08 -10.57
C TYR A 291 -18.05 21.09 -10.41
N SER A 292 -17.84 22.27 -10.97
CA SER A 292 -18.85 23.33 -11.03
C SER A 292 -18.98 23.85 -12.46
N GLU A 293 -20.20 24.17 -12.87
CA GLU A 293 -20.45 24.79 -14.16
C GLU A 293 -20.42 26.31 -14.02
N ILE A 294 -19.49 26.95 -14.72
CA ILE A 294 -19.37 28.40 -14.79
C ILE A 294 -19.98 28.84 -16.12
N LYS A 295 -20.83 29.85 -16.08
CA LYS A 295 -21.38 30.47 -17.28
C LYS A 295 -20.46 31.60 -17.71
N GLU A 296 -19.82 31.45 -18.86
CA GLU A 296 -19.01 32.50 -19.46
C GLU A 296 -19.77 33.14 -20.62
N LEU A 297 -19.69 34.47 -20.70
CA LEU A 297 -20.20 35.25 -21.82
C LEU A 297 -19.00 35.56 -22.72
N GLU A 298 -18.88 34.89 -23.87
CA GLU A 298 -17.90 35.28 -24.88
C GLU A 298 -18.43 36.49 -25.66
N GLU A 299 -17.67 37.58 -25.70
CA GLU A 299 -17.79 38.61 -26.73
C GLU A 299 -17.00 38.12 -27.95
N GLU A 300 -17.65 37.99 -29.11
CA GLU A 300 -16.98 37.62 -30.36
C GLU A 300 -15.98 38.72 -30.76
N ASN A 301 -14.71 38.54 -30.43
CA ASN A 301 -13.64 39.31 -31.04
C ASN A 301 -13.30 38.71 -32.40
N THR A 302 -13.82 39.32 -33.46
CA THR A 302 -13.36 39.09 -34.84
C THR A 302 -11.87 39.42 -34.94
N THR A 303 -11.02 38.40 -35.02
CA THR A 303 -9.58 38.59 -35.28
C THR A 303 -9.32 38.58 -36.79
N THR A 304 -8.86 39.72 -37.28
CA THR A 304 -8.20 39.84 -38.60
C THR A 304 -6.77 39.31 -38.51
N ASN A 305 -6.36 38.57 -39.55
CA ASN A 305 -5.04 38.00 -39.79
C ASN A 305 -3.85 38.89 -39.42
N GLY A 306 -2.79 38.28 -38.86
CA GLY A 306 -1.46 38.89 -38.77
C GLY A 306 -0.44 38.01 -38.03
N THR A 307 0.55 37.51 -38.77
CA THR A 307 1.72 36.72 -38.36
C THR A 307 2.74 37.50 -37.53
N MET A 308 3.32 36.88 -36.49
CA MET A 308 4.76 36.62 -36.29
C MET A 308 5.12 36.41 -34.81
N ASP A 309 6.07 35.50 -34.63
CA ASP A 309 6.81 35.04 -33.45
C ASP A 309 6.91 36.00 -32.25
N ASP A 310 6.57 35.51 -31.04
CA ASP A 310 7.17 35.94 -29.76
C ASP A 310 6.72 35.01 -28.60
N GLU A 311 7.37 33.85 -28.46
CA GLU A 311 7.40 33.09 -27.18
C GLU A 311 8.83 32.64 -26.88
N ALA A 312 9.69 33.61 -26.58
CA ALA A 312 11.02 33.37 -26.03
C ALA A 312 11.46 34.50 -25.08
N ALA A 313 10.61 34.93 -24.16
CA ALA A 313 11.04 35.75 -23.02
C ALA A 313 9.97 35.75 -21.91
N ASN A 314 10.03 34.77 -21.00
CA ASN A 314 9.56 34.94 -19.62
C ASN A 314 10.03 33.75 -18.77
N LEU A 315 11.33 33.74 -18.48
CA LEU A 315 11.95 32.79 -17.56
C LEU A 315 13.07 33.45 -16.74
N PHE A 316 12.95 34.73 -16.40
CA PHE A 316 13.79 35.36 -15.38
C PHE A 316 13.05 36.53 -14.72
N ASN A 317 12.55 36.29 -13.50
CA ASN A 317 12.70 37.19 -12.34
C ASN A 317 11.84 36.71 -11.18
N SER A 318 12.41 35.84 -10.35
CA SER A 318 12.01 35.66 -8.96
C SER A 318 13.14 36.14 -8.08
N SER A 319 13.01 37.32 -7.47
CA SER A 319 13.31 37.56 -6.06
C SER A 319 13.36 39.06 -5.74
N THR A 320 12.67 39.41 -4.65
CA THR A 320 13.03 40.32 -3.55
C THR A 320 11.90 41.31 -3.27
N GLY A 321 11.43 41.28 -2.02
CA GLY A 321 10.31 42.07 -1.56
C GLY A 321 10.69 43.53 -1.30
N PHE A 322 9.68 44.40 -1.32
CA PHE A 322 9.60 45.64 -0.57
C PHE A 322 8.16 46.16 -0.66
N GLU A 323 7.48 46.30 0.48
CA GLU A 323 6.34 47.24 0.64
C GLU A 323 6.87 48.68 0.46
N PRO A 324 6.10 49.65 -0.10
CA PRO A 324 5.15 50.37 0.74
C PRO A 324 3.92 51.03 0.05
N GLU A 325 2.90 51.22 0.91
CA GLU A 325 2.01 52.38 1.10
C GLU A 325 1.13 53.04 0.00
N LYS A 326 -0.08 53.33 0.47
CA LYS A 326 -1.21 54.08 -0.10
C LYS A 326 -0.83 55.48 -0.61
N LYS A 327 -1.47 55.95 -1.69
CA LYS A 327 -2.08 57.29 -1.78
C LYS A 327 -3.06 57.47 -2.95
N LYS A 328 -4.18 58.10 -2.63
CA LYS A 328 -5.25 58.58 -3.53
C LYS A 328 -4.72 59.64 -4.51
N ARG A 329 -5.25 59.67 -5.74
CA ARG A 329 -5.55 60.92 -6.47
C ARG A 329 -6.62 60.69 -7.54
N LYS A 330 -7.37 61.76 -7.80
CA LYS A 330 -8.63 61.90 -8.55
C LYS A 330 -8.36 62.95 -9.66
N VAL A 331 -9.25 63.07 -10.65
CA VAL A 331 -9.45 64.22 -11.60
C VAL A 331 -8.50 64.22 -12.83
N THR A 332 -8.86 64.50 -14.11
CA THR A 332 -10.10 64.77 -14.90
C THR A 332 -9.73 64.83 -16.41
N THR A 333 -10.70 64.50 -17.28
CA THR A 333 -11.06 65.03 -18.63
C THR A 333 -10.00 65.60 -19.59
N ALA A 334 -10.08 65.17 -20.86
CA ALA A 334 -9.99 66.05 -22.03
C ALA A 334 -10.73 65.39 -23.22
N ASP A 335 -11.89 65.96 -23.57
CA ASP A 335 -12.48 65.89 -24.90
C ASP A 335 -11.73 66.85 -25.85
N ASP A 336 -12.03 66.73 -27.14
CA ASP A 336 -11.63 67.57 -28.28
C ASP A 336 -10.35 67.17 -29.04
N PHE A 337 -10.48 66.17 -29.90
CA PHE A 337 -9.92 66.26 -31.26
C PHE A 337 -10.78 65.40 -32.20
N LEU A 338 -11.39 66.03 -33.20
CA LEU A 338 -12.13 65.46 -34.34
C LEU A 338 -13.67 65.46 -34.26
N ALA A 339 -14.23 66.67 -34.28
CA ALA A 339 -15.42 66.95 -35.06
C ALA A 339 -15.01 67.72 -36.33
N ALA A 340 -15.18 67.09 -37.51
CA ALA A 340 -15.40 67.79 -38.78
C ALA A 340 -15.83 66.81 -39.88
N LEU A 341 -17.10 66.95 -40.30
CA LEU A 341 -17.66 66.75 -41.65
C LEU A 341 -17.96 65.29 -42.06
N GLU A 342 -19.22 64.84 -42.10
CA GLU A 342 -20.23 65.06 -43.19
C GLU A 342 -19.67 64.65 -44.56
N GLN A 343 -20.27 63.80 -45.40
CA GLN A 343 -21.67 63.44 -45.67
C GLN A 343 -21.68 62.21 -46.62
N ASP A 344 -22.87 61.64 -46.83
CA ASP A 344 -23.30 60.77 -47.96
C ASP A 344 -22.88 59.28 -47.98
N ASP A 345 -23.82 58.37 -47.65
CA ASP A 345 -24.73 57.84 -48.69
C ASP A 345 -25.85 56.95 -48.10
N ALA A 346 -27.01 57.02 -48.73
CA ALA A 346 -28.28 56.48 -48.26
C ALA A 346 -28.53 55.01 -48.66
N SER A 347 -28.97 54.25 -47.65
CA SER A 347 -30.05 53.25 -47.66
C SER A 347 -29.95 52.02 -48.58
N SER A 348 -29.63 50.89 -47.97
CA SER A 348 -30.29 49.60 -48.25
C SER A 348 -30.69 48.95 -46.93
N SER A 349 -31.95 48.56 -46.89
CA SER A 349 -32.78 48.23 -45.74
C SER A 349 -32.27 47.12 -44.83
N ALA A 350 -32.44 47.36 -43.54
CA ALA A 350 -32.22 46.47 -42.41
C ALA A 350 -32.83 45.07 -42.59
N PHE A 351 -31.99 44.05 -42.50
CA PHE A 351 -32.36 42.76 -41.94
C PHE A 351 -31.76 42.68 -40.54
N LEU A 352 -32.62 42.71 -39.53
CA LEU A 352 -32.28 42.56 -38.11
C LEU A 352 -31.56 41.23 -37.88
N LEU A 353 -30.23 41.25 -37.84
CA LEU A 353 -29.44 40.22 -37.18
C LEU A 353 -29.50 40.47 -35.67
N LYS A 354 -30.42 39.79 -34.99
CA LYS A 354 -30.32 39.58 -33.54
C LYS A 354 -28.98 38.92 -33.28
N SER A 355 -28.07 39.61 -32.60
CA SER A 355 -26.89 38.99 -31.98
C SER A 355 -27.36 38.01 -30.92
N SER A 356 -27.46 36.73 -31.27
CA SER A 356 -27.67 35.68 -30.28
C SER A 356 -26.36 35.54 -29.49
N LYS A 357 -26.27 36.20 -28.33
CA LYS A 357 -25.24 35.89 -27.32
C LYS A 357 -25.33 34.39 -27.03
N LYS A 358 -24.33 33.62 -27.45
CA LYS A 358 -24.29 32.18 -27.18
C LYS A 358 -23.73 32.00 -25.77
N GLU A 359 -24.62 31.79 -24.80
CA GLU A 359 -24.22 31.41 -23.45
C GLU A 359 -23.51 30.05 -23.51
N MET A 360 -22.25 29.99 -23.08
CA MET A 360 -21.48 28.75 -23.05
C MET A 360 -21.06 28.45 -21.61
N THR A 361 -21.20 27.18 -21.22
CA THR A 361 -20.88 26.72 -19.86
C THR A 361 -19.52 26.05 -19.86
N THR A 362 -18.59 26.52 -19.05
CA THR A 362 -17.28 25.91 -18.81
C THR A 362 -17.33 25.09 -17.51
N ILE A 363 -16.47 24.07 -17.39
CA ILE A 363 -16.40 23.19 -16.21
C ILE A 363 -15.15 23.56 -15.43
N ASP A 364 -15.29 23.98 -14.17
CA ASP A 364 -14.17 24.12 -13.23
C ASP A 364 -14.05 22.88 -12.34
N LEU A 365 -12.82 22.54 -11.95
CA LEU A 365 -12.48 21.31 -11.23
C LEU A 365 -11.64 21.60 -10.00
N LYS A 366 -12.18 21.30 -8.81
CA LYS A 366 -11.52 21.43 -7.52
C LYS A 366 -11.17 20.06 -6.94
N ILE A 367 -9.94 19.88 -6.45
CA ILE A 367 -9.51 18.62 -5.85
C ILE A 367 -10.15 18.46 -4.47
N ARG A 368 -10.86 17.35 -4.25
CA ARG A 368 -11.49 16.99 -2.97
C ARG A 368 -10.68 15.94 -2.21
N ASN A 369 -10.28 14.86 -2.88
CA ASN A 369 -9.50 13.77 -2.29
C ASN A 369 -8.40 13.28 -3.24
N LEU A 370 -7.30 12.78 -2.67
CA LEU A 370 -6.16 12.23 -3.38
C LEU A 370 -5.97 10.77 -2.95
N PHE A 371 -5.87 9.87 -3.91
CA PHE A 371 -5.58 8.46 -3.68
C PHE A 371 -4.15 8.18 -4.12
N THR A 372 -3.32 7.85 -3.15
CA THR A 372 -1.88 7.65 -3.36
C THR A 372 -1.63 6.49 -4.32
N ASN A 373 -0.83 6.75 -5.35
CA ASN A 373 -0.27 5.75 -6.25
C ASN A 373 1.26 5.77 -6.23
N ILE A 374 1.89 4.62 -6.01
CA ILE A 374 3.35 4.44 -6.07
C ILE A 374 3.80 3.73 -7.36
N GLY A 375 2.84 3.27 -8.17
CA GLY A 375 3.07 2.68 -9.49
C GLY A 375 3.06 3.72 -10.63
N PRO A 376 3.63 3.38 -11.79
CA PRO A 376 4.49 2.22 -12.03
C PRO A 376 5.84 2.37 -11.32
N ILE A 377 6.32 1.27 -10.74
CA ILE A 377 7.68 1.19 -10.20
C ILE A 377 8.59 0.77 -11.35
N SER A 378 9.45 1.65 -11.84
CA SER A 378 10.42 1.32 -12.90
C SER A 378 11.66 0.63 -12.33
N HIS A 379 12.15 1.10 -11.19
CA HIS A 379 13.32 0.55 -10.50
C HIS A 379 13.24 0.77 -8.99
N LEU A 380 13.92 -0.08 -8.22
CA LEU A 380 14.01 -0.02 -6.75
C LEU A 380 15.48 0.04 -6.32
N THR A 381 15.76 0.73 -5.23
CA THR A 381 17.00 0.60 -4.46
C THR A 381 16.70 0.67 -2.98
N ILE A 382 17.66 0.27 -2.15
CA ILE A 382 17.58 0.39 -0.70
C ILE A 382 18.65 1.38 -0.26
N ALA A 383 18.28 2.32 0.61
CA ALA A 383 19.24 3.24 1.25
C ALA A 383 19.05 3.24 2.76
N ASP A 384 20.10 3.65 3.46
CA ASP A 384 20.04 3.95 4.89
C ASP A 384 19.66 5.42 5.04
N THR A 385 18.45 5.70 5.54
CA THR A 385 17.95 7.07 5.73
C THR A 385 18.06 7.53 7.18
N SER A 386 18.86 6.85 8.00
CA SER A 386 19.05 7.24 9.40
C SER A 386 19.93 8.49 9.51
N VAL A 387 19.52 9.40 10.40
CA VAL A 387 20.19 10.68 10.69
C VAL A 387 21.28 10.49 11.77
N ASP A 388 21.81 9.28 11.98
CA ASP A 388 22.81 9.06 13.03
C ASP A 388 24.17 9.69 12.64
N ILE A 389 24.33 10.96 13.02
CA ILE A 389 25.53 11.80 12.88
C ILE A 389 26.72 11.25 13.71
N SER A 390 26.50 10.24 14.56
CA SER A 390 27.45 9.81 15.57
C SER A 390 28.61 8.93 15.08
N GLY A 391 28.70 8.60 13.79
CA GLY A 391 29.87 7.90 13.20
C GLY A 391 30.08 6.47 13.69
N PHE A 392 29.30 5.97 14.65
CA PHE A 392 29.31 4.59 15.09
C PHE A 392 28.34 3.77 14.24
N LYS A 393 28.87 3.07 13.23
CA LYS A 393 28.15 2.01 12.51
C LYS A 393 27.85 0.86 13.47
N SER A 394 26.77 0.97 14.22
CA SER A 394 26.17 -0.19 14.91
C SER A 394 25.69 -1.17 13.85
N ARG A 395 26.23 -2.39 13.84
CA ARG A 395 25.84 -3.50 12.96
C ARG A 395 24.39 -3.99 13.18
N ALA A 396 23.51 -3.24 13.84
CA ALA A 396 22.33 -3.80 14.52
C ALA A 396 20.97 -3.12 14.26
N ASN A 397 20.81 -2.19 13.31
CA ASN A 397 19.51 -1.54 13.07
C ASN A 397 19.00 -1.69 11.62
N ASP A 398 18.63 -2.92 11.23
CA ASP A 398 18.01 -3.25 9.95
C ASP A 398 16.68 -2.49 9.65
N ASN A 399 16.10 -1.78 10.63
CA ASN A 399 14.92 -0.91 10.48
C ASN A 399 15.26 0.51 9.99
N ASN A 400 16.55 0.85 9.85
CA ASN A 400 16.98 2.16 9.32
C ASN A 400 17.01 2.19 7.79
N LEU A 401 16.88 1.03 7.16
CA LEU A 401 16.79 0.89 5.72
C LEU A 401 15.43 1.39 5.24
N SER A 402 15.43 2.04 4.09
CA SER A 402 14.24 2.53 3.41
C SER A 402 14.24 2.06 1.97
N VAL A 403 13.07 1.70 1.43
CA VAL A 403 12.93 1.35 0.02
C VAL A 403 12.71 2.62 -0.77
N ILE A 404 13.49 2.82 -1.82
CA ILE A 404 13.31 3.96 -2.72
C ILE A 404 12.85 3.44 -4.06
N ALA A 405 11.69 3.93 -4.49
CA ALA A 405 11.08 3.58 -5.75
C ALA A 405 11.11 4.75 -6.73
N CYS A 406 11.52 4.46 -7.96
CA CYS A 406 11.24 5.31 -9.11
C CYS A 406 9.79 5.10 -9.51
N SER A 407 8.93 6.07 -9.23
CA SER A 407 7.49 5.97 -9.42
C SER A 407 6.99 6.98 -10.47
N GLY A 408 5.99 6.58 -11.24
CA GLY A 408 5.28 7.49 -12.15
C GLY A 408 6.04 7.81 -13.44
N THR A 409 5.41 8.58 -14.33
CA THR A 409 5.96 8.89 -15.66
C THR A 409 5.78 10.36 -16.03
N GLY A 410 6.71 10.90 -16.81
CA GLY A 410 6.67 12.26 -17.37
C GLY A 410 6.52 13.33 -16.27
N ARG A 411 5.55 14.23 -16.44
CA ARG A 411 5.26 15.32 -15.49
C ARG A 411 4.89 14.82 -14.07
N HIS A 412 4.47 13.56 -13.94
CA HIS A 412 4.08 12.93 -12.68
C HIS A 412 5.15 12.02 -12.07
N GLY A 413 6.32 11.94 -12.72
CA GLY A 413 7.45 11.15 -12.25
C GLY A 413 8.05 11.70 -10.95
N ARG A 414 8.35 10.78 -10.03
CA ARG A 414 8.71 11.07 -8.64
C ARG A 414 9.61 9.99 -8.05
N LEU A 415 10.35 10.34 -7.02
CA LEU A 415 10.97 9.37 -6.11
C LEU A 415 10.05 9.16 -4.93
N THR A 416 9.75 7.90 -4.62
CA THR A 416 8.96 7.54 -3.45
C THR A 416 9.86 6.84 -2.46
N VAL A 417 10.12 7.48 -1.33
CA VAL A 417 10.84 6.89 -0.19
C VAL A 417 9.79 6.22 0.69
N LEU A 418 9.92 4.91 0.88
CA LEU A 418 8.95 4.04 1.54
C LEU A 418 9.58 3.40 2.77
N ASN A 419 8.93 3.61 3.91
CA ASN A 419 9.32 3.05 5.19
C ASN A 419 8.15 2.23 5.71
N ARG A 420 8.40 1.03 6.22
CA ARG A 420 7.34 0.27 6.90
C ARG A 420 7.15 0.83 8.31
N SER A 421 8.21 1.39 8.89
CA SER A 421 8.19 2.01 10.22
C SER A 421 8.01 3.52 10.22
N VAL A 422 7.41 4.04 11.29
CA VAL A 422 7.27 5.48 11.55
C VAL A 422 8.58 6.00 12.13
N GLN A 423 9.16 6.97 11.44
CA GLN A 423 10.34 7.71 11.86
C GLN A 423 9.92 9.12 12.32
N PRO A 424 9.81 9.35 13.64
CA PRO A 424 9.59 10.68 14.17
C PRO A 424 10.90 11.48 14.33
N ASP A 425 10.78 12.80 14.23
CA ASP A 425 11.88 13.74 14.37
C ASP A 425 12.09 14.07 15.85
N ALA A 426 13.21 13.63 16.42
CA ALA A 426 13.54 13.89 17.82
C ALA A 426 14.01 15.34 18.02
N GLN A 427 13.32 16.08 18.89
CA GLN A 427 13.65 17.48 19.20
C GLN A 427 14.56 17.57 20.42
N ASN A 428 14.26 16.81 21.47
CA ASN A 428 15.05 16.80 22.71
C ASN A 428 14.98 15.43 23.39
N THR A 429 16.09 14.99 23.99
CA THR A 429 16.18 13.72 24.75
C THR A 429 16.85 13.98 26.09
N ALA A 430 16.25 13.46 27.16
CA ALA A 430 16.78 13.47 28.52
C ALA A 430 16.78 12.06 29.10
N LYS A 431 17.70 11.75 30.02
CA LYS A 431 17.70 10.49 30.77
C LYS A 431 17.18 10.73 32.18
N LEU A 432 16.17 9.98 32.59
CA LEU A 432 15.60 10.09 33.94
C LEU A 432 16.21 9.03 34.87
N PRO A 433 16.37 9.31 36.18
CA PRO A 433 16.93 8.36 37.14
C PRO A 433 15.91 7.33 37.64
N PHE A 434 14.68 7.35 37.12
CA PHE A 434 13.58 6.49 37.55
C PHE A 434 12.77 6.01 36.34
N ALA A 435 12.10 4.87 36.50
CA ALA A 435 11.20 4.31 35.50
C ALA A 435 9.83 5.01 35.56
N VAL A 436 9.25 5.28 34.39
CA VAL A 436 7.94 5.91 34.25
C VAL A 436 6.94 4.88 33.72
N LYS A 437 5.81 4.71 34.42
CA LYS A 437 4.73 3.80 34.01
C LYS A 437 3.84 4.40 32.94
N GLN A 438 3.52 5.68 33.07
CA GLN A 438 2.70 6.42 32.10
C GLN A 438 2.84 7.94 32.28
N MET A 439 2.50 8.69 31.25
CA MET A 439 2.57 10.15 31.21
C MET A 439 1.27 10.76 30.70
N TRP A 440 0.98 11.99 31.12
CA TRP A 440 -0.11 12.81 30.59
C TRP A 440 0.31 14.27 30.49
N THR A 441 -0.28 14.98 29.55
CA THR A 441 -0.15 16.42 29.39
C THR A 441 -1.44 17.13 29.77
N VAL A 442 -1.31 18.31 30.36
CA VAL A 442 -2.43 19.15 30.78
C VAL A 442 -2.16 20.60 30.36
N ALA A 443 -3.08 21.17 29.59
CA ALA A 443 -3.11 22.60 29.32
C ALA A 443 -3.59 23.38 30.57
N GLY A 444 -2.79 24.34 31.03
CA GLY A 444 -3.14 25.23 32.13
C GLY A 444 -3.84 26.50 31.63
N GLY A 445 -4.94 26.89 32.29
CA GLY A 445 -5.68 28.11 31.95
C GLY A 445 -6.37 28.06 30.57
N ASP A 446 -6.42 29.21 29.89
CA ASP A 446 -6.93 29.35 28.52
C ASP A 446 -5.84 29.20 27.43
N SER A 447 -4.64 28.73 27.83
CA SER A 447 -3.56 28.46 26.88
C SER A 447 -3.93 27.34 25.90
N ILE A 448 -3.55 27.52 24.63
CA ILE A 448 -3.62 26.47 23.59
C ILE A 448 -2.51 25.43 23.81
N HIS A 449 -1.40 25.82 24.47
CA HIS A 449 -0.26 24.96 24.76
C HIS A 449 -0.37 24.22 26.09
N ASP A 450 0.22 23.03 26.13
CA ASP A 450 0.33 22.21 27.33
C ASP A 450 1.26 22.87 28.34
N SER A 451 0.80 22.98 29.59
CA SER A 451 1.53 23.67 30.66
C SER A 451 2.16 22.73 31.67
N TYR A 452 1.61 21.52 31.85
CA TYR A 452 2.12 20.53 32.78
C TYR A 452 2.27 19.16 32.12
N VAL A 453 3.36 18.46 32.45
CA VAL A 453 3.59 17.05 32.12
C VAL A 453 3.59 16.25 33.43
N ILE A 454 2.70 15.27 33.55
CA ILE A 454 2.51 14.48 34.76
C ILE A 454 3.04 13.07 34.51
N LEU A 455 4.00 12.64 35.34
CA LEU A 455 4.67 11.35 35.25
C LEU A 455 4.19 10.44 36.40
N SER A 456 3.60 9.29 36.08
CA SER A 456 3.24 8.27 37.05
C SER A 456 4.37 7.26 37.23
N LEU A 457 4.80 7.10 38.48
CA LEU A 457 5.84 6.17 38.92
C LEU A 457 5.19 4.97 39.64
N GLU A 458 6.02 4.08 40.21
CA GLU A 458 5.51 2.89 40.92
C GLU A 458 4.67 3.18 42.15
N ASP A 459 5.07 4.20 42.93
CA ASP A 459 4.44 4.55 44.22
C ASP A 459 4.05 6.04 44.32
N LYS A 460 4.46 6.88 43.37
CA LYS A 460 4.33 8.35 43.42
C LYS A 460 4.02 8.96 42.06
N THR A 461 3.63 10.22 42.05
CA THR A 461 3.44 11.03 40.83
C THR A 461 4.39 12.23 40.87
N LYS A 462 5.10 12.49 39.76
CA LYS A 462 5.91 13.71 39.56
C LYS A 462 5.21 14.64 38.56
N VAL A 463 5.37 15.95 38.75
CA VAL A 463 4.79 16.98 37.87
C VAL A 463 5.89 17.90 37.38
N LEU A 464 5.99 18.05 36.07
CA LEU A 464 6.89 18.98 35.39
C LEU A 464 6.08 20.14 34.82
N GLU A 465 6.56 21.37 34.99
CA GLU A 465 5.99 22.56 34.36
C GLU A 465 6.71 22.83 33.04
N SER A 466 5.93 23.01 31.96
CA SER A 466 6.42 23.29 30.62
C SER A 466 6.42 24.80 30.36
N LYS A 467 7.57 25.43 30.59
CA LYS A 467 7.84 26.83 30.21
C LYS A 467 8.85 26.85 29.07
N THR A 468 9.98 27.56 29.23
CA THR A 468 11.14 27.46 28.33
C THR A 468 11.95 26.18 28.57
N SER A 469 11.91 25.64 29.79
CA SER A 469 12.46 24.36 30.18
C SER A 469 11.38 23.53 30.90
N LEU A 470 11.60 22.22 30.97
CA LEU A 470 10.79 21.30 31.76
C LEU A 470 11.37 21.21 33.17
N ASP A 471 10.76 21.93 34.12
CA ASP A 471 11.23 22.00 35.50
C ASP A 471 10.29 21.24 36.46
N GLU A 472 10.84 20.51 37.44
CA GLU A 472 10.03 19.77 38.43
C GLU A 472 9.38 20.70 39.47
N VAL A 473 8.07 20.56 39.66
CA VAL A 473 7.31 21.35 40.63
C VAL A 473 7.35 20.67 42.00
N THR A 474 8.25 21.11 42.89
CA THR A 474 8.48 20.47 44.20
C THR A 474 7.73 21.08 45.39
N SER A 475 7.34 22.36 45.34
CA SER A 475 6.83 23.09 46.54
C SER A 475 5.44 23.74 46.40
N LYS A 476 4.80 23.67 45.22
CA LYS A 476 3.47 24.29 44.95
C LYS A 476 2.55 23.45 44.03
N SER A 477 2.70 22.13 43.97
CA SER A 477 1.86 21.30 43.09
C SER A 477 0.42 21.20 43.62
N THR A 478 -0.57 21.63 42.84
CA THR A 478 -2.00 21.43 43.17
C THR A 478 -2.45 19.97 42.97
N PHE A 479 -1.77 19.24 42.10
CA PHE A 479 -1.93 17.81 41.87
C PHE A 479 -1.49 16.96 43.09
N VAL A 480 -1.97 15.72 43.17
CA VAL A 480 -1.51 14.76 44.18
C VAL A 480 -0.26 14.05 43.68
N THR A 481 0.80 14.11 44.49
CA THR A 481 2.13 13.55 44.20
C THR A 481 2.47 12.32 45.05
N ASN A 482 1.78 12.13 46.18
CA ASN A 482 2.05 11.06 47.15
C ASN A 482 1.53 9.67 46.73
N ASP A 483 0.65 9.60 45.73
CA ASP A 483 0.06 8.37 45.21
C ASP A 483 0.28 8.28 43.70
N THR A 484 0.14 7.07 43.15
CA THR A 484 0.27 6.79 41.73
C THR A 484 -0.96 7.28 40.95
N THR A 485 -0.71 8.00 39.86
CA THR A 485 -1.78 8.45 38.97
C THR A 485 -2.08 7.37 37.93
N ILE A 486 -3.35 7.02 37.76
CA ILE A 486 -3.85 6.00 36.82
C ILE A 486 -4.35 6.66 35.53
N ASN A 487 -5.03 7.80 35.63
CA ASN A 487 -5.51 8.53 34.46
C ASN A 487 -5.71 10.02 34.79
N ILE A 488 -5.55 10.86 33.77
CA ILE A 488 -5.89 12.28 33.81
C ILE A 488 -6.73 12.60 32.59
N GLY A 489 -7.79 13.38 32.78
CA GLY A 489 -8.67 13.78 31.69
C GLY A 489 -9.43 15.06 31.98
N LYS A 490 -10.12 15.55 30.96
CA LYS A 490 -10.99 16.73 31.05
C LYS A 490 -12.44 16.29 31.28
N LEU A 491 -13.12 16.94 32.22
CA LEU A 491 -14.55 16.75 32.48
C LEU A 491 -15.21 18.12 32.69
N LYS A 492 -16.10 18.54 31.78
CA LYS A 492 -16.66 19.90 31.79
C LYS A 492 -15.56 20.97 31.89
N ASN A 493 -15.62 21.80 32.93
CA ASN A 493 -14.62 22.82 33.23
C ASN A 493 -13.58 22.39 34.28
N HIS A 494 -13.43 21.08 34.51
CA HIS A 494 -12.49 20.53 35.49
C HIS A 494 -11.45 19.62 34.82
N VAL A 495 -10.24 19.61 35.35
CA VAL A 495 -9.22 18.59 35.11
C VAL A 495 -9.37 17.54 36.22
N VAL A 496 -9.51 16.28 35.83
CA VAL A 496 -9.71 15.18 36.77
C VAL A 496 -8.45 14.35 36.84
N GLN A 497 -7.90 14.17 38.05
CA GLN A 497 -6.80 13.26 38.33
C GLN A 497 -7.35 12.04 39.07
N VAL A 498 -7.17 10.86 38.50
CA VAL A 498 -7.53 9.57 39.12
C VAL A 498 -6.26 8.93 39.65
N THR A 499 -6.17 8.75 40.97
CA THR A 499 -5.08 8.01 41.63
C THR A 499 -5.51 6.57 41.93
N SER A 500 -4.65 5.79 42.61
CA SER A 500 -4.99 4.41 42.96
C SER A 500 -6.12 4.29 43.98
N ASP A 501 -6.25 5.29 44.86
CA ASP A 501 -7.23 5.31 45.95
C ASP A 501 -8.31 6.41 45.82
N SER A 502 -8.10 7.50 45.06
CA SER A 502 -9.06 8.61 44.96
C SER A 502 -9.18 9.26 43.58
N VAL A 503 -10.27 9.99 43.35
CA VAL A 503 -10.54 10.81 42.16
C VAL A 503 -10.64 12.27 42.59
N ILE A 504 -9.83 13.12 41.99
CA ILE A 504 -9.64 14.52 42.40
C ILE A 504 -10.03 15.43 41.25
N PHE A 505 -10.83 16.45 41.55
CA PHE A 505 -11.31 17.43 40.60
C PHE A 505 -10.59 18.76 40.82
N LEU A 506 -9.94 19.26 39.78
CA LEU A 506 -9.23 20.54 39.75
C LEU A 506 -9.98 21.48 38.81
N ASP A 507 -10.22 22.72 39.22
CA ASP A 507 -10.79 23.73 38.31
C ASP A 507 -9.82 23.98 37.13
N ARG A 508 -10.31 24.06 35.89
CA ARG A 508 -9.45 24.18 34.70
C ARG A 508 -8.64 25.47 34.69
N ILE A 509 -9.20 26.57 35.18
CA ILE A 509 -8.57 27.89 35.11
C ILE A 509 -7.61 28.07 36.28
N THR A 510 -8.09 27.86 37.50
CA THR A 510 -7.29 28.11 38.72
C THR A 510 -6.45 26.92 39.17
N LEU A 511 -6.70 25.72 38.63
CA LEU A 511 -6.11 24.45 39.03
C LEU A 511 -6.23 24.17 40.54
N LYS A 512 -7.17 24.81 41.23
CA LYS A 512 -7.47 24.56 42.64
C LYS A 512 -8.36 23.33 42.78
N ARG A 513 -8.14 22.56 43.85
CA ARG A 513 -8.98 21.40 44.20
C ARG A 513 -10.39 21.85 44.54
N THR A 514 -11.37 21.28 43.86
CA THR A 514 -12.80 21.58 44.02
C THR A 514 -13.51 20.46 44.76
N ASN A 515 -13.32 19.21 44.33
CA ASN A 515 -13.95 18.01 44.91
C ASN A 515 -12.95 16.83 44.96
N GLU A 516 -13.19 15.89 45.87
CA GLU A 516 -12.46 14.61 45.99
C GLU A 516 -13.46 13.47 46.26
N HIS A 517 -13.25 12.32 45.63
CA HIS A 517 -13.97 11.08 45.90
C HIS A 517 -12.99 9.98 46.25
N ARG A 518 -13.19 9.31 47.39
CA ARG A 518 -12.36 8.17 47.80
C ARG A 518 -13.04 6.87 47.43
N SER A 519 -12.31 6.01 46.73
CA SER A 519 -12.79 4.68 46.37
C SER A 519 -12.69 3.73 47.57
N SER A 520 -13.62 2.78 47.68
CA SER A 520 -13.58 1.73 48.71
C SER A 520 -12.53 0.67 48.41
N LEU A 521 -12.21 0.47 47.13
CA LEU A 521 -11.21 -0.49 46.65
C LEU A 521 -10.23 0.21 45.71
N LYS A 522 -9.03 -0.37 45.57
CA LYS A 522 -8.04 0.15 44.62
C LYS A 522 -8.58 0.15 43.20
N ILE A 523 -8.39 1.28 42.52
CA ILE A 523 -8.77 1.48 41.13
C ILE A 523 -7.74 0.76 40.24
N ARG A 524 -8.21 0.02 39.24
CA ARG A 524 -7.38 -0.63 38.22
C ARG A 524 -7.29 0.22 36.96
N ALA A 525 -8.44 0.67 36.46
CA ALA A 525 -8.56 1.49 35.26
C ALA A 525 -9.70 2.51 35.41
N SER A 526 -9.63 3.58 34.62
CA SER A 526 -10.68 4.61 34.63
C SER A 526 -10.87 5.21 33.24
N PHE A 527 -12.12 5.48 32.88
CA PHE A 527 -12.52 6.10 31.61
C PHE A 527 -13.25 7.41 31.89
N ILE A 528 -12.79 8.50 31.28
CA ILE A 528 -13.34 9.84 31.48
C ILE A 528 -14.00 10.27 30.17
N LEU A 529 -15.34 10.38 30.16
CA LEU A 529 -16.13 10.86 29.02
C LEU A 529 -17.21 11.82 29.54
N ASP A 530 -17.09 13.11 29.24
CA ASP A 530 -18.04 14.14 29.70
C ASP A 530 -19.50 13.74 29.41
N PRO A 531 -20.40 13.64 30.44
CA PRO A 531 -20.27 14.04 31.86
C PRO A 531 -19.97 12.94 32.89
N TYR A 532 -19.56 11.75 32.45
CA TYR A 532 -19.37 10.56 33.28
C TYR A 532 -17.89 10.17 33.46
N ILE A 533 -17.58 9.60 34.63
CA ILE A 533 -16.33 8.88 34.88
C ILE A 533 -16.67 7.46 35.29
N LEU A 534 -16.13 6.48 34.57
CA LEU A 534 -16.29 5.06 34.89
C LEU A 534 -15.01 4.54 35.54
N LEU A 535 -15.12 3.97 36.74
CA LEU A 535 -14.03 3.33 37.47
C LEU A 535 -14.18 1.81 37.42
N HIS A 536 -13.09 1.12 37.09
CA HIS A 536 -12.96 -0.34 37.17
C HIS A 536 -12.06 -0.70 38.35
N LEU A 537 -12.63 -1.39 39.33
CA LEU A 537 -11.96 -1.74 40.59
C LEU A 537 -11.24 -3.09 40.49
N LYS A 538 -10.24 -3.33 41.33
CA LYS A 538 -9.42 -4.57 41.30
C LYS A 538 -10.19 -5.87 41.55
N ASP A 539 -11.38 -5.80 42.13
CA ASP A 539 -12.25 -6.96 42.37
C ASP A 539 -13.13 -7.32 41.15
N GLY A 540 -13.10 -6.49 40.10
CA GLY A 540 -13.92 -6.64 38.89
C GLY A 540 -15.22 -5.84 38.90
N THR A 541 -15.52 -5.07 39.94
CA THR A 541 -16.74 -4.25 40.01
C THR A 541 -16.57 -2.88 39.32
N LEU A 542 -17.70 -2.27 38.94
CA LEU A 542 -17.75 -0.97 38.26
C LEU A 542 -18.43 0.08 39.13
N GLN A 543 -17.90 1.30 39.11
CA GLN A 543 -18.45 2.47 39.79
C GLN A 543 -18.56 3.63 38.80
N LEU A 544 -19.75 4.24 38.70
CA LEU A 544 -20.01 5.37 37.83
C LEU A 544 -20.08 6.65 38.67
N LEU A 545 -19.24 7.63 38.34
CA LEU A 545 -19.31 8.98 38.89
C LEU A 545 -19.93 9.90 37.86
N THR A 546 -20.89 10.71 38.29
CA THR A 546 -21.52 11.74 37.46
C THR A 546 -21.36 13.09 38.14
N MET A 547 -20.89 14.08 37.40
CA MET A 547 -20.71 15.43 37.93
C MET A 547 -21.82 16.35 37.41
N SER A 548 -22.78 16.72 38.27
CA SER A 548 -23.67 17.87 38.02
C SER A 548 -22.91 19.19 38.22
N SER A 549 -23.51 20.33 37.89
CA SER A 549 -22.87 21.67 37.90
C SER A 549 -22.01 21.97 39.15
N THR A 550 -22.31 21.39 40.32
CA THR A 550 -21.50 21.53 41.54
C THR A 550 -21.40 20.27 42.42
N SER A 551 -22.24 19.25 42.22
CA SER A 551 -22.30 18.06 43.08
C SER A 551 -21.86 16.78 42.35
N LEU A 552 -21.06 15.97 43.04
CA LEU A 552 -20.60 14.67 42.59
C LEU A 552 -21.56 13.57 43.07
N LYS A 553 -22.12 12.79 42.14
CA LYS A 553 -22.90 11.59 42.45
C LYS A 553 -22.07 10.35 42.15
N SER A 554 -22.06 9.40 43.07
CA SER A 554 -21.35 8.14 42.95
C SER A 554 -22.34 6.98 43.06
N GLU A 555 -22.40 6.12 42.05
CA GLU A 555 -23.28 4.95 42.02
C GLU A 555 -22.51 3.68 41.65
N PRO A 556 -22.69 2.54 42.35
CA PRO A 556 -22.20 1.26 41.89
C PRO A 556 -22.98 0.82 40.64
N LEU A 557 -22.27 0.37 39.62
CA LEU A 557 -22.84 -0.02 38.34
C LEU A 557 -22.92 -1.55 38.22
N ARG A 558 -24.06 -2.13 38.59
CA ARG A 558 -24.35 -3.56 38.42
C ARG A 558 -24.99 -3.77 37.05
N LEU A 559 -24.21 -4.28 36.09
CA LEU A 559 -24.66 -4.48 34.70
C LEU A 559 -25.06 -5.92 34.41
N SER A 560 -24.23 -6.90 34.80
CA SER A 560 -24.42 -8.32 34.47
C SER A 560 -24.94 -9.16 35.64
N ASP A 561 -25.54 -10.31 35.32
CA ASP A 561 -25.90 -11.33 36.31
C ASP A 561 -24.60 -11.90 36.94
N PRO A 562 -24.51 -12.01 38.29
CA PRO A 562 -23.37 -12.62 38.96
C PRO A 562 -23.01 -14.03 38.47
N LYS A 563 -23.94 -14.76 37.82
CA LYS A 563 -23.65 -16.08 37.21
C LYS A 563 -22.69 -16.03 36.02
N HIS A 564 -22.53 -14.89 35.34
CA HIS A 564 -21.56 -14.71 34.26
C HIS A 564 -20.10 -14.54 34.73
N GLY A 565 -19.89 -14.55 36.05
CA GLY A 565 -18.58 -14.34 36.67
C GLY A 565 -18.19 -12.86 36.72
N LYS A 566 -16.89 -12.56 36.78
CA LYS A 566 -16.39 -11.20 37.01
C LYS A 566 -16.00 -10.49 35.72
N ILE A 567 -16.00 -9.16 35.74
CA ILE A 567 -15.63 -8.34 34.58
C ILE A 567 -14.11 -8.19 34.51
N THR A 568 -13.49 -8.66 33.43
CA THR A 568 -12.03 -8.58 33.24
C THR A 568 -11.60 -7.36 32.45
N ALA A 569 -12.41 -6.94 31.46
CA ALA A 569 -12.13 -5.78 30.61
C ALA A 569 -13.40 -4.95 30.35
N VAL A 570 -13.23 -3.63 30.27
CA VAL A 570 -14.30 -2.66 30.05
C VAL A 570 -13.83 -1.57 29.09
N THR A 571 -14.76 -1.04 28.31
CA THR A 571 -14.54 0.20 27.55
C THR A 571 -15.80 1.07 27.59
N PHE A 572 -15.60 2.38 27.57
CA PHE A 572 -16.69 3.36 27.63
C PHE A 572 -16.63 4.26 26.39
N TYR A 573 -17.75 4.41 25.69
CA TYR A 573 -17.81 5.04 24.38
C TYR A 573 -19.04 5.97 24.25
N LYS A 574 -18.84 7.13 23.63
CA LYS A 574 -19.93 8.04 23.25
C LYS A 574 -20.46 7.61 21.87
N ALA A 575 -21.72 7.19 21.81
CA ALA A 575 -22.30 6.66 20.58
C ALA A 575 -22.38 7.72 19.48
N LEU A 576 -22.21 7.27 18.23
CA LEU A 576 -22.41 8.10 17.05
C LEU A 576 -23.90 8.41 16.86
N PRO A 577 -24.23 9.53 16.18
CA PRO A 577 -25.60 9.81 15.76
C PRO A 577 -26.24 8.66 14.95
N GLU A 578 -25.43 7.92 14.18
CA GLU A 578 -25.87 6.76 13.39
C GLU A 578 -26.33 5.56 14.25
N LEU A 579 -25.85 5.49 15.50
CA LEU A 579 -26.28 4.53 16.52
C LEU A 579 -27.41 5.09 17.40
N GLY A 580 -27.86 6.31 17.12
CA GLY A 580 -28.87 7.05 17.89
C GLY A 580 -30.32 6.56 17.73
N PHE A 581 -30.58 5.49 16.97
CA PHE A 581 -31.92 4.90 16.88
C PHE A 581 -32.41 4.30 18.21
N LEU A 582 -31.53 4.14 19.20
CA LEU A 582 -31.85 3.67 20.54
C LEU A 582 -32.45 4.74 21.47
N SER A 583 -32.29 6.03 21.17
CA SER A 583 -32.80 7.12 22.03
C SER A 583 -33.78 8.01 21.26
N SER A 584 -35.01 8.14 21.78
CA SER A 584 -36.00 9.10 21.27
C SER A 584 -35.69 10.55 21.66
N SER A 585 -34.73 10.78 22.56
CA SER A 585 -34.25 12.10 22.99
C SER A 585 -33.06 12.56 22.15
N GLN A 586 -32.91 13.88 21.95
CA GLN A 586 -31.74 14.50 21.29
C GLN A 586 -30.45 14.43 22.15
N GLU A 587 -30.45 13.68 23.26
CA GLU A 587 -29.30 13.59 24.16
C GLU A 587 -28.25 12.60 23.64
N SER A 588 -26.97 12.85 23.96
CA SER A 588 -25.88 11.94 23.58
C SER A 588 -26.03 10.59 24.30
N LEU A 589 -26.06 9.50 23.54
CA LEU A 589 -26.09 8.14 24.07
C LEU A 589 -24.67 7.66 24.43
N TYR A 590 -24.51 7.01 25.59
CA TYR A 590 -23.24 6.43 26.04
C TYR A 590 -23.36 4.92 26.14
N LEU A 591 -22.34 4.22 25.66
CA LEU A 591 -22.25 2.75 25.64
C LEU A 591 -21.12 2.30 26.57
N CYS A 592 -21.42 1.32 27.43
CA CYS A 592 -20.45 0.61 28.24
C CYS A 592 -20.34 -0.82 27.72
N CYS A 593 -19.18 -1.19 27.17
CA CYS A 593 -18.95 -2.56 26.72
C CYS A 593 -18.13 -3.30 27.76
N ILE A 594 -18.55 -4.53 28.09
CA ILE A 594 -17.94 -5.36 29.12
C ILE A 594 -17.59 -6.73 28.55
N TYR A 595 -16.51 -7.32 29.07
CA TYR A 595 -16.14 -8.71 28.84
C TYR A 595 -16.01 -9.45 30.17
N LEU A 596 -16.61 -10.64 30.22
CA LEU A 596 -16.78 -11.44 31.44
C LEU A 596 -15.90 -12.68 31.42
N THR A 597 -15.60 -13.23 32.60
CA THR A 597 -14.71 -14.40 32.76
C THR A 597 -15.21 -15.68 32.06
N ASP A 598 -16.51 -15.78 31.82
CA ASP A 598 -17.14 -16.89 31.09
C ASP A 598 -16.91 -16.84 29.56
N GLY A 599 -16.40 -15.70 29.07
CA GLY A 599 -16.13 -15.46 27.66
C GLY A 599 -17.21 -14.68 26.90
N THR A 600 -18.22 -14.17 27.62
CA THR A 600 -19.30 -13.35 27.05
C THR A 600 -18.86 -11.88 26.87
N PHE A 601 -19.33 -11.25 25.79
CA PHE A 601 -19.15 -9.84 25.46
C PHE A 601 -20.51 -9.14 25.36
N GLU A 602 -20.69 -8.06 26.11
CA GLU A 602 -21.98 -7.36 26.20
C GLU A 602 -21.84 -5.83 26.10
N ILE A 603 -22.87 -5.16 25.59
CA ILE A 603 -22.95 -3.69 25.50
C ILE A 603 -24.19 -3.19 26.22
N TYR A 604 -24.00 -2.23 27.14
CA TYR A 604 -25.04 -1.61 27.94
C TYR A 604 -25.16 -0.11 27.62
N THR A 605 -26.38 0.41 27.65
CA THR A 605 -26.62 1.87 27.57
C THR A 605 -26.49 2.52 28.94
N ILE A 606 -25.90 3.71 28.99
CA ILE A 606 -25.79 4.54 30.18
C ILE A 606 -26.52 5.85 29.90
N PRO A 607 -27.44 6.31 30.78
CA PRO A 607 -27.66 5.86 32.17
C PRO A 607 -28.71 4.75 32.37
N GLN A 608 -29.40 4.26 31.33
CA GLN A 608 -30.55 3.34 31.49
C GLN A 608 -30.17 1.93 31.99
N LYS A 609 -28.90 1.53 31.91
CA LYS A 609 -28.36 0.24 32.36
C LYS A 609 -29.00 -0.96 31.65
N THR A 610 -29.49 -0.79 30.41
CA THR A 610 -30.11 -1.88 29.63
C THR A 610 -29.09 -2.54 28.71
N CYS A 611 -29.04 -3.87 28.70
CA CYS A 611 -28.24 -4.65 27.75
C CYS A 611 -28.86 -4.54 26.34
N VAL A 612 -28.09 -3.99 25.40
CA VAL A 612 -28.50 -3.79 24.00
C VAL A 612 -27.75 -4.67 23.01
N PHE A 613 -26.72 -5.39 23.45
CA PHE A 613 -25.94 -6.34 22.64
C PHE A 613 -25.36 -7.42 23.54
N SER A 614 -25.44 -8.69 23.15
CA SER A 614 -24.79 -9.80 23.86
C SER A 614 -24.26 -10.83 22.86
N PHE A 615 -23.03 -11.31 23.08
CA PHE A 615 -22.39 -12.35 22.29
C PHE A 615 -21.60 -13.30 23.20
N SER A 616 -21.92 -14.58 23.15
CA SER A 616 -21.48 -15.53 24.18
C SER A 616 -20.11 -16.17 23.97
N GLN A 617 -19.70 -16.36 22.72
CA GLN A 617 -18.50 -17.11 22.36
C GLN A 617 -17.39 -16.18 21.87
N PHE A 618 -17.23 -15.02 22.53
CA PHE A 618 -16.27 -14.01 22.08
C PHE A 618 -14.82 -14.52 22.18
N TYR A 619 -14.53 -15.37 23.16
CA TYR A 619 -13.23 -16.03 23.36
C TYR A 619 -12.76 -16.92 22.19
N GLN A 620 -13.62 -17.23 21.22
CA GLN A 620 -13.27 -17.99 20.01
C GLN A 620 -12.84 -17.11 18.83
N PHE A 621 -13.00 -15.78 18.98
CA PHE A 621 -12.60 -14.76 18.01
C PHE A 621 -13.11 -15.02 16.59
N HIS A 622 -14.44 -15.20 16.51
CA HIS A 622 -15.21 -15.35 15.27
C HIS A 622 -14.90 -14.23 14.26
N SER A 623 -14.97 -14.53 12.96
CA SER A 623 -14.75 -13.54 11.90
C SER A 623 -15.81 -12.42 11.92
N THR A 624 -17.03 -12.74 12.33
CA THR A 624 -18.14 -11.78 12.47
C THR A 624 -18.80 -11.95 13.83
N VAL A 625 -18.98 -10.83 14.55
CA VAL A 625 -19.69 -10.77 15.83
C VAL A 625 -20.96 -9.95 15.64
N PHE A 626 -22.08 -10.47 16.13
CA PHE A 626 -23.42 -9.87 16.01
C PHE A 626 -24.21 -10.10 17.31
N ASP A 627 -25.36 -9.44 17.46
CA ASP A 627 -26.19 -9.61 18.66
C ASP A 627 -26.93 -10.96 18.65
N GLU A 628 -26.72 -11.81 19.64
CA GLU A 628 -27.46 -13.07 19.83
C GLU A 628 -28.80 -12.85 20.56
N GLY A 629 -29.03 -11.65 21.12
CA GLY A 629 -30.17 -11.35 21.98
C GLY A 629 -29.90 -11.65 23.46
N ALA A 630 -30.87 -11.32 24.32
CA ALA A 630 -30.78 -11.60 25.75
C ALA A 630 -30.98 -13.11 26.01
N ARG A 631 -30.04 -13.75 26.71
CA ARG A 631 -30.13 -15.17 27.07
C ARG A 631 -30.92 -15.39 28.35
N ASP A 632 -31.56 -16.55 28.45
CA ASP A 632 -32.20 -17.00 29.68
C ASP A 632 -31.14 -17.38 30.74
N PRO A 633 -31.15 -16.75 31.93
CA PRO A 633 -30.18 -17.02 33.01
C PRO A 633 -30.21 -18.44 33.58
N SER A 634 -31.20 -19.26 33.20
CA SER A 634 -31.36 -20.66 33.60
C SER A 634 -30.41 -21.62 32.86
N THR A 635 -29.84 -21.19 31.72
CA THR A 635 -28.95 -22.00 30.88
C THR A 635 -27.47 -21.89 31.26
N LEU A 636 -27.14 -21.05 32.24
CA LEU A 636 -25.76 -20.75 32.68
C LEU A 636 -25.34 -21.73 33.79
N THR A 637 -24.35 -22.58 33.50
CA THR A 637 -23.62 -23.38 34.50
C THR A 637 -22.46 -22.57 35.09
N GLU A 638 -22.01 -22.85 36.32
CA GLU A 638 -20.78 -22.24 36.86
C GLU A 638 -19.60 -22.49 35.91
N THR A 639 -19.08 -21.42 35.31
CA THR A 639 -18.10 -21.52 34.23
C THR A 639 -16.67 -21.33 34.72
N GLU A 640 -15.79 -22.26 34.35
CA GLU A 640 -14.34 -22.08 34.39
C GLU A 640 -13.91 -20.88 33.53
N VAL A 641 -12.96 -20.09 34.06
CA VAL A 641 -12.37 -18.95 33.34
C VAL A 641 -11.76 -19.43 32.02
N LYS A 642 -12.23 -18.89 30.89
CA LYS A 642 -11.72 -19.24 29.57
C LYS A 642 -10.43 -18.49 29.29
N TYR A 643 -9.34 -19.24 29.06
CA TYR A 643 -8.01 -18.68 28.76
C TYR A 643 -7.61 -18.93 27.29
N PRO A 644 -6.95 -17.97 26.61
CA PRO A 644 -6.65 -16.61 27.08
C PRO A 644 -7.92 -15.74 27.17
N TYR A 645 -7.98 -14.85 28.17
CA TYR A 645 -9.10 -13.92 28.38
C TYR A 645 -8.73 -12.51 27.90
N VAL A 646 -9.74 -11.66 27.63
CA VAL A 646 -9.52 -10.26 27.25
C VAL A 646 -9.09 -9.47 28.50
N SER A 647 -7.89 -8.91 28.44
CA SER A 647 -7.28 -8.13 29.54
C SER A 647 -7.55 -6.63 29.42
N GLN A 648 -7.61 -6.11 28.18
CA GLN A 648 -7.94 -4.72 27.87
C GLN A 648 -8.80 -4.64 26.60
N MET A 649 -9.65 -3.62 26.52
CA MET A 649 -10.54 -3.39 25.40
C MET A 649 -10.72 -1.89 25.13
N LEU A 650 -10.78 -1.52 23.85
CA LEU A 650 -11.02 -0.16 23.40
C LEU A 650 -12.02 -0.14 22.24
N LEU A 651 -13.11 0.62 22.38
CA LEU A 651 -14.05 0.91 21.30
C LEU A 651 -13.95 2.39 20.92
N ARG A 652 -13.39 2.71 19.74
CA ARG A 652 -13.22 4.11 19.32
C ARG A 652 -13.04 4.27 17.80
N GLY A 653 -13.49 5.39 17.25
CA GLY A 653 -13.11 5.83 15.89
C GLY A 653 -11.66 6.31 15.87
N VAL A 654 -10.88 5.84 14.89
CA VAL A 654 -9.43 6.09 14.83
C VAL A 654 -9.10 7.38 14.09
N GLY A 655 -9.66 7.61 12.90
CA GLY A 655 -9.40 8.80 12.09
C GLY A 655 -10.24 10.00 12.49
N SER A 656 -11.55 9.91 12.29
CA SER A 656 -12.48 10.97 12.66
C SER A 656 -13.39 10.56 13.82
N GLU A 657 -14.06 11.52 14.45
CA GLU A 657 -15.10 11.22 15.44
C GLU A 657 -16.39 10.71 14.82
N SER A 658 -16.62 10.95 13.52
CA SER A 658 -17.79 10.48 12.79
C SER A 658 -17.60 9.08 12.20
N GLU A 659 -16.38 8.55 12.18
CA GLU A 659 -16.09 7.21 11.68
C GLU A 659 -16.64 6.12 12.59
N MET A 660 -17.12 5.04 11.97
CA MET A 660 -17.52 3.82 12.67
C MET A 660 -16.37 3.30 13.56
N PRO A 661 -16.64 2.99 14.84
CA PRO A 661 -15.58 2.65 15.78
C PRO A 661 -14.93 1.29 15.50
N TYR A 662 -13.66 1.17 15.84
CA TYR A 662 -12.96 -0.11 15.90
C TYR A 662 -13.02 -0.66 17.32
N LEU A 663 -13.28 -1.96 17.45
CA LEU A 663 -13.17 -2.71 18.70
C LEU A 663 -11.80 -3.40 18.72
N ILE A 664 -10.90 -2.94 19.59
CA ILE A 664 -9.56 -3.48 19.75
C ILE A 664 -9.48 -4.17 21.11
N THR A 665 -9.08 -5.43 21.13
CA THR A 665 -8.96 -6.24 22.34
C THR A 665 -7.55 -6.78 22.49
N ILE A 666 -6.97 -6.64 23.68
CA ILE A 666 -5.69 -7.24 24.06
C ILE A 666 -5.99 -8.40 25.00
N LEU A 667 -5.42 -9.57 24.72
CA LEU A 667 -5.59 -10.76 25.54
C LEU A 667 -4.56 -10.82 26.68
N SER A 668 -4.73 -11.77 27.59
CA SER A 668 -3.79 -12.05 28.68
C SER A 668 -2.41 -12.51 28.22
N ASP A 669 -2.27 -12.96 26.97
CA ASP A 669 -1.02 -13.33 26.31
C ASP A 669 -0.49 -12.24 25.36
N ASN A 670 -0.95 -10.98 25.49
CA ASN A 670 -0.59 -9.84 24.65
C ASN A 670 -0.97 -9.97 23.16
N THR A 671 -1.71 -11.00 22.75
CA THR A 671 -2.27 -11.03 21.40
C THR A 671 -3.33 -9.95 21.23
N VAL A 672 -3.40 -9.37 20.03
CA VAL A 672 -4.32 -8.27 19.73
C VAL A 672 -5.29 -8.72 18.65
N HIS A 673 -6.58 -8.54 18.91
CA HIS A 673 -7.63 -8.71 17.92
C HIS A 673 -8.31 -7.37 17.65
N ILE A 674 -8.56 -7.09 16.38
CA ILE A 674 -9.17 -5.84 15.92
C ILE A 674 -10.42 -6.20 15.14
N TYR A 675 -11.51 -5.49 15.40
CA TYR A 675 -12.74 -5.60 14.65
C TYR A 675 -13.20 -4.24 14.15
N LYS A 676 -13.52 -4.17 12.86
CA LYS A 676 -14.19 -3.02 12.24
C LYS A 676 -15.69 -3.16 12.46
N SER A 677 -16.32 -2.15 13.06
CA SER A 677 -17.78 -2.13 13.16
C SER A 677 -18.43 -1.70 11.84
N PHE A 678 -19.59 -2.27 11.54
CA PHE A 678 -20.42 -1.90 10.39
C PHE A 678 -21.90 -2.10 10.73
N LEU A 679 -22.77 -1.44 9.97
CA LEU A 679 -24.21 -1.52 10.15
C LEU A 679 -24.84 -2.41 9.08
N ASP A 680 -25.57 -3.43 9.52
CA ASP A 680 -26.51 -4.19 8.71
C ASP A 680 -27.72 -3.30 8.39
N ARG A 681 -27.92 -3.05 7.09
CA ARG A 681 -29.00 -2.20 6.58
C ARG A 681 -30.18 -3.03 6.05
N SER A 682 -30.08 -4.36 6.06
CA SER A 682 -31.11 -5.27 5.57
C SER A 682 -32.25 -5.47 6.58
N THR A 683 -31.95 -5.41 7.88
CA THR A 683 -32.93 -5.57 8.96
C THR A 683 -33.84 -4.34 9.09
N LYS A 684 -35.14 -4.52 8.83
CA LYS A 684 -36.17 -3.47 8.81
C LYS A 684 -36.86 -3.21 10.17
N THR A 685 -36.41 -3.85 11.24
CA THR A 685 -37.11 -3.83 12.54
C THR A 685 -36.90 -2.51 13.29
N LYS A 686 -37.95 -2.05 14.01
CA LYS A 686 -37.82 -1.00 15.03
C LYS A 686 -37.06 -1.62 16.20
N ASP A 687 -35.75 -1.43 16.24
CA ASP A 687 -34.90 -2.13 17.18
C ASP A 687 -34.84 -1.42 18.55
N THR A 688 -35.14 -2.17 19.62
CA THR A 688 -34.81 -1.79 21.01
C THR A 688 -33.39 -2.22 21.42
N ARG A 689 -32.67 -2.88 20.50
CA ARG A 689 -31.32 -3.46 20.66
C ARG A 689 -30.42 -3.06 19.49
N LEU A 690 -29.12 -3.35 19.56
CA LEU A 690 -28.15 -3.08 18.50
C LEU A 690 -28.08 -4.22 17.46
N ASN A 691 -29.23 -4.74 17.01
CA ASN A 691 -29.30 -5.85 16.04
C ASN A 691 -28.58 -5.55 14.72
N ARG A 692 -28.57 -4.27 14.34
CA ARG A 692 -27.91 -3.77 13.12
C ARG A 692 -26.40 -3.67 13.27
N LEU A 693 -25.87 -3.53 14.48
CA LEU A 693 -24.44 -3.39 14.69
C LEU A 693 -23.77 -4.76 14.59
N ARG A 694 -22.77 -4.85 13.71
CA ARG A 694 -21.94 -6.04 13.57
C ARG A 694 -20.48 -5.63 13.60
N PHE A 695 -19.62 -6.58 13.96
CA PHE A 695 -18.18 -6.40 13.98
C PHE A 695 -17.54 -7.43 13.08
N SER A 696 -16.78 -6.99 12.07
CA SER A 696 -15.96 -7.87 11.23
C SER A 696 -14.54 -7.82 11.75
N LYS A 697 -13.96 -8.99 12.00
CA LYS A 697 -12.54 -9.10 12.35
C LYS A 697 -11.71 -8.49 11.21
N THR A 698 -10.61 -7.85 11.57
CA THR A 698 -9.59 -7.32 10.68
C THR A 698 -8.24 -7.65 11.31
N GLN A 699 -7.27 -8.13 10.54
CA GLN A 699 -5.95 -8.46 11.09
C GLN A 699 -4.87 -7.72 10.34
N HIS A 700 -3.79 -7.42 11.06
CA HIS A 700 -2.57 -6.85 10.53
C HIS A 700 -1.43 -7.84 10.74
N ASP A 701 -0.50 -7.92 9.78
CA ASP A 701 0.62 -8.86 9.79
C ASP A 701 1.53 -8.69 11.04
N ASP A 702 1.55 -7.50 11.64
CA ASP A 702 2.39 -7.20 12.81
C ASP A 702 1.81 -7.70 14.14
N PHE A 703 0.54 -8.12 14.18
CA PHE A 703 -0.14 -8.66 15.37
C PHE A 703 -0.19 -10.18 15.41
N LEU A 704 0.68 -10.86 14.67
CA LEU A 704 0.82 -12.31 14.80
C LEU A 704 1.24 -12.65 16.25
N PRO A 705 0.59 -13.65 16.89
CA PRO A 705 0.90 -14.03 18.26
C PRO A 705 2.39 -14.29 18.41
N SER A 706 3.08 -13.52 19.26
CA SER A 706 4.48 -13.81 19.58
C SER A 706 4.56 -15.01 20.51
N ASP A 707 5.60 -15.83 20.36
CA ASP A 707 5.97 -16.92 21.28
C ASP A 707 6.09 -16.47 22.75
N LEU A 708 4.94 -16.37 23.41
CA LEU A 708 4.78 -16.34 24.85
C LEU A 708 4.45 -17.75 25.37
N ALA A 709 4.62 -18.80 24.56
CA ALA A 709 4.31 -20.18 24.93
C ALA A 709 4.97 -20.62 26.26
N LYS A 710 6.21 -20.18 26.55
CA LYS A 710 6.89 -20.44 27.84
C LYS A 710 6.31 -19.63 29.00
N LYS A 711 6.05 -18.34 28.80
CA LYS A 711 5.41 -17.45 29.80
C LYS A 711 3.95 -17.84 30.07
N ASN A 712 3.27 -18.42 29.08
CA ASN A 712 1.89 -18.86 29.14
C ASN A 712 1.73 -20.13 29.98
N GLU A 713 2.71 -21.03 30.03
CA GLU A 713 2.68 -22.15 30.99
C GLU A 713 2.89 -21.66 32.43
N GLU A 714 3.85 -20.75 32.66
CA GLU A 714 4.07 -20.14 33.98
C GLU A 714 2.84 -19.36 34.46
N LEU A 715 2.24 -18.51 33.61
CA LEU A 715 1.00 -17.78 33.94
C LEU A 715 -0.18 -18.72 34.19
N ARG A 716 -0.32 -19.81 33.42
CA ARG A 716 -1.37 -20.82 33.62
C ARG A 716 -1.23 -21.52 34.97
N LEU A 717 0.00 -21.75 35.43
CA LEU A 717 0.30 -22.33 36.73
C LEU A 717 0.09 -21.34 37.89
N GLU A 718 0.45 -20.06 37.71
CA GLU A 718 0.24 -19.01 38.72
C GLU A 718 -1.25 -18.69 38.94
N LEU A 719 -2.05 -18.59 37.88
CA LEU A 719 -3.49 -18.29 37.95
C LEU A 719 -4.33 -19.42 38.56
N ARG A 720 -3.83 -20.67 38.55
CA ARG A 720 -4.45 -21.78 39.30
C ARG A 720 -4.27 -21.65 40.81
N ASN A 721 -3.23 -20.94 41.26
CA ASN A 721 -2.82 -20.90 42.65
C ASN A 721 -3.25 -19.63 43.41
N GLU A 722 -3.64 -18.54 42.74
CA GLU A 722 -4.04 -17.28 43.39
C GLU A 722 -5.55 -17.02 43.39
N LYS A 723 -6.08 -16.47 44.51
CA LYS A 723 -7.45 -15.94 44.63
C LYS A 723 -7.67 -14.61 43.88
N ASN A 724 -6.65 -14.06 43.23
CA ASN A 724 -6.70 -12.82 42.45
C ASN A 724 -6.81 -13.15 40.97
N ILE A 725 -7.89 -12.67 40.33
CA ILE A 725 -8.13 -12.83 38.88
C ILE A 725 -7.07 -12.13 38.03
N PHE A 726 -6.40 -11.12 38.61
CA PHE A 726 -5.42 -10.28 37.94
C PHE A 726 -4.04 -10.53 38.55
N SER A 727 -3.12 -11.12 37.78
CA SER A 727 -1.75 -11.38 38.21
C SER A 727 -0.98 -10.06 38.46
N LYS A 728 0.09 -10.08 39.26
CA LYS A 728 1.02 -8.93 39.37
C LYS A 728 1.61 -8.55 38.00
N ALA A 729 1.72 -9.51 37.08
CA ALA A 729 2.19 -9.31 35.71
C ALA A 729 1.20 -8.54 34.81
N ASP A 730 -0.08 -8.39 35.19
CA ASP A 730 -1.07 -7.58 34.44
C ASP A 730 -0.81 -6.07 34.54
N ASN A 731 -0.04 -5.61 35.53
CA ASN A 731 0.19 -4.18 35.77
C ASN A 731 1.34 -3.57 34.94
N ALA A 732 2.15 -4.40 34.27
CA ALA A 732 3.39 -4.00 33.59
C ALA A 732 3.35 -4.16 32.05
N ARG A 733 2.18 -4.02 31.40
CA ARG A 733 2.00 -4.41 29.98
C ARG A 733 1.39 -3.33 29.09
N SER A 734 1.56 -3.55 27.79
CA SER A 734 1.06 -2.79 26.65
C SER A 734 -0.30 -2.13 26.86
N ARG A 735 -0.43 -0.88 26.42
CA ARG A 735 -1.65 -0.06 26.53
C ARG A 735 -2.00 0.56 25.19
N LEU A 736 -3.30 0.76 24.98
CA LEU A 736 -3.83 1.52 23.85
C LEU A 736 -4.08 2.97 24.29
N ILE A 737 -3.30 3.90 23.77
CA ILE A 737 -3.37 5.33 24.12
C ILE A 737 -3.90 6.08 22.90
N PRO A 738 -5.16 6.54 22.92
CA PRO A 738 -5.69 7.36 21.84
C PRO A 738 -5.07 8.75 21.87
N PHE A 739 -4.75 9.29 20.69
CA PHE A 739 -4.21 10.63 20.55
C PHE A 739 -5.01 11.44 19.52
N ASN A 740 -5.02 12.76 19.74
CA ASN A 740 -5.63 13.72 18.84
C ASN A 740 -4.58 14.74 18.40
N ASN A 741 -4.54 15.03 17.09
CA ASN A 741 -3.74 16.11 16.50
C ASN A 741 -2.23 16.00 16.77
N ILE A 742 -1.64 14.82 16.54
CA ILE A 742 -0.19 14.64 16.44
C ILE A 742 0.19 14.76 14.96
N GLY A 743 0.94 15.79 14.59
CA GLY A 743 1.28 16.08 13.19
C GLY A 743 0.07 16.25 12.26
N GLY A 744 -1.08 16.66 12.80
CA GLY A 744 -2.36 16.73 12.07
C GLY A 744 -3.17 15.43 12.04
N TYR A 745 -2.64 14.33 12.58
CA TYR A 745 -3.31 13.04 12.61
C TYR A 745 -4.01 12.76 13.94
N ARG A 746 -5.03 11.93 13.87
CA ARG A 746 -5.69 11.29 15.00
C ARG A 746 -5.48 9.78 14.89
N GLY A 747 -5.32 9.12 16.03
CA GLY A 747 -5.04 7.70 16.01
C GLY A 747 -4.94 7.08 17.39
N ILE A 748 -4.35 5.88 17.43
CA ILE A 748 -4.08 5.14 18.66
C ILE A 748 -2.61 4.73 18.64
N PHE A 749 -1.93 4.91 19.76
CA PHE A 749 -0.58 4.41 19.97
C PHE A 749 -0.62 3.20 20.90
N PHE A 750 -0.01 2.10 20.49
CA PHE A 750 0.11 0.88 21.27
C PHE A 750 1.49 0.82 21.90
N THR A 751 1.56 0.81 23.23
CA THR A 751 2.81 0.74 24.00
C THR A 751 3.25 -0.71 24.27
N GLY A 752 4.48 -0.91 24.74
CA GLY A 752 5.06 -2.20 25.12
C GLY A 752 6.35 -2.51 24.38
N GLU A 753 6.73 -3.79 24.36
CA GLU A 753 7.97 -4.28 23.72
C GLU A 753 8.02 -4.02 22.20
N ARG A 754 6.85 -3.98 21.54
CA ARG A 754 6.70 -3.68 20.12
C ARG A 754 5.70 -2.54 19.93
N PRO A 755 6.15 -1.28 20.00
CA PRO A 755 5.26 -0.15 19.86
C PRO A 755 4.75 0.02 18.43
N LEU A 756 3.45 0.33 18.30
CA LEU A 756 2.75 0.41 17.01
C LEU A 756 1.85 1.66 16.95
N TRP A 757 1.80 2.29 15.80
CA TRP A 757 0.93 3.40 15.44
C TRP A 757 -0.29 2.91 14.68
N PHE A 758 -1.47 3.41 15.03
CA PHE A 758 -2.70 3.16 14.32
C PHE A 758 -3.17 4.48 13.69
N PHE A 759 -3.21 4.51 12.37
CA PHE A 759 -3.78 5.59 11.56
C PHE A 759 -4.96 5.08 10.74
N THR A 760 -5.65 5.97 10.05
CA THR A 760 -6.65 5.58 9.07
C THR A 760 -6.58 6.38 7.79
N GLU A 761 -6.82 5.68 6.68
CA GLU A 761 -6.98 6.23 5.34
C GLU A 761 -8.42 6.02 4.90
N TYR A 762 -9.25 7.07 4.82
CA TYR A 762 -10.66 6.92 4.46
C TYR A 762 -11.39 5.86 5.30
N SER A 763 -11.16 5.84 6.62
CA SER A 763 -11.66 4.84 7.57
C SER A 763 -11.12 3.41 7.38
N ASN A 764 -10.08 3.21 6.57
CA ASN A 764 -9.30 1.97 6.51
C ASN A 764 -8.15 2.00 7.50
N LEU A 765 -7.99 0.97 8.32
CA LEU A 765 -6.97 0.94 9.35
C LEU A 765 -5.56 0.73 8.76
N ARG A 766 -4.61 1.56 9.18
CA ARG A 766 -3.18 1.46 8.85
C ARG A 766 -2.39 1.31 10.13
N ILE A 767 -1.53 0.31 10.20
CA ILE A 767 -0.76 0.01 11.42
C ILE A 767 0.71 -0.01 11.06
N HIS A 768 1.51 0.76 11.79
CA HIS A 768 2.94 0.90 11.51
C HIS A 768 3.77 0.74 12.78
N PRO A 769 4.85 -0.05 12.77
CA PRO A 769 5.78 -0.08 13.88
C PRO A 769 6.51 1.24 14.08
N GLN A 770 6.97 1.47 15.30
CA GLN A 770 8.02 2.46 15.55
C GLN A 770 9.36 1.97 14.97
N GLN A 771 10.15 2.87 14.37
CA GLN A 771 11.44 2.54 13.74
C GLN A 771 12.41 1.83 14.69
N LYS A 772 12.65 2.42 15.87
CA LYS A 772 13.45 1.77 16.92
C LYS A 772 12.55 0.80 17.69
N ARG A 773 12.90 -0.49 17.70
CA ARG A 773 12.23 -1.55 18.48
C ARG A 773 12.62 -1.48 19.96
N GLU A 774 12.40 -0.31 20.53
CA GLU A 774 12.61 -0.06 21.95
C GLU A 774 11.29 -0.32 22.70
N SER A 775 11.37 -0.85 23.92
CA SER A 775 10.20 -0.99 24.78
C SER A 775 9.75 0.39 25.26
N ILE A 776 8.58 0.83 24.79
CA ILE A 776 7.99 2.11 25.18
C ILE A 776 6.93 1.83 26.23
N SER A 777 7.11 2.34 27.46
CA SER A 777 6.13 2.16 28.54
C SER A 777 5.11 3.31 28.60
N GLY A 778 5.57 4.55 28.40
CA GLY A 778 4.74 5.76 28.50
C GLY A 778 4.68 6.55 27.20
N PHE A 779 3.51 7.11 26.88
CA PHE A 779 3.28 7.95 25.71
C PHE A 779 2.18 8.99 25.97
N THR A 780 2.38 10.22 25.52
CA THR A 780 1.38 11.30 25.59
C THR A 780 1.52 12.30 24.43
N PRO A 781 0.43 12.83 23.86
CA PRO A 781 0.48 13.99 22.97
C PRO A 781 1.08 15.19 23.71
N TYR A 782 1.78 16.08 23.00
CA TYR A 782 2.38 17.28 23.58
C TYR A 782 2.39 18.43 22.57
N HIS A 783 1.66 19.49 22.87
CA HIS A 783 1.59 20.69 22.04
C HIS A 783 2.26 21.87 22.76
N HIS A 784 3.43 22.26 22.26
CA HIS A 784 4.22 23.37 22.78
C HIS A 784 4.63 24.33 21.65
N ARG A 785 5.10 25.53 22.00
CA ARG A 785 5.57 26.54 21.04
C ARG A 785 6.73 26.01 20.18
N ASP A 786 7.68 25.31 20.81
CA ASP A 786 8.87 24.77 20.14
C ASP A 786 8.60 23.41 19.47
N CYS A 787 7.52 22.73 19.85
CA CYS A 787 7.11 21.44 19.30
C CYS A 787 5.59 21.45 19.07
N PRO A 788 5.13 22.08 17.96
CA PRO A 788 3.71 22.16 17.66
C PRO A 788 3.19 20.78 17.26
N HIS A 789 2.15 20.31 17.95
CA HIS A 789 1.47 19.04 17.64
C HIS A 789 2.41 17.83 17.71
N GLY A 790 3.37 17.87 18.63
CA GLY A 790 4.28 16.78 18.91
C GLY A 790 3.74 15.78 19.93
N PHE A 791 4.65 15.00 20.48
CA PHE A 791 4.38 13.99 21.48
C PHE A 791 5.63 13.64 22.27
N ILE A 792 5.43 12.93 23.37
CA ILE A 792 6.48 12.49 24.27
C ILE A 792 6.33 10.99 24.47
N TYR A 793 7.44 10.24 24.40
CA TYR A 793 7.47 8.85 24.84
C TYR A 793 8.64 8.58 25.77
N PHE A 794 8.52 7.50 26.55
CA PHE A 794 9.52 7.04 27.50
C PHE A 794 9.96 5.62 27.19
N VAL A 795 11.27 5.41 27.08
CA VAL A 795 11.91 4.12 26.82
C VAL A 795 12.34 3.49 28.14
N GLU A 796 11.77 2.33 28.44
CA GLU A 796 11.92 1.66 29.75
C GLU A 796 13.36 1.16 29.99
N ASN A 797 13.96 0.50 29.00
CA ASN A 797 15.27 -0.15 29.15
C ASN A 797 16.43 0.84 29.39
N GLU A 798 16.32 2.05 28.83
CA GLU A 798 17.38 3.06 28.90
C GLU A 798 17.03 4.25 29.81
N ASN A 799 15.81 4.27 30.37
CA ASN A 799 15.20 5.41 31.05
C ASN A 799 15.29 6.73 30.24
N LYS A 800 15.11 6.65 28.93
CA LYS A 800 15.15 7.83 28.04
C LYS A 800 13.76 8.44 27.90
N PHE A 801 13.70 9.75 28.12
CA PHE A 801 12.55 10.62 27.91
C PHE A 801 12.82 11.47 26.67
N THR A 802 11.97 11.37 25.65
CA THR A 802 12.20 12.05 24.37
C THR A 802 10.97 12.82 23.93
N ILE A 803 11.16 14.07 23.48
CA ILE A 803 10.15 14.93 22.85
C ILE A 803 10.35 14.85 21.34
N LEU A 804 9.27 14.54 20.61
CA LEU A 804 9.31 14.32 19.16
C LEU A 804 8.14 14.97 18.43
N SER A 805 8.31 15.11 17.13
CA SER A 805 7.28 15.52 16.19
C SER A 805 7.23 14.56 14.99
N LEU A 806 6.10 14.54 14.29
CA LEU A 806 5.99 13.84 13.00
C LEU A 806 6.31 14.82 11.87
N SER A 807 7.15 14.40 10.92
CA SER A 807 7.55 15.24 9.78
C SER A 807 6.35 15.55 8.88
N SER A 808 6.16 16.82 8.52
CA SER A 808 5.12 17.23 7.56
C SER A 808 5.41 16.80 6.11
N LYS A 809 6.64 16.38 5.82
CA LYS A 809 7.08 15.93 4.48
C LYS A 809 6.61 14.52 4.15
N SER A 810 6.20 13.73 5.15
CA SER A 810 5.84 12.32 5.02
C SER A 810 4.36 12.10 5.29
N VAL A 811 3.77 11.14 4.56
CA VAL A 811 2.36 10.75 4.70
C VAL A 811 2.29 9.45 5.48
N PHE A 812 1.73 9.50 6.70
CA PHE A 812 1.71 8.36 7.63
C PHE A 812 0.41 7.55 7.60
N ASN A 813 -0.64 8.06 6.97
CA ASN A 813 -1.93 7.38 6.85
C ASN A 813 -2.07 6.58 5.54
N SER A 814 -0.98 6.13 4.95
CA SER A 814 -0.98 5.31 3.74
C SER A 814 -0.66 3.85 4.08
N TYR A 815 -0.63 2.94 3.09
CA TYR A 815 -0.34 1.53 3.37
C TYR A 815 1.05 1.35 4.02
N TRP A 816 2.09 1.99 3.45
CA TRP A 816 3.39 2.20 4.09
C TRP A 816 3.67 3.71 4.15
N PRO A 817 4.13 4.24 5.29
CA PRO A 817 4.58 5.62 5.40
C PRO A 817 5.56 5.97 4.27
N HIS A 818 5.31 7.09 3.61
CA HIS A 818 6.12 7.45 2.47
C HIS A 818 6.29 8.95 2.29
N ARG A 819 7.38 9.32 1.62
CA ARG A 819 7.68 10.68 1.18
C ARG A 819 7.84 10.68 -0.34
N LYS A 820 7.11 11.57 -1.02
CA LYS A 820 7.20 11.72 -2.49
C LYS A 820 8.00 12.96 -2.84
N VAL A 821 9.04 12.80 -3.64
CA VAL A 821 9.87 13.89 -4.18
C VAL A 821 9.58 14.01 -5.67
N LEU A 822 8.97 15.12 -6.08
CA LEU A 822 8.55 15.34 -7.46
C LEU A 822 9.75 15.69 -8.34
N LEU A 823 9.94 14.94 -9.44
CA LEU A 823 11.05 15.15 -10.39
C LEU A 823 10.64 15.94 -11.63
N LYS A 824 9.35 15.89 -11.99
CA LYS A 824 8.76 16.39 -13.25
C LYS A 824 9.38 15.78 -14.52
N SER A 825 10.04 14.64 -14.38
CA SER A 825 10.63 13.83 -15.44
C SER A 825 10.40 12.34 -15.13
N THR A 826 10.48 11.46 -16.13
CA THR A 826 10.31 10.01 -15.92
C THR A 826 11.56 9.45 -15.23
N PRO A 827 11.47 8.90 -14.01
CA PRO A 827 12.60 8.20 -13.40
C PRO A 827 12.73 6.79 -13.97
N ASN A 828 13.86 6.49 -14.59
CA ASN A 828 14.10 5.23 -15.29
C ASN A 828 14.88 4.25 -14.39
N LEU A 829 15.93 4.72 -13.73
CA LEU A 829 16.85 3.90 -12.95
C LEU A 829 17.32 4.66 -11.71
N ILE A 830 17.68 3.93 -10.66
CA ILE A 830 18.21 4.50 -9.42
C ILE A 830 19.28 3.58 -8.81
N THR A 831 20.34 4.19 -8.30
CA THR A 831 21.45 3.47 -7.66
C THR A 831 21.89 4.22 -6.41
N TYR A 832 22.04 3.50 -5.29
CA TYR A 832 22.49 4.05 -4.01
C TYR A 832 23.99 3.85 -3.80
N HIS A 833 24.71 4.94 -3.53
CA HIS A 833 26.13 4.95 -3.21
C HIS A 833 26.33 4.98 -1.69
N GLN A 834 26.59 3.80 -1.11
CA GLN A 834 26.58 3.59 0.34
C GLN A 834 27.67 4.35 1.09
N GLU A 835 28.85 4.57 0.50
CA GLU A 835 29.98 5.21 1.19
C GLU A 835 29.76 6.71 1.41
N THR A 836 29.10 7.38 0.46
CA THR A 836 28.79 8.82 0.55
C THR A 836 27.37 9.09 1.05
N ASN A 837 26.54 8.05 1.24
CA ASN A 837 25.12 8.16 1.53
C ASN A 837 24.39 9.08 0.52
N THR A 838 24.61 8.83 -0.77
CA THR A 838 23.99 9.59 -1.87
C THR A 838 23.30 8.66 -2.85
N CYS A 839 22.35 9.19 -3.60
CA CYS A 839 21.55 8.42 -4.55
C CYS A 839 21.60 9.04 -5.93
N LEU A 840 21.96 8.27 -6.95
CA LEU A 840 21.95 8.71 -8.34
C LEU A 840 20.66 8.26 -9.00
N VAL A 841 19.94 9.21 -9.62
CA VAL A 841 18.64 8.99 -10.25
C VAL A 841 18.75 9.38 -11.71
N PHE A 842 18.50 8.42 -12.60
CA PHE A 842 18.52 8.62 -14.04
C PHE A 842 17.09 8.93 -14.50
N THR A 843 16.90 10.10 -15.08
CA THR A 843 15.58 10.57 -15.52
C THR A 843 15.57 10.89 -17.01
N SER A 844 14.40 10.78 -17.64
CA SER A 844 14.19 11.21 -19.02
C SER A 844 13.04 12.22 -19.17
N VAL A 845 13.21 13.13 -20.12
CA VAL A 845 12.20 14.11 -20.51
C VAL A 845 11.90 13.95 -22.01
N PRO A 846 10.62 13.90 -22.40
CA PRO A 846 10.25 13.93 -23.81
C PRO A 846 10.62 15.28 -24.44
N MET A 847 11.35 15.26 -25.56
CA MET A 847 11.68 16.43 -26.37
C MET A 847 11.26 16.20 -27.82
N LYS A 848 11.03 17.28 -28.58
CA LYS A 848 10.79 17.18 -30.02
C LYS A 848 12.01 16.56 -30.70
N ALA A 849 11.81 15.41 -31.35
CA ALA A 849 12.86 14.70 -32.06
C ALA A 849 13.39 15.57 -33.21
N ILE A 850 14.70 15.75 -33.25
CA ILE A 850 15.39 16.40 -34.36
C ILE A 850 15.67 15.31 -35.38
N LEU A 851 14.96 15.35 -36.52
CA LEU A 851 15.24 14.45 -37.62
C LEU A 851 16.44 14.95 -38.43
N PRO A 852 17.26 14.06 -39.01
CA PRO A 852 18.31 14.45 -39.94
C PRO A 852 17.76 15.32 -41.08
N GLU A 853 18.51 16.35 -41.49
CA GLU A 853 18.09 17.36 -42.47
C GLU A 853 17.61 16.75 -43.81
N ASP A 854 18.14 15.59 -44.19
CA ASP A 854 17.79 14.87 -45.43
C ASP A 854 16.35 14.29 -45.43
N ARG A 855 15.58 14.39 -44.33
CA ARG A 855 14.28 13.71 -44.17
C ARG A 855 13.23 14.57 -43.45
N PRO A 856 12.61 15.55 -44.13
CA PRO A 856 11.49 16.31 -43.56
C PRO A 856 10.23 15.44 -43.38
N LEU A 857 9.42 15.76 -42.37
CA LEU A 857 8.10 15.17 -42.17
C LEU A 857 7.18 15.50 -43.38
N PRO A 858 6.20 14.64 -43.72
CA PRO A 858 5.21 14.93 -44.75
C PRO A 858 4.43 16.22 -44.43
N SER A 859 4.02 16.95 -45.47
CA SER A 859 3.25 18.20 -45.34
C SER A 859 1.89 17.95 -44.67
N GLY A 860 1.63 18.63 -43.54
CA GLY A 860 0.36 18.53 -42.79
C GLY A 860 0.51 18.91 -41.30
N ARG A 861 -0.62 19.05 -40.59
CA ARG A 861 -0.63 19.25 -39.13
C ARG A 861 -0.51 17.89 -38.43
N TYR A 862 0.72 17.42 -38.22
CA TYR A 862 1.02 16.25 -37.40
C TYR A 862 1.67 16.70 -36.08
N PRO A 863 1.39 16.05 -34.96
CA PRO A 863 2.16 16.33 -33.75
C PRO A 863 3.60 15.86 -33.95
N PRO A 864 4.56 16.54 -33.33
CA PRO A 864 5.98 16.27 -33.52
C PRO A 864 6.34 14.88 -33.03
N ALA A 865 7.26 14.20 -33.73
CA ALA A 865 7.94 13.04 -33.20
C ALA A 865 8.68 13.43 -31.90
N VAL A 866 8.71 12.53 -30.92
CA VAL A 866 9.26 12.80 -29.59
C VAL A 866 10.40 11.81 -29.30
N GLU A 867 11.53 12.32 -28.84
CA GLU A 867 12.65 11.55 -28.31
C GLU A 867 12.82 11.76 -26.81
N GLN A 868 13.60 10.92 -26.14
CA GLN A 868 13.82 10.99 -24.68
C GLN A 868 15.22 11.51 -24.38
N LYS A 869 15.35 12.74 -23.86
CA LYS A 869 16.63 13.26 -23.34
C LYS A 869 16.86 12.74 -21.94
N HIS A 870 17.99 12.08 -21.71
CA HIS A 870 18.36 11.53 -20.42
C HIS A 870 19.25 12.48 -19.62
N THR A 871 19.10 12.46 -18.29
CA THR A 871 19.89 13.22 -17.32
C THR A 871 20.10 12.37 -16.07
N VAL A 872 21.27 12.46 -15.43
CA VAL A 872 21.48 11.88 -14.09
C VAL A 872 21.48 13.01 -13.07
N ARG A 873 20.77 12.80 -11.96
CA ARG A 873 20.66 13.75 -10.85
C ARG A 873 21.11 13.07 -9.56
N LEU A 874 21.94 13.76 -8.78
CA LEU A 874 22.48 13.28 -7.52
C LEU A 874 21.66 13.83 -6.35
N PHE A 875 21.16 12.95 -5.50
CA PHE A 875 20.37 13.29 -4.31
C PHE A 875 21.09 12.90 -3.02
N SER A 876 20.88 13.67 -1.96
CA SER A 876 21.28 13.28 -0.59
C SER A 876 20.39 12.14 -0.07
N GLY A 877 20.97 11.14 0.58
CA GLY A 877 20.23 10.00 1.14
C GLY A 877 19.32 10.36 2.32
N ASN A 878 19.58 11.48 3.00
CA ASN A 878 18.81 11.89 4.18
C ASN A 878 17.66 12.84 3.79
N ASP A 879 18.01 13.99 3.21
CA ASP A 879 17.05 15.07 2.95
C ASP A 879 16.39 14.99 1.58
N TRP A 880 16.91 14.17 0.68
CA TRP A 880 16.43 14.04 -0.70
C TRP A 880 16.46 15.36 -1.48
N GLU A 881 17.43 16.21 -1.17
CA GLU A 881 17.74 17.41 -1.94
C GLU A 881 18.70 17.09 -3.08
N GLU A 882 18.47 17.72 -4.24
CA GLU A 882 19.34 17.60 -5.41
C GLU A 882 20.66 18.36 -5.16
N MET A 883 21.78 17.68 -5.36
CA MET A 883 23.13 18.21 -5.13
C MET A 883 23.83 18.58 -6.43
N ASP A 884 23.69 17.76 -7.48
CA ASP A 884 24.36 17.94 -8.77
C ASP A 884 23.62 17.19 -9.89
N ASN A 885 23.92 17.51 -11.15
CA ASN A 885 23.37 16.83 -12.32
C ASN A 885 24.38 16.72 -13.48
N TYR A 886 24.15 15.75 -14.37
CA TYR A 886 24.91 15.56 -15.60
C TYR A 886 23.96 15.19 -16.75
N ASP A 887 24.08 15.93 -17.85
CA ASP A 887 23.27 15.76 -19.07
C ASP A 887 23.97 14.82 -20.06
N PHE A 888 23.22 13.85 -20.60
CA PHE A 888 23.71 12.96 -21.66
C PHE A 888 23.53 13.59 -23.05
N GLU A 889 24.21 13.01 -24.04
CA GLU A 889 24.15 13.49 -25.43
C GLU A 889 22.76 13.25 -26.07
N LEU A 890 22.48 13.94 -27.19
CA LEU A 890 21.26 13.69 -27.97
C LEU A 890 21.22 12.25 -28.48
N HIS A 891 20.02 11.65 -28.47
CA HIS A 891 19.77 10.23 -28.75
C HIS A 891 20.44 9.22 -27.80
N GLU A 892 21.20 9.68 -26.79
CA GLU A 892 21.81 8.81 -25.79
C GLU A 892 20.81 8.46 -24.68
N SER A 893 20.52 7.17 -24.56
CA SER A 893 19.62 6.60 -23.56
C SER A 893 20.38 5.77 -22.55
N VAL A 894 20.10 5.98 -21.26
CA VAL A 894 20.72 5.21 -20.17
C VAL A 894 19.96 3.91 -19.98
N LEU A 895 20.65 2.78 -20.06
CA LEU A 895 20.03 1.45 -19.96
C LEU A 895 20.42 0.69 -18.68
N ALA A 896 21.58 1.01 -18.09
CA ALA A 896 22.05 0.36 -16.86
C ALA A 896 22.97 1.27 -16.04
N ALA A 897 22.89 1.14 -14.72
CA ALA A 897 23.78 1.82 -13.79
C ALA A 897 24.02 0.96 -12.53
N LYS A 898 25.27 0.87 -12.07
CA LYS A 898 25.65 0.08 -10.89
C LYS A 898 26.80 0.76 -10.14
N VAL A 899 26.73 0.74 -8.80
CA VAL A 899 27.86 1.09 -7.94
C VAL A 899 28.78 -0.13 -7.87
N VAL A 900 30.05 0.07 -8.20
CA VAL A 900 31.06 -0.97 -8.32
C VAL A 900 32.29 -0.61 -7.50
N SER A 901 32.91 -1.63 -6.89
CA SER A 901 34.16 -1.48 -6.13
C SER A 901 35.33 -2.05 -6.93
N LEU A 902 36.18 -1.17 -7.46
CA LEU A 902 37.31 -1.55 -8.33
C LEU A 902 38.61 -1.54 -7.52
N SER A 903 39.49 -2.53 -7.73
CA SER A 903 40.80 -2.60 -7.06
C SER A 903 41.83 -1.70 -7.73
N LYS A 904 42.67 -1.04 -6.93
CA LYS A 904 43.86 -0.29 -7.37
C LYS A 904 45.11 -1.14 -7.61
N GLU A 905 45.10 -2.41 -7.19
CA GLU A 905 46.24 -3.30 -7.38
C GLU A 905 46.54 -3.53 -8.87
N GLU A 906 47.82 -3.45 -9.25
CA GLU A 906 48.25 -3.64 -10.63
C GLU A 906 47.98 -5.06 -11.13
N TYR A 907 47.58 -5.15 -12.40
CA TYR A 907 47.32 -6.39 -13.13
C TYR A 907 48.62 -7.21 -13.24
N ASN A 908 48.67 -8.39 -12.63
CA ASN A 908 49.79 -9.34 -12.75
C ASN A 908 49.27 -10.73 -13.18
N ASP A 909 49.69 -11.20 -14.37
CA ASP A 909 49.31 -12.51 -14.93
C ASP A 909 49.88 -13.71 -14.15
N ASP A 910 50.98 -13.51 -13.41
CA ASP A 910 51.81 -14.58 -12.83
C ASP A 910 51.59 -14.88 -11.34
N THR A 911 50.70 -14.16 -10.64
CA THR A 911 50.45 -14.47 -9.23
C THR A 911 49.42 -15.60 -9.10
N ASP A 912 49.92 -16.82 -8.87
CA ASP A 912 49.16 -17.96 -8.34
C ASP A 912 48.68 -17.62 -6.92
N ILE A 913 47.66 -16.77 -6.85
CA ILE A 913 46.99 -16.45 -5.61
C ILE A 913 46.02 -17.59 -5.33
N SER A 914 46.43 -18.48 -4.43
CA SER A 914 45.60 -19.54 -3.87
C SER A 914 44.23 -19.01 -3.43
N PHE A 915 43.19 -19.61 -4.01
CA PHE A 915 41.82 -19.55 -3.54
C PHE A 915 41.74 -20.23 -2.18
N GLU A 916 41.49 -19.46 -1.12
CA GLU A 916 40.82 -19.98 0.10
C GLU A 916 40.32 -18.86 1.03
N GLU A 917 40.84 -17.64 0.92
CA GLU A 917 40.36 -16.54 1.76
C GLU A 917 39.36 -15.59 1.06
N PRO A 918 38.26 -15.18 1.74
CA PRO A 918 37.28 -14.25 1.20
C PRO A 918 37.87 -12.85 0.95
N LEU A 919 37.35 -12.12 -0.03
CA LEU A 919 37.69 -10.71 -0.37
C LEU A 919 37.80 -9.76 0.84
N ASN A 920 37.15 -10.07 1.96
CA ASN A 920 37.19 -9.29 3.20
C ASN A 920 38.46 -9.49 4.06
N SER A 921 39.34 -10.45 3.77
CA SER A 921 40.57 -10.70 4.56
C SER A 921 41.79 -9.93 4.04
N ARG A 922 41.71 -9.34 2.84
CA ARG A 922 42.81 -8.59 2.25
C ARG A 922 42.57 -7.09 2.40
N ASN A 923 43.58 -6.38 2.87
CA ASN A 923 43.65 -4.91 2.77
C ASN A 923 43.85 -4.51 1.30
N GLN A 924 42.85 -4.74 0.44
CA GLN A 924 42.84 -4.22 -0.92
C GLN A 924 42.30 -2.80 -0.91
N ASP A 925 43.03 -1.89 -1.56
CA ASP A 925 42.56 -0.52 -1.82
C ASP A 925 41.45 -0.56 -2.89
N LEU A 926 40.24 -0.89 -2.45
CA LEU A 926 39.04 -0.81 -3.28
C LEU A 926 38.55 0.63 -3.34
N VAL A 927 38.23 1.11 -4.55
CA VAL A 927 37.58 2.40 -4.77
C VAL A 927 36.19 2.16 -5.33
N THR A 928 35.20 2.76 -4.69
CA THR A 928 33.81 2.75 -5.16
C THR A 928 33.61 3.78 -6.26
N MET A 929 32.97 3.35 -7.35
CA MET A 929 32.64 4.19 -8.50
C MET A 929 31.25 3.84 -9.02
N VAL A 930 30.66 4.69 -9.85
CA VAL A 930 29.40 4.42 -10.51
C VAL A 930 29.64 4.12 -11.99
N ALA A 931 29.37 2.88 -12.40
CA ALA A 931 29.43 2.47 -13.80
C ALA A 931 28.07 2.64 -14.47
N VAL A 932 28.03 3.29 -15.63
CA VAL A 932 26.82 3.59 -16.39
C VAL A 932 26.98 3.11 -17.83
N GLY A 933 26.02 2.31 -18.30
CA GLY A 933 25.93 1.83 -19.67
C GLY A 933 24.82 2.55 -20.44
N THR A 934 25.18 3.12 -21.59
CA THR A 934 24.27 3.87 -22.45
C THR A 934 24.17 3.28 -23.86
N ALA A 935 23.15 3.70 -24.60
CA ALA A 935 22.92 3.36 -25.99
C ALA A 935 22.41 4.57 -26.79
N TYR A 936 22.95 4.77 -27.99
CA TYR A 936 22.47 5.78 -28.93
C TYR A 936 21.33 5.18 -29.77
N VAL A 937 20.09 5.58 -29.46
CA VAL A 937 18.87 5.05 -30.08
C VAL A 937 18.28 6.11 -31.01
N GLN A 938 18.53 5.96 -32.31
CA GLN A 938 18.08 6.93 -33.33
C GLN A 938 16.94 6.38 -34.18
N SER A 939 17.21 5.36 -35.00
CA SER A 939 16.20 4.67 -35.79
C SER A 939 16.58 3.20 -36.01
N GLU A 940 15.61 2.37 -36.38
CA GLU A 940 15.85 0.96 -36.72
C GLU A 940 16.81 0.79 -37.92
N ARG A 941 16.92 1.81 -38.78
CA ARG A 941 17.82 1.78 -39.95
C ARG A 941 19.28 2.04 -39.58
N GLU A 942 19.54 2.59 -38.41
CA GLU A 942 20.88 2.93 -37.95
C GLU A 942 21.41 1.93 -36.93
N LEU A 943 22.72 1.66 -37.00
CA LEU A 943 23.37 0.77 -36.06
C LEU A 943 23.45 1.44 -34.68
N CYS A 944 22.79 0.84 -33.70
CA CYS A 944 22.86 1.30 -32.32
C CYS A 944 24.28 1.13 -31.75
N ARG A 945 24.88 2.24 -31.28
CA ARG A 945 26.17 2.27 -30.58
C ARG A 945 25.94 2.43 -29.08
N GLY A 946 26.93 2.13 -28.26
CA GLY A 946 26.85 2.29 -26.81
C GLY A 946 28.09 2.93 -26.24
N ARG A 947 28.00 3.38 -24.99
CA ARG A 947 29.10 4.03 -24.27
C ARG A 947 29.08 3.59 -22.80
N LEU A 948 30.27 3.26 -22.29
CA LEU A 948 30.51 2.92 -20.90
C LEU A 948 31.14 4.12 -20.21
N LEU A 949 30.48 4.63 -19.17
CA LEU A 949 30.91 5.77 -18.37
C LEU A 949 31.22 5.31 -16.95
N LEU A 950 32.31 5.82 -16.38
CA LEU A 950 32.65 5.66 -14.96
C LEU A 950 32.64 7.02 -14.28
N PHE A 951 31.79 7.17 -13.27
CA PHE A 951 31.70 8.37 -12.45
C PHE A 951 32.31 8.16 -11.06
N ASP A 952 33.01 9.17 -10.57
CA ASP A 952 33.45 9.31 -9.19
C ASP A 952 32.64 10.42 -8.50
N LEU A 953 32.49 10.32 -7.18
CA LEU A 953 31.73 11.29 -6.37
C LEU A 953 32.69 12.09 -5.51
N GLU A 954 33.05 13.29 -5.97
CA GLU A 954 34.00 14.14 -5.28
C GLU A 954 33.30 15.06 -4.25
N PRO A 955 33.75 15.12 -2.99
CA PRO A 955 33.19 16.03 -2.01
C PRO A 955 33.57 17.48 -2.31
N ILE A 956 32.60 18.39 -2.21
CA ILE A 956 32.85 19.83 -2.36
C ILE A 956 33.38 20.37 -1.03
N LEU A 957 34.66 20.80 -1.03
CA LEU A 957 35.35 21.34 0.15
C LEU A 957 34.50 22.39 0.88
N GLY A 958 34.28 22.18 2.19
CA GLY A 958 33.51 23.11 3.02
C GLY A 958 31.99 22.89 3.02
N SER A 959 31.47 21.85 2.36
CA SER A 959 30.04 21.49 2.37
C SER A 959 29.84 19.97 2.47
N ASN A 960 28.64 19.54 2.89
CA ASN A 960 28.24 18.11 2.85
C ASN A 960 27.71 17.69 1.47
N ARG A 961 28.08 18.40 0.39
CA ARG A 961 27.61 18.12 -0.97
C ARG A 961 28.69 17.41 -1.76
N PHE A 962 28.26 16.55 -2.68
CA PHE A 962 29.10 15.82 -3.61
C PHE A 962 28.81 16.28 -5.04
N LYS A 963 29.83 16.20 -5.90
CA LYS A 963 29.75 16.48 -7.32
C LYS A 963 30.03 15.21 -8.12
N ILE A 964 29.34 15.03 -9.25
CA ILE A 964 29.57 13.95 -10.19
C ILE A 964 30.79 14.30 -11.06
N ASN A 965 31.84 13.48 -11.00
CA ASN A 965 33.02 13.64 -11.86
C ASN A 965 33.13 12.46 -12.85
N LEU A 966 33.26 12.75 -14.15
CA LEU A 966 33.42 11.73 -15.19
C LEU A 966 34.89 11.33 -15.29
N MET A 967 35.21 10.11 -14.86
CA MET A 967 36.57 9.58 -14.82
C MET A 967 36.99 8.88 -16.12
N SER A 968 36.08 8.09 -16.70
CA SER A 968 36.36 7.34 -17.93
C SER A 968 35.15 7.28 -18.84
N SER A 969 35.40 7.27 -20.13
CA SER A 969 34.38 7.20 -21.18
C SER A 969 34.88 6.34 -22.33
N THR A 970 34.28 5.16 -22.50
CA THR A 970 34.67 4.17 -23.51
C THR A 970 33.51 3.89 -24.46
N SER A 971 33.67 4.20 -25.75
CA SER A 971 32.64 3.92 -26.77
C SER A 971 32.75 2.50 -27.31
N VAL A 972 31.62 1.82 -27.51
CA VAL A 972 31.54 0.43 -27.97
C VAL A 972 30.57 0.24 -29.13
N LYS A 973 30.83 -0.79 -29.96
CA LYS A 973 30.02 -1.13 -31.13
C LYS A 973 28.84 -2.02 -30.75
N GLY A 974 27.83 -1.42 -30.12
CA GLY A 974 26.59 -2.07 -29.70
C GLY A 974 26.03 -1.41 -28.45
N PRO A 975 24.72 -1.52 -28.17
CA PRO A 975 24.13 -0.94 -26.97
C PRO A 975 24.65 -1.63 -25.71
N ILE A 976 24.97 -0.88 -24.66
CA ILE A 976 25.30 -1.46 -23.35
C ILE A 976 24.00 -1.65 -22.56
N THR A 977 23.50 -2.88 -22.48
CA THR A 977 22.17 -3.15 -21.93
C THR A 977 22.16 -3.38 -20.42
N ARG A 978 23.25 -3.95 -19.90
CA ARG A 978 23.44 -4.30 -18.49
C ARG A 978 24.89 -4.13 -18.07
N VAL A 979 25.09 -3.73 -16.81
CA VAL A 979 26.41 -3.53 -16.18
C VAL A 979 26.34 -4.11 -14.78
N GLU A 980 27.29 -4.97 -14.44
CA GLU A 980 27.42 -5.60 -13.11
C GLU A 980 28.89 -5.78 -12.73
N GLN A 981 29.15 -6.10 -11.46
CA GLN A 981 30.48 -6.39 -10.95
C GLN A 981 30.69 -7.90 -10.73
N VAL A 982 31.87 -8.40 -11.08
CA VAL A 982 32.32 -9.76 -10.75
C VAL A 982 33.71 -9.68 -10.15
N ASP A 983 33.85 -10.07 -8.89
CA ASP A 983 35.08 -9.91 -8.11
C ASP A 983 35.62 -8.46 -8.23
N ARG A 984 36.81 -8.26 -8.83
CA ARG A 984 37.40 -6.92 -9.07
C ARG A 984 37.20 -6.37 -10.49
N TYR A 985 36.42 -7.06 -11.32
CA TYR A 985 36.20 -6.74 -12.73
C TYR A 985 34.79 -6.22 -12.96
N LEU A 986 34.63 -5.45 -14.04
CA LEU A 986 33.33 -5.01 -14.52
C LEU A 986 32.84 -5.96 -15.62
N VAL A 987 31.58 -6.36 -15.58
CA VAL A 987 30.95 -7.17 -16.63
C VAL A 987 29.83 -6.38 -17.28
N CYS A 988 29.91 -6.22 -18.59
CA CYS A 988 28.95 -5.44 -19.37
C CYS A 988 28.39 -6.29 -20.51
N SER A 989 27.08 -6.23 -20.71
CA SER A 989 26.45 -6.76 -21.92
C SER A 989 26.45 -5.69 -23.00
N VAL A 990 27.14 -5.94 -24.11
CA VAL A 990 27.25 -5.06 -25.28
C VAL A 990 26.64 -5.78 -26.49
N GLY A 991 25.43 -5.38 -26.89
CA GLY A 991 24.68 -6.06 -27.95
C GLY A 991 24.46 -7.54 -27.64
N ASN A 992 24.97 -8.41 -28.52
CA ASN A 992 24.91 -9.87 -28.40
C ASN A 992 26.17 -10.48 -27.77
N ARG A 993 26.91 -9.71 -26.95
CA ARG A 993 28.11 -10.18 -26.26
C ARG A 993 28.15 -9.69 -24.82
N ILE A 994 28.74 -10.48 -23.95
CA ILE A 994 29.14 -10.07 -22.60
C ILE A 994 30.64 -9.90 -22.59
N TYR A 995 31.10 -8.72 -22.17
CA TYR A 995 32.52 -8.39 -22.01
C TYR A 995 32.86 -8.26 -20.53
N THR A 996 34.03 -8.75 -20.14
CA THR A 996 34.64 -8.47 -18.85
C THR A 996 35.74 -7.43 -19.04
N TYR A 997 35.73 -6.39 -18.23
CA TYR A 997 36.66 -5.28 -18.26
C TYR A 997 37.44 -5.18 -16.94
N TYR A 998 38.69 -4.75 -17.03
CA TYR A 998 39.43 -4.19 -15.90
C TYR A 998 39.64 -2.69 -16.13
N PHE A 999 39.77 -1.94 -15.03
CA PHE A 999 40.05 -0.51 -15.08
C PHE A 999 41.54 -0.28 -14.83
N ASP A 1000 42.20 0.39 -15.77
CA ASP A 1000 43.57 0.85 -15.61
C ASP A 1000 43.57 2.24 -14.98
N TRP A 1001 44.08 2.35 -13.75
CA TRP A 1001 44.13 3.59 -12.98
C TRP A 1001 45.13 4.61 -13.53
N ASN A 1002 46.17 4.16 -14.25
CA ASN A 1002 47.18 5.03 -14.83
C ASN A 1002 46.65 5.68 -16.11
N GLU A 1003 46.03 4.87 -16.98
CA GLU A 1003 45.45 5.36 -18.25
C GLU A 1003 44.04 5.95 -18.08
N LYS A 1004 43.38 5.68 -16.95
CA LYS A 1004 41.96 5.96 -16.70
C LYS A 1004 41.04 5.41 -17.79
N ARG A 1005 41.34 4.19 -18.27
CA ARG A 1005 40.63 3.53 -19.38
C ARG A 1005 40.20 2.12 -19.02
N MET A 1006 39.13 1.68 -19.67
CA MET A 1006 38.59 0.33 -19.53
C MET A 1006 39.17 -0.59 -20.61
N HIS A 1007 39.79 -1.68 -20.18
CA HIS A 1007 40.40 -2.67 -21.06
C HIS A 1007 39.63 -3.98 -21.00
N ILE A 1008 39.40 -4.59 -22.17
CA ILE A 1008 38.66 -5.86 -22.29
C ILE A 1008 39.58 -7.01 -21.92
N THR A 1009 39.16 -7.83 -20.96
CA THR A 1009 39.87 -9.04 -20.53
C THR A 1009 39.32 -10.29 -21.19
N SER A 1010 37.99 -10.40 -21.31
CA SER A 1010 37.33 -11.59 -21.87
C SER A 1010 36.00 -11.23 -22.55
N PHE A 1011 35.48 -12.15 -23.37
CA PHE A 1011 34.16 -12.05 -23.95
C PHE A 1011 33.41 -13.39 -23.97
N TYR A 1012 32.09 -13.32 -24.06
CA TYR A 1012 31.18 -14.44 -24.25
C TYR A 1012 30.05 -14.04 -25.21
N ASP A 1013 29.77 -14.84 -26.23
CA ASP A 1013 28.70 -14.56 -27.19
C ASP A 1013 27.32 -14.96 -26.61
N THR A 1014 26.41 -13.99 -26.53
CA THR A 1014 25.01 -14.20 -26.14
C THR A 1014 24.12 -14.39 -27.38
N GLN A 1015 22.81 -14.60 -27.19
CA GLN A 1015 21.89 -14.96 -28.27
C GLN A 1015 21.25 -13.74 -28.93
N PHE A 1016 20.37 -13.03 -28.23
CA PHE A 1016 19.60 -11.91 -28.79
C PHE A 1016 19.87 -10.60 -28.05
N TYR A 1017 19.32 -10.48 -26.84
CA TYR A 1017 19.37 -9.26 -26.05
C TYR A 1017 19.35 -9.64 -24.57
N THR A 1018 20.38 -9.23 -23.85
CA THR A 1018 20.50 -9.50 -22.41
C THR A 1018 19.57 -8.56 -21.65
N SER A 1019 18.46 -9.11 -21.14
CA SER A 1019 17.46 -8.39 -20.34
C SER A 1019 17.82 -8.32 -18.85
N SER A 1020 18.58 -9.29 -18.34
CA SER A 1020 19.08 -9.31 -16.96
C SER A 1020 20.50 -9.84 -16.88
N LEU A 1021 21.27 -9.31 -15.94
CA LEU A 1021 22.64 -9.74 -15.67
C LEU A 1021 22.86 -9.59 -14.17
N ASN A 1022 23.21 -10.66 -13.47
CA ASN A 1022 23.40 -10.66 -12.03
C ASN A 1022 24.60 -11.51 -11.65
N CYS A 1023 25.28 -11.10 -10.59
CA CYS A 1023 26.52 -11.73 -10.16
C CYS A 1023 26.48 -12.09 -8.67
N ILE A 1024 27.06 -13.23 -8.33
CA ILE A 1024 27.32 -13.63 -6.95
C ILE A 1024 28.70 -14.27 -6.87
N ARG A 1025 29.65 -13.62 -6.18
CA ARG A 1025 31.07 -13.99 -6.22
C ARG A 1025 31.55 -14.07 -7.68
N ASN A 1026 32.04 -15.23 -8.11
CA ASN A 1026 32.49 -15.51 -9.48
C ASN A 1026 31.42 -16.17 -10.37
N PHE A 1027 30.16 -16.25 -9.94
CA PHE A 1027 29.07 -16.79 -10.74
C PHE A 1027 28.25 -15.67 -11.36
N ILE A 1028 27.85 -15.87 -12.61
CA ILE A 1028 27.11 -14.89 -13.41
C ILE A 1028 25.86 -15.58 -13.96
N LEU A 1029 24.71 -14.94 -13.79
CA LEU A 1029 23.45 -15.33 -14.38
C LEU A 1029 23.04 -14.24 -15.36
N TYR A 1030 22.92 -14.59 -16.64
CA TYR A 1030 22.34 -13.67 -17.62
C TYR A 1030 21.03 -14.24 -18.16
N GLY A 1031 20.04 -13.35 -18.31
CA GLY A 1031 18.76 -13.63 -18.94
C GLY A 1031 18.68 -13.01 -20.31
N ASP A 1032 18.22 -13.79 -21.28
CA ASP A 1032 17.94 -13.36 -22.63
C ASP A 1032 16.44 -13.05 -22.78
N ILE A 1033 16.12 -12.06 -23.62
CA ILE A 1033 14.73 -11.64 -23.87
C ILE A 1033 13.84 -12.76 -24.45
N TYR A 1034 14.41 -13.83 -25.03
CA TYR A 1034 13.65 -14.94 -25.58
C TYR A 1034 14.22 -16.33 -25.24
N LYS A 1035 15.56 -16.46 -25.12
CA LYS A 1035 16.25 -17.73 -24.87
C LYS A 1035 16.55 -18.00 -23.39
N SER A 1036 15.59 -17.69 -22.51
CA SER A 1036 15.65 -18.01 -21.08
C SER A 1036 16.96 -17.54 -20.43
N VAL A 1037 17.46 -18.29 -19.44
CA VAL A 1037 18.67 -17.94 -18.67
C VAL A 1037 19.84 -18.88 -18.94
N THR A 1038 21.04 -18.34 -18.81
CA THR A 1038 22.30 -19.08 -18.88
C THR A 1038 23.17 -18.75 -17.67
N PHE A 1039 23.73 -19.81 -17.08
CA PHE A 1039 24.58 -19.75 -15.90
C PHE A 1039 26.04 -19.88 -16.32
N LEU A 1040 26.83 -18.86 -16.02
CA LEU A 1040 28.26 -18.77 -16.34
C LEU A 1040 29.09 -18.72 -15.05
N ARG A 1041 30.35 -19.13 -15.17
CA ARG A 1041 31.37 -18.97 -14.12
C ARG A 1041 32.55 -18.17 -14.66
N TRP A 1042 32.91 -17.12 -13.95
CA TRP A 1042 34.15 -16.39 -14.15
C TRP A 1042 35.32 -17.19 -13.60
N ARG A 1043 36.34 -17.41 -14.43
CA ARG A 1043 37.65 -17.89 -13.98
C ARG A 1043 38.68 -16.81 -14.26
N GLU A 1044 39.23 -16.28 -13.18
CA GLU A 1044 40.32 -15.30 -13.23
C GLU A 1044 41.55 -15.88 -13.93
N LYS A 1045 41.96 -17.11 -13.56
CA LYS A 1045 43.05 -17.83 -14.24
C LYS A 1045 42.67 -18.13 -15.70
N GLY A 1046 43.35 -17.45 -16.62
CA GLY A 1046 43.12 -17.52 -18.06
C GLY A 1046 41.93 -16.72 -18.55
N HIS A 1047 41.42 -15.77 -17.75
CA HIS A 1047 40.43 -14.75 -18.11
C HIS A 1047 39.31 -15.24 -19.03
N ARG A 1048 38.54 -16.21 -18.55
CA ARG A 1048 37.50 -16.85 -19.36
C ARG A 1048 36.17 -16.97 -18.63
N LEU A 1049 35.11 -16.72 -19.38
CA LEU A 1049 33.73 -17.00 -19.00
C LEU A 1049 33.39 -18.42 -19.43
N ILE A 1050 33.08 -19.29 -18.48
CA ILE A 1050 32.76 -20.70 -18.74
C ILE A 1050 31.25 -20.92 -18.59
N PRO A 1051 30.55 -21.39 -19.63
CA PRO A 1051 29.16 -21.77 -19.49
C PRO A 1051 29.05 -23.04 -18.66
N MET A 1052 28.27 -22.96 -17.58
CA MET A 1052 28.00 -24.09 -16.69
C MET A 1052 26.77 -24.84 -17.16
N ALA A 1053 25.65 -24.12 -17.35
CA ALA A 1053 24.38 -24.69 -17.80
C ALA A 1053 23.48 -23.60 -18.40
N LYS A 1054 22.48 -24.01 -19.19
CA LYS A 1054 21.45 -23.11 -19.74
C LYS A 1054 20.06 -23.76 -19.74
N ASP A 1055 19.01 -22.95 -19.78
CA ASP A 1055 17.68 -23.45 -20.15
C ASP A 1055 17.49 -23.33 -21.66
N ASN A 1056 17.03 -24.41 -22.30
CA ASN A 1056 16.82 -24.43 -23.76
C ASN A 1056 15.39 -24.05 -24.17
N ARG A 1057 14.47 -23.90 -23.20
CA ARG A 1057 13.09 -23.53 -23.48
C ARG A 1057 12.99 -22.03 -23.81
N PRO A 1058 12.05 -21.62 -24.68
CA PRO A 1058 11.77 -20.21 -24.90
C PRO A 1058 11.10 -19.63 -23.66
N LEU A 1059 11.72 -18.60 -23.09
CA LEU A 1059 11.21 -17.88 -21.92
C LEU A 1059 11.58 -16.41 -22.09
N GLN A 1060 10.58 -15.53 -22.08
CA GLN A 1060 10.79 -14.09 -22.19
C GLN A 1060 11.18 -13.50 -20.84
N VAL A 1061 12.48 -13.49 -20.53
CA VAL A 1061 12.98 -13.04 -19.23
C VAL A 1061 12.89 -11.52 -19.14
N ILE A 1062 12.23 -11.01 -18.10
CA ILE A 1062 12.26 -9.58 -17.75
C ILE A 1062 13.44 -9.32 -16.83
N THR A 1063 13.49 -10.08 -15.74
CA THR A 1063 14.48 -9.92 -14.69
C THR A 1063 14.76 -11.25 -14.00
N SER A 1064 15.91 -11.36 -13.36
CA SER A 1064 16.36 -12.56 -12.66
C SER A 1064 17.22 -12.16 -11.47
N GLU A 1065 17.38 -13.03 -10.49
CA GLU A 1065 18.29 -12.84 -9.35
C GLU A 1065 18.59 -14.20 -8.69
N PHE A 1066 19.67 -14.30 -7.93
CA PHE A 1066 19.99 -15.47 -7.12
C PHE A 1066 19.16 -15.52 -5.83
N LEU A 1067 18.64 -16.71 -5.51
CA LEU A 1067 18.00 -17.03 -4.24
C LEU A 1067 18.97 -17.91 -3.43
N VAL A 1068 19.32 -17.51 -2.21
CA VAL A 1068 20.32 -18.22 -1.40
C VAL A 1068 19.65 -18.86 -0.19
N ASN A 1069 19.70 -20.19 -0.12
CA ASN A 1069 19.17 -20.96 0.99
C ASN A 1069 20.31 -21.72 1.69
N ASP A 1070 21.09 -20.99 2.49
CA ASP A 1070 22.30 -21.49 3.14
C ASP A 1070 23.31 -22.08 2.14
N GLN A 1071 23.34 -23.41 1.98
CA GLN A 1071 24.21 -24.10 1.03
C GLN A 1071 23.63 -24.20 -0.39
N LEU A 1072 22.32 -23.98 -0.55
CA LEU A 1072 21.64 -24.13 -1.84
C LEU A 1072 21.58 -22.78 -2.58
N LEU A 1073 21.95 -22.79 -3.86
CA LEU A 1073 21.85 -21.65 -4.76
C LEU A 1073 20.75 -21.90 -5.80
N GLY A 1074 19.71 -21.08 -5.74
CA GLY A 1074 18.66 -21.01 -6.77
C GLY A 1074 18.84 -19.80 -7.67
N MET A 1075 18.34 -19.90 -8.89
CA MET A 1075 18.29 -18.81 -9.88
C MET A 1075 16.83 -18.50 -10.13
N ALA A 1076 16.32 -17.44 -9.53
CA ALA A 1076 14.94 -16.98 -9.69
C ALA A 1076 14.82 -16.14 -10.96
N VAL A 1077 13.82 -16.43 -11.78
CA VAL A 1077 13.61 -15.82 -13.09
C VAL A 1077 12.16 -15.41 -13.21
N VAL A 1078 11.92 -14.15 -13.58
CA VAL A 1078 10.59 -13.62 -13.85
C VAL A 1078 10.41 -13.43 -15.35
N ASP A 1079 9.27 -13.89 -15.86
CA ASP A 1079 8.92 -13.77 -17.27
C ASP A 1079 7.86 -12.71 -17.59
N ALA A 1080 7.72 -12.39 -18.89
CA ALA A 1080 6.71 -11.49 -19.44
C ALA A 1080 5.26 -11.91 -19.15
N ASN A 1081 5.02 -13.18 -18.83
CA ASN A 1081 3.72 -13.74 -18.49
C ASN A 1081 3.43 -13.69 -16.98
N LYS A 1082 4.18 -12.87 -16.22
CA LYS A 1082 4.00 -12.66 -14.78
C LYS A 1082 4.23 -13.94 -13.96
N ASN A 1083 5.03 -14.88 -14.48
CA ASN A 1083 5.44 -16.06 -13.74
C ASN A 1083 6.82 -15.88 -13.11
N LEU A 1084 7.05 -16.65 -12.06
CA LEU A 1084 8.32 -16.84 -11.38
C LEU A 1084 8.71 -18.31 -11.48
N GLN A 1085 9.92 -18.56 -11.96
CA GLN A 1085 10.53 -19.90 -11.98
C GLN A 1085 11.87 -19.86 -11.28
N VAL A 1086 12.15 -20.85 -10.42
CA VAL A 1086 13.47 -21.00 -9.78
C VAL A 1086 14.16 -22.21 -10.40
N PHE A 1087 15.36 -21.97 -10.92
CA PHE A 1087 16.24 -23.00 -11.46
C PHE A 1087 17.33 -23.37 -10.47
N GLN A 1088 17.83 -24.59 -10.58
CA GLN A 1088 18.99 -25.06 -9.83
C GLN A 1088 19.96 -25.79 -10.77
N TYR A 1089 21.26 -25.60 -10.53
CA TYR A 1089 22.30 -26.35 -11.22
C TYR A 1089 22.51 -27.69 -10.50
N LEU A 1090 22.01 -28.78 -11.09
CA LEU A 1090 22.03 -30.13 -10.51
C LEU A 1090 22.65 -31.13 -11.50
N PRO A 1091 23.99 -31.20 -11.64
CA PRO A 1091 24.65 -31.98 -12.69
C PRO A 1091 24.43 -33.50 -12.58
N GLN A 1092 24.10 -33.99 -11.38
CA GLN A 1092 23.80 -35.40 -11.14
C GLN A 1092 22.33 -35.76 -11.45
N HIS A 1093 21.47 -34.75 -11.67
CA HIS A 1093 20.05 -34.97 -11.92
C HIS A 1093 19.83 -35.30 -13.40
N GLN A 1094 18.99 -36.31 -13.68
CA GLN A 1094 18.76 -36.79 -15.05
C GLN A 1094 18.24 -35.70 -16.00
N GLU A 1095 17.32 -34.85 -15.54
CA GLU A 1095 16.79 -33.72 -16.35
C GLU A 1095 17.87 -32.69 -16.75
N SER A 1096 19.01 -32.65 -16.04
CA SER A 1096 20.10 -31.72 -16.34
C SER A 1096 20.91 -32.11 -17.58
N ASN A 1097 20.76 -33.33 -18.10
CA ASN A 1097 21.56 -33.84 -19.22
C ASN A 1097 23.07 -33.68 -18.97
N ASP A 1098 23.59 -34.41 -17.97
CA ASP A 1098 24.97 -34.33 -17.48
C ASP A 1098 25.40 -32.90 -17.08
N GLY A 1099 24.48 -32.13 -16.48
CA GLY A 1099 24.71 -30.76 -16.03
C GLY A 1099 24.66 -29.68 -17.11
N ARG A 1100 24.38 -30.01 -18.38
CA ARG A 1100 24.29 -28.99 -19.44
C ARG A 1100 23.06 -28.09 -19.33
N ASN A 1101 21.99 -28.63 -18.75
CA ASN A 1101 20.70 -27.95 -18.62
C ASN A 1101 20.43 -27.51 -17.18
N LEU A 1102 19.85 -26.33 -17.04
CA LEU A 1102 19.32 -25.87 -15.76
C LEU A 1102 18.02 -26.62 -15.44
N VAL A 1103 17.90 -27.10 -14.19
CA VAL A 1103 16.72 -27.84 -13.76
C VAL A 1103 15.76 -26.89 -13.06
N PRO A 1104 14.55 -26.65 -13.60
CA PRO A 1104 13.52 -25.93 -12.87
C PRO A 1104 13.08 -26.75 -11.64
N VAL A 1105 13.03 -26.08 -10.49
CA VAL A 1105 12.67 -26.68 -9.19
C VAL A 1105 11.41 -26.07 -8.58
N CYS A 1106 11.13 -24.80 -8.86
CA CYS A 1106 9.94 -24.12 -8.36
C CYS A 1106 9.28 -23.32 -9.48
N ASP A 1107 7.94 -23.29 -9.50
CA ASP A 1107 7.13 -22.57 -10.49
C ASP A 1107 5.96 -21.89 -9.76
N PHE A 1108 5.64 -20.64 -10.11
CA PHE A 1108 4.56 -19.86 -9.49
C PHE A 1108 4.09 -18.72 -10.40
N HIS A 1109 2.79 -18.44 -10.44
CA HIS A 1109 2.25 -17.25 -11.11
C HIS A 1109 1.96 -16.12 -10.12
N ILE A 1110 2.57 -14.96 -10.34
CA ILE A 1110 2.53 -13.81 -9.43
C ILE A 1110 1.26 -12.98 -9.64
N GLY A 1111 0.82 -12.81 -10.89
CA GLY A 1111 -0.35 -11.99 -11.25
C GLY A 1111 -0.06 -10.49 -11.46
N THR A 1112 1.20 -10.05 -11.34
CA THR A 1112 1.63 -8.69 -11.70
C THR A 1112 2.99 -8.75 -12.38
N LEU A 1113 3.27 -7.79 -13.26
CA LEU A 1113 4.55 -7.70 -13.96
C LEU A 1113 5.60 -7.09 -13.03
N ILE A 1114 6.60 -7.89 -12.66
CA ILE A 1114 7.74 -7.40 -11.86
C ILE A 1114 8.74 -6.72 -12.80
N THR A 1115 9.13 -5.50 -12.46
CA THR A 1115 10.09 -4.69 -13.22
C THR A 1115 11.51 -4.82 -12.66
N THR A 1116 11.63 -4.98 -11.34
CA THR A 1116 12.90 -4.93 -10.62
C THR A 1116 12.89 -5.88 -9.43
N VAL A 1117 14.06 -6.44 -9.12
CA VAL A 1117 14.30 -7.40 -8.03
C VAL A 1117 15.58 -7.01 -7.30
N LEU A 1118 15.61 -7.20 -5.99
CA LEU A 1118 16.75 -6.92 -5.11
C LEU A 1118 16.94 -8.07 -4.15
N ARG A 1119 18.19 -8.51 -3.96
CA ARG A 1119 18.56 -9.56 -3.01
C ARG A 1119 18.88 -8.97 -1.64
N MET A 1120 18.31 -9.53 -0.57
CA MET A 1120 18.53 -9.11 0.82
C MET A 1120 18.80 -10.30 1.73
N LYS A 1121 19.70 -10.13 2.71
CA LYS A 1121 19.90 -11.13 3.77
C LYS A 1121 18.70 -11.11 4.71
N MET A 1122 18.18 -12.28 5.09
CA MET A 1122 17.16 -12.39 6.14
C MET A 1122 17.75 -12.02 7.51
N ARG A 1123 16.90 -11.54 8.42
CA ARG A 1123 17.32 -11.24 9.80
C ARG A 1123 17.69 -12.52 10.54
N ASP A 1124 18.73 -12.43 11.35
CA ASP A 1124 19.12 -13.49 12.26
C ASP A 1124 18.06 -13.58 13.38
N ILE A 1125 17.40 -14.73 13.51
CA ILE A 1125 16.41 -14.98 14.56
C ILE A 1125 17.18 -15.49 15.79
N PRO A 1126 17.01 -14.92 17.01
CA PRO A 1126 17.73 -15.37 18.19
C PRO A 1126 17.56 -16.88 18.47
N ASP A 1127 18.68 -17.57 18.70
CA ASP A 1127 18.79 -19.04 18.78
C ASP A 1127 17.99 -19.74 19.89
N GLU A 1128 17.35 -19.01 20.81
CA GLU A 1128 16.38 -19.63 21.75
C GLU A 1128 15.18 -20.25 21.03
N ILE A 1129 14.95 -19.87 19.76
CA ILE A 1129 13.82 -20.27 18.91
C ILE A 1129 14.18 -21.47 18.01
N THR A 1130 15.46 -21.67 17.66
CA THR A 1130 15.88 -22.63 16.62
C THR A 1130 16.08 -24.08 17.12
N ILE A 1131 16.13 -24.31 18.44
CA ILE A 1131 16.59 -25.60 19.01
C ILE A 1131 15.57 -26.77 18.90
N ALA A 1132 14.32 -26.54 18.51
CA ALA A 1132 13.29 -27.60 18.55
C ALA A 1132 13.05 -28.36 17.22
N ILE A 1133 13.80 -28.11 16.14
CA ILE A 1133 13.56 -28.74 14.81
C ILE A 1133 14.77 -29.55 14.32
N GLY A 1134 15.54 -30.15 15.24
CA GLY A 1134 16.58 -31.13 14.92
C GLY A 1134 16.48 -32.38 15.78
N ASN A 1135 15.97 -33.48 15.22
CA ASN A 1135 15.96 -34.86 15.75
C ASN A 1135 15.31 -35.10 17.14
N PRO A 1136 14.09 -35.69 17.20
CA PRO A 1136 13.55 -36.28 18.45
C PRO A 1136 14.18 -37.64 18.80
N ALA A 1137 15.40 -37.94 18.33
CA ALA A 1137 16.03 -39.26 18.47
C ALA A 1137 17.10 -39.36 19.59
N SER A 1138 17.23 -38.36 20.47
CA SER A 1138 18.22 -38.41 21.55
C SER A 1138 17.70 -37.96 22.91
N THR A 1139 16.50 -38.40 23.29
CA THR A 1139 15.98 -38.26 24.67
C THR A 1139 15.40 -39.57 25.17
N THR A 1140 16.29 -40.54 25.40
CA THR A 1140 16.03 -41.66 26.31
C THR A 1140 17.33 -42.06 26.99
N THR A 1141 17.60 -41.47 28.15
CA THR A 1141 18.12 -42.17 29.34
C THR A 1141 17.94 -41.24 30.53
N ILE A 1142 17.00 -41.60 31.40
CA ILE A 1142 16.89 -41.07 32.76
C ILE A 1142 18.10 -41.62 33.53
N PRO A 1143 19.04 -40.80 34.04
CA PRO A 1143 20.04 -41.29 34.97
C PRO A 1143 19.42 -41.27 36.36
N THR A 1144 19.00 -42.43 36.82
CA THR A 1144 18.82 -42.68 38.25
C THR A 1144 20.16 -42.65 38.97
N THR A 1145 20.12 -42.13 40.20
CA THR A 1145 21.07 -42.25 41.32
C THR A 1145 22.41 -41.50 41.25
N THR A 1146 22.47 -40.46 42.09
CA THR A 1146 23.56 -40.09 43.02
C THR A 1146 25.01 -40.24 42.53
N ASP A 1147 25.60 -39.13 42.07
CA ASP A 1147 26.91 -38.72 42.57
C ASP A 1147 27.21 -37.25 42.26
N LYS A 1148 27.58 -36.51 43.30
CA LYS A 1148 28.01 -35.10 43.22
C LYS A 1148 29.43 -35.02 42.69
N LYS A 1149 29.60 -34.79 41.39
CA LYS A 1149 30.82 -34.17 40.84
C LYS A 1149 30.42 -33.13 39.79
N GLN A 1150 30.79 -31.88 40.05
CA GLN A 1150 30.63 -30.76 39.12
C GLN A 1150 31.31 -31.10 37.79
N PRO A 1151 30.61 -31.09 36.65
CA PRO A 1151 31.29 -31.06 35.36
C PRO A 1151 31.71 -29.61 35.09
N SER A 1152 33.00 -29.43 34.82
CA SER A 1152 33.58 -28.19 34.32
C SER A 1152 32.83 -27.72 33.08
N LEU A 1153 32.49 -26.44 33.07
CA LEU A 1153 31.94 -25.70 31.93
C LEU A 1153 32.95 -25.75 30.77
N GLN A 1154 32.90 -26.79 29.93
CA GLN A 1154 33.39 -26.69 28.58
C GLN A 1154 32.47 -25.71 27.84
N LYS A 1155 32.96 -24.48 27.63
CA LYS A 1155 32.42 -23.55 26.64
C LYS A 1155 32.35 -24.32 25.31
N ARG A 1156 31.16 -24.79 24.94
CA ARG A 1156 30.91 -25.18 23.56
C ARG A 1156 31.08 -23.92 22.73
N ASP A 1157 31.99 -23.96 21.77
CA ASP A 1157 32.19 -22.88 20.81
C ASP A 1157 30.84 -22.48 20.19
N THR A 1158 30.38 -21.27 20.54
CA THR A 1158 29.18 -20.62 20.00
C THR A 1158 29.44 -20.01 18.62
N SER A 1159 30.47 -20.48 17.90
CA SER A 1159 30.83 -20.03 16.54
C SER A 1159 30.24 -20.91 15.44
N LYS A 1160 29.12 -21.62 15.71
CA LYS A 1160 28.33 -22.24 14.63
C LYS A 1160 27.75 -21.11 13.77
N THR A 1161 28.39 -20.90 12.64
CA THR A 1161 28.04 -19.98 11.55
C THR A 1161 26.52 -19.83 11.36
N ASN A 1162 26.01 -18.60 11.52
CA ASN A 1162 24.62 -18.27 11.21
C ASN A 1162 24.30 -18.71 9.76
N PRO A 1163 23.21 -19.44 9.51
CA PRO A 1163 22.86 -19.87 8.16
C PRO A 1163 22.58 -18.64 7.28
N ASN A 1164 23.18 -18.60 6.09
CA ASN A 1164 23.08 -17.44 5.20
C ASN A 1164 21.83 -17.55 4.32
N PHE A 1165 20.67 -17.19 4.86
CA PHE A 1165 19.41 -17.10 4.11
C PHE A 1165 19.26 -15.71 3.48
N GLN A 1166 18.95 -15.67 2.18
CA GLN A 1166 18.70 -14.42 1.46
C GLN A 1166 17.40 -14.53 0.67
N PHE A 1167 16.55 -13.51 0.79
CA PHE A 1167 15.29 -13.40 0.08
C PHE A 1167 15.39 -12.37 -1.04
N ILE A 1168 14.46 -12.43 -1.99
CA ILE A 1168 14.36 -11.49 -3.10
C ILE A 1168 13.17 -10.56 -2.82
N LEU A 1169 13.42 -9.26 -2.75
CA LEU A 1169 12.41 -8.20 -2.76
C LEU A 1169 12.13 -7.81 -4.22
N PHE A 1170 10.88 -7.51 -4.57
CA PHE A 1170 10.52 -7.10 -5.92
C PHE A 1170 9.55 -5.92 -5.93
N GLY A 1171 9.59 -5.14 -7.01
CA GLY A 1171 8.64 -4.06 -7.31
C GLY A 1171 7.91 -4.35 -8.62
N SER A 1172 6.61 -4.03 -8.66
CA SER A 1172 5.77 -4.26 -9.84
C SER A 1172 5.30 -2.98 -10.52
N ILE A 1173 4.90 -3.12 -11.79
CA ILE A 1173 4.35 -2.02 -12.59
C ILE A 1173 3.03 -1.46 -12.05
N ASP A 1174 2.32 -2.22 -11.21
CA ASP A 1174 1.05 -1.78 -10.61
C ASP A 1174 1.26 -1.08 -9.24
N GLY A 1175 2.52 -0.90 -8.83
CA GLY A 1175 2.87 -0.31 -7.54
C GLY A 1175 2.77 -1.29 -6.37
N SER A 1176 2.87 -2.60 -6.61
CA SER A 1176 2.98 -3.58 -5.53
C SER A 1176 4.45 -3.85 -5.19
N ILE A 1177 4.71 -4.18 -3.92
CA ILE A 1177 6.01 -4.63 -3.44
C ILE A 1177 5.80 -5.95 -2.72
N GLY A 1178 6.66 -6.93 -2.95
CA GLY A 1178 6.58 -8.22 -2.27
C GLY A 1178 7.94 -8.91 -2.23
N TYR A 1179 7.95 -10.12 -1.69
CA TYR A 1179 9.17 -10.92 -1.61
C TYR A 1179 8.95 -12.39 -1.94
N VAL A 1180 10.07 -13.05 -2.25
CA VAL A 1180 10.23 -14.50 -2.35
C VAL A 1180 11.33 -14.91 -1.38
N ALA A 1181 10.97 -15.62 -0.32
CA ALA A 1181 11.91 -16.07 0.71
C ALA A 1181 12.14 -17.59 0.61
N PRO A 1182 13.39 -18.08 0.73
CA PRO A 1182 13.66 -19.50 0.79
C PRO A 1182 13.12 -20.08 2.10
N ILE A 1183 12.62 -21.31 2.05
CA ILE A 1183 12.13 -22.01 3.25
C ILE A 1183 12.69 -23.43 3.35
N ASN A 1184 12.78 -23.92 4.58
CA ASN A 1184 13.18 -25.29 4.86
C ASN A 1184 12.11 -26.29 4.42
N GLU A 1185 12.53 -27.49 4.04
CA GLU A 1185 11.64 -28.53 3.53
C GLU A 1185 10.54 -28.92 4.53
N LEU A 1186 10.87 -29.02 5.82
CA LEU A 1186 9.88 -29.38 6.84
C LEU A 1186 8.79 -28.31 6.98
N THR A 1187 9.17 -27.03 6.95
CA THR A 1187 8.24 -25.91 6.94
C THR A 1187 7.40 -25.90 5.67
N HIS A 1188 8.02 -26.14 4.50
CA HIS A 1188 7.31 -26.25 3.22
C HIS A 1188 6.25 -27.36 3.27
N ARG A 1189 6.61 -28.58 3.67
CA ARG A 1189 5.66 -29.72 3.73
C ARG A 1189 4.45 -29.41 4.62
N ARG A 1190 4.69 -28.78 5.78
CA ARG A 1190 3.63 -28.39 6.72
C ARG A 1190 2.71 -27.31 6.12
N LEU A 1191 3.28 -26.23 5.60
CA LEU A 1191 2.52 -25.12 5.03
C LEU A 1191 1.82 -25.52 3.73
N TYR A 1192 2.43 -26.36 2.91
CA TYR A 1192 1.82 -26.89 1.69
C TYR A 1192 0.60 -27.77 2.01
N ALA A 1193 0.70 -28.65 3.01
CA ALA A 1193 -0.43 -29.45 3.46
C ALA A 1193 -1.60 -28.57 3.95
N LEU A 1194 -1.28 -27.48 4.67
CA LEU A 1194 -2.27 -26.47 5.08
C LEU A 1194 -2.89 -25.78 3.86
N GLN A 1195 -2.08 -25.32 2.91
CA GLN A 1195 -2.51 -24.67 1.68
C GLN A 1195 -3.53 -25.52 0.91
N LEU A 1196 -3.25 -26.83 0.78
CA LEU A 1196 -4.15 -27.77 0.11
C LEU A 1196 -5.51 -27.89 0.81
N LYS A 1197 -5.54 -27.88 2.15
CA LYS A 1197 -6.80 -27.91 2.91
C LYS A 1197 -7.58 -26.61 2.78
N MET A 1198 -6.88 -25.47 2.84
CA MET A 1198 -7.49 -24.15 2.71
C MET A 1198 -8.16 -23.95 1.36
N TYR A 1199 -7.59 -24.47 0.26
CA TYR A 1199 -8.22 -24.44 -1.07
C TYR A 1199 -9.61 -25.07 -1.11
N THR A 1200 -9.84 -26.10 -0.31
CA THR A 1200 -11.09 -26.89 -0.35
C THR A 1200 -12.12 -26.48 0.69
N GLN A 1201 -11.68 -25.85 1.78
CA GLN A 1201 -12.54 -25.57 2.95
C GLN A 1201 -12.90 -24.10 3.13
N LEU A 1202 -12.17 -23.18 2.49
CA LEU A 1202 -12.45 -21.76 2.57
C LEU A 1202 -13.21 -21.30 1.33
N GLU A 1203 -14.22 -20.46 1.56
CA GLU A 1203 -14.86 -19.70 0.49
C GLU A 1203 -13.90 -18.59 0.05
N HIS A 1204 -13.73 -18.45 -1.26
CA HIS A 1204 -12.86 -17.45 -1.86
C HIS A 1204 -13.70 -16.38 -2.57
N SER A 1205 -13.26 -15.13 -2.47
CA SER A 1205 -13.89 -13.98 -3.10
C SER A 1205 -14.11 -14.21 -4.60
N ALA A 1206 -15.30 -13.85 -5.10
CA ALA A 1206 -15.72 -14.05 -6.48
C ALA A 1206 -15.72 -15.52 -6.98
N GLY A 1207 -15.60 -16.50 -6.08
CA GLY A 1207 -15.61 -17.94 -6.40
C GLY A 1207 -14.33 -18.43 -7.09
N LEU A 1208 -13.28 -17.61 -7.12
CA LEU A 1208 -12.02 -17.94 -7.78
C LEU A 1208 -11.22 -18.97 -6.98
N HIS A 1209 -10.57 -19.90 -7.68
CA HIS A 1209 -9.75 -20.92 -7.04
C HIS A 1209 -8.28 -20.48 -6.98
N PRO A 1210 -7.68 -20.24 -5.79
CA PRO A 1210 -6.32 -19.68 -5.68
C PRO A 1210 -5.25 -20.56 -6.33
N LYS A 1211 -5.39 -21.90 -6.22
CA LYS A 1211 -4.51 -22.84 -6.92
C LYS A 1211 -4.45 -22.58 -8.43
N ALA A 1212 -5.59 -22.34 -9.09
CA ALA A 1212 -5.66 -22.12 -10.53
C ALA A 1212 -4.92 -20.84 -10.92
N PHE A 1213 -5.17 -19.76 -10.16
CA PHE A 1213 -4.49 -18.48 -10.33
C PHE A 1213 -2.97 -18.56 -10.21
N ARG A 1214 -2.47 -19.37 -9.27
CA ARG A 1214 -1.02 -19.55 -9.04
C ARG A 1214 -0.34 -20.55 -9.99
N LEU A 1215 -1.07 -21.22 -10.88
CA LEU A 1215 -0.46 -22.11 -11.87
C LEU A 1215 0.38 -21.33 -12.87
N TYR A 1216 1.54 -21.89 -13.20
CA TYR A 1216 2.43 -21.33 -14.21
C TYR A 1216 1.72 -21.25 -15.58
N LYS A 1217 1.81 -20.08 -16.23
CA LYS A 1217 1.19 -19.80 -17.53
C LYS A 1217 2.25 -19.78 -18.64
N PRO A 1218 2.48 -20.89 -19.38
CA PRO A 1218 3.56 -20.95 -20.34
C PRO A 1218 3.32 -20.08 -21.57
N LEU A 1219 4.42 -19.62 -22.18
CA LEU A 1219 4.41 -18.93 -23.46
C LEU A 1219 3.96 -19.85 -24.60
N GLU A 1220 4.49 -21.08 -24.61
CA GLU A 1220 4.19 -22.11 -25.60
C GLU A 1220 3.80 -23.41 -24.89
N ARG A 1221 2.95 -24.24 -25.50
CA ARG A 1221 2.61 -25.56 -24.94
C ARG A 1221 3.91 -26.39 -24.87
N THR A 1222 4.31 -26.78 -23.67
CA THR A 1222 5.50 -27.60 -23.44
C THR A 1222 5.12 -28.87 -22.67
N GLU A 1223 5.86 -29.96 -22.88
CA GLU A 1223 5.69 -31.23 -22.16
C GLU A 1223 6.20 -31.20 -20.71
N TYR A 1224 6.55 -30.01 -20.20
CA TYR A 1224 7.15 -29.86 -18.88
C TYR A 1224 6.11 -29.95 -17.76
N ASN A 1225 6.36 -30.85 -16.81
CA ASN A 1225 5.55 -30.98 -15.60
C ASN A 1225 5.98 -29.97 -14.53
N TYR A 1226 5.14 -28.97 -14.27
CA TYR A 1226 5.39 -27.92 -13.28
C TYR A 1226 5.40 -28.45 -11.84
N LYS A 1227 6.44 -28.12 -11.07
CA LYS A 1227 6.79 -28.74 -9.78
C LYS A 1227 6.18 -28.06 -8.54
N LYS A 1228 5.57 -26.87 -8.67
CA LYS A 1228 4.70 -26.20 -7.65
C LYS A 1228 5.26 -26.15 -6.22
N ASN A 1229 6.53 -25.76 -6.07
CA ASN A 1229 7.28 -25.72 -4.79
C ASN A 1229 7.39 -24.32 -4.14
N ILE A 1230 6.45 -23.42 -4.45
CA ILE A 1230 6.33 -22.09 -3.83
C ILE A 1230 5.01 -22.03 -3.06
N ILE A 1231 5.09 -21.70 -1.78
CA ILE A 1231 3.94 -21.49 -0.90
C ILE A 1231 3.33 -20.11 -1.18
N ASP A 1232 2.00 -20.06 -1.28
CA ASP A 1232 1.25 -18.81 -1.40
C ASP A 1232 1.04 -18.19 -0.02
N GLY A 1233 1.90 -17.25 0.34
CA GLY A 1233 1.83 -16.51 1.61
C GLY A 1233 0.59 -15.61 1.71
N GLN A 1234 -0.06 -15.23 0.61
CA GLN A 1234 -1.30 -14.46 0.69
C GLN A 1234 -2.42 -15.32 1.26
N LEU A 1235 -2.53 -16.57 0.81
CA LEU A 1235 -3.48 -17.54 1.35
C LEU A 1235 -3.09 -17.99 2.77
N ILE A 1236 -1.81 -18.34 3.02
CA ILE A 1236 -1.39 -18.85 4.32
C ILE A 1236 -1.62 -17.84 5.45
N TRP A 1237 -1.44 -16.54 5.20
CA TRP A 1237 -1.72 -15.52 6.21
C TRP A 1237 -3.21 -15.42 6.56
N MET A 1238 -4.13 -15.83 5.67
CA MET A 1238 -5.56 -15.91 5.99
C MET A 1238 -5.84 -16.92 7.10
N TYR A 1239 -4.97 -17.92 7.32
CA TYR A 1239 -5.12 -18.87 8.43
C TYR A 1239 -5.11 -18.17 9.79
N ALA A 1240 -4.26 -17.15 9.94
CA ALA A 1240 -4.19 -16.35 11.18
C ALA A 1240 -5.50 -15.59 11.44
N HIS A 1241 -6.26 -15.27 10.38
CA HIS A 1241 -7.53 -14.55 10.46
C HIS A 1241 -8.69 -15.43 10.91
N LEU A 1242 -8.63 -16.74 10.65
CA LEU A 1242 -9.69 -17.68 11.01
C LEU A 1242 -9.99 -17.67 12.51
N ASN A 1243 -11.19 -18.13 12.87
CA ASN A 1243 -11.55 -18.33 14.27
C ASN A 1243 -10.71 -19.48 14.87
N THR A 1244 -10.61 -19.53 16.20
CA THR A 1244 -9.75 -20.51 16.87
C THR A 1244 -10.20 -21.96 16.64
N ILE A 1245 -11.49 -22.18 16.38
CA ILE A 1245 -12.03 -23.52 16.09
C ILE A 1245 -11.53 -24.00 14.73
N SER A 1246 -11.79 -23.23 13.67
CA SER A 1246 -11.35 -23.51 12.30
C SER A 1246 -9.84 -23.66 12.21
N GLN A 1247 -9.06 -22.86 12.96
CA GLN A 1247 -7.61 -23.05 13.06
C GLN A 1247 -7.25 -24.43 13.62
N ARG A 1248 -7.83 -24.82 14.76
CA ARG A 1248 -7.58 -26.12 15.38
C ARG A 1248 -8.05 -27.29 14.51
N ASP A 1249 -9.18 -27.16 13.84
CA ASP A 1249 -9.74 -28.20 12.99
C ASP A 1249 -8.86 -28.41 11.74
N LEU A 1250 -8.45 -27.33 11.07
CA LEU A 1250 -7.50 -27.40 9.95
C LEU A 1250 -6.16 -27.98 10.38
N ALA A 1251 -5.62 -27.55 11.52
CA ALA A 1251 -4.36 -28.06 12.06
C ALA A 1251 -4.44 -29.57 12.38
N ARG A 1252 -5.54 -30.02 13.01
CA ARG A 1252 -5.76 -31.43 13.34
C ARG A 1252 -5.83 -32.29 12.08
N GLN A 1253 -6.49 -31.82 11.02
CA GLN A 1253 -6.61 -32.55 9.76
C GLN A 1253 -5.28 -32.75 9.03
N ILE A 1254 -4.31 -31.87 9.22
CA ILE A 1254 -2.96 -32.02 8.66
C ILE A 1254 -1.98 -32.73 9.62
N GLY A 1255 -2.43 -33.10 10.83
CA GLY A 1255 -1.62 -33.78 11.84
C GLY A 1255 -0.63 -32.87 12.57
N THR A 1256 -0.96 -31.58 12.76
CA THR A 1256 -0.15 -30.63 13.53
C THR A 1256 -0.98 -29.82 14.52
N ASN A 1257 -0.32 -29.00 15.33
CA ASN A 1257 -0.94 -28.03 16.23
C ASN A 1257 -1.03 -26.66 15.58
N ALA A 1258 -2.09 -25.91 15.88
CA ALA A 1258 -2.30 -24.55 15.37
C ALA A 1258 -1.14 -23.60 15.75
N GLU A 1259 -0.57 -23.77 16.95
CA GLU A 1259 0.58 -23.00 17.45
C GLU A 1259 1.83 -23.18 16.58
N ASN A 1260 2.13 -24.40 16.12
CA ASN A 1260 3.28 -24.66 15.25
C ASN A 1260 3.14 -23.97 13.88
N ILE A 1261 1.91 -23.88 13.35
CA ILE A 1261 1.63 -23.18 12.09
C ILE A 1261 1.83 -21.67 12.29
N LEU A 1262 1.22 -21.10 13.33
CA LEU A 1262 1.35 -19.67 13.65
C LEU A 1262 2.80 -19.28 13.90
N ARG A 1263 3.58 -20.13 14.58
CA ARG A 1263 5.02 -19.93 14.79
C ARG A 1263 5.79 -19.88 13.47
N ASN A 1264 5.53 -20.80 12.52
CA ASN A 1264 6.22 -20.74 11.22
C ASN A 1264 5.87 -19.48 10.40
N ILE A 1265 4.62 -19.02 10.48
CA ILE A 1265 4.22 -17.75 9.84
C ILE A 1265 4.95 -16.58 10.50
N GLN A 1266 5.08 -16.61 11.83
CA GLN A 1266 5.79 -15.58 12.60
C GLN A 1266 7.30 -15.56 12.32
N GLU A 1267 7.96 -16.72 12.27
CA GLU A 1267 9.39 -16.86 11.92
C GLU A 1267 9.67 -16.25 10.55
N LEU A 1268 8.83 -16.54 9.54
CA LEU A 1268 8.95 -15.95 8.22
C LEU A 1268 8.74 -14.44 8.26
N ASN A 1269 7.67 -13.96 8.92
CA ASN A 1269 7.40 -12.53 9.02
C ASN A 1269 8.55 -11.78 9.72
N GLN A 1270 9.15 -12.35 10.78
CA GLN A 1270 10.27 -11.75 11.49
C GLN A 1270 11.57 -11.76 10.68
N GLY A 1271 11.87 -12.86 9.99
CA GLY A 1271 13.06 -13.00 9.15
C GLY A 1271 13.06 -12.05 7.95
N THR A 1272 11.87 -11.72 7.43
CA THR A 1272 11.68 -10.78 6.31
C THR A 1272 11.19 -9.40 6.75
N TYR A 1273 11.17 -9.12 8.06
CA TYR A 1273 10.71 -7.83 8.56
C TYR A 1273 11.78 -6.79 8.29
N PHE A 1274 11.68 -5.97 7.26
CA PHE A 1274 12.59 -4.85 7.00
C PHE A 1274 11.79 -3.56 6.83
N PHE A 1275 12.50 -2.43 6.91
CA PHE A 1275 12.02 -1.06 6.67
C PHE A 1275 11.12 -0.47 7.76
#